data_AF-A0A421BL16-F1
#
_entry.id   AF-A0A421BL16-F1
#
_cell.length_a   1.000
_cell.length_b   1.000
_cell.length_c   1.000
_cell.angle_alpha   90.00
_cell.angle_beta   90.00
_cell.angle_gamma   90.00
#
_symmetry.space_group_name_H-M   'P 1'
#
loop_
_entity.id
_entity.type
_entity.pdbx_description
1 polymer ?
#
loop_
_entity_poly.entity_id
_entity_poly.type
_entity_poly.pdbx_seq_one_letter_code
_entity_poly.pdbx_strand_id
1 'polypeptide(L)'
;MPDAARLHLIGVGGSGMLPLALLLRQAGYSVTGSDNLCAPARLAILEAQGVAVLSGADPALARAAQCVVASPAIPETHVERRAARREGIPVKTRARMLAELIRGRRTICVAGSHGKSTVTAMVVQILRAAGTEDFGYMLGASFADPDIAPARLGAPDAPFVTEACEAHGALAQWQPTYAILTNLDDDHADHYDGLTGLRRAFADFLSRLPPEGRAVVCGDDPAVVDALGQARCAALTYGFGDGNALRAVQDGAGGATVFLHGNALGTLALAVPGRHNLLNAMGALGIAITLGIDFRTAAGALGEFRGIARRLQRVSPAGQLRVFDDFAHHPTEIAAALAVLRETTQGRLIAILEPQLHSRVTRMAVRFAQALKAADRSFILPVAALGESVQAGDGDAALADACRTEGLSHQHVADLSELLLRVQDDLRDDDTLVVMAGASGAALARRLAEALSHPTARPSAPETMPSIAIGDRRPTPPDLLPLVAAHARRQPTAPAVEMGHRRLSYADLVLRTDDLASALAAAGVSAGDSVGVCLGQSVDRVTAFLAILRLGGVFVPLDPALPEERLRYMLETAGVRTVVVNAASPALPDIGLGFVNCGQLPDPDGRPAPDWDARESAADALAYMIFTSGTTGPPKAVEISRGAIANYAVAASRHFQISPDARVSQISGFGFDVSVGDLAMTLAAGACLVYPTDLQAVPGPPVGRFIAQARLTHLSLTPSALAIIPPAEHPHLTHVIVAGEACPPALVERWGKGRSFINAYGPTESTVEALFARCAPGTPVTIGTPFDNMGACLMDETLRLVAPGQEGELCLFGPGLARGYRHQPELTAQRFPVVDLPGLGPTRIYRTGDRAKAGADGAFICLGRMDSQLKVNGYRIEPGEVEAALCSLPGVNDAAVSLVSSDHAADRLIAHVVMMPGVPAPDPVDLRDRLRQRLPSYMVPSVFLPIPGIPRTANGKRDRSALPVPPHLTQPPKPRTTGTATEARLMALIDKEAGANVVAGTRDSLRDAGVDSLAMANLLFAIEDAFGITLDAGFEAGFDTVEVLALMVDARLKAPHVPSSPDIEEALTAKLLPHLATWPGRRLGKAGLVRSLAEERPLPKLFWCFQAGQELSRLSEGLGEAVSLFGLRSGHLAVEYTADTLSSLGRLYADEITSIAPTGPLFLGGNCQGGLVMREAGLELMRQGRTVALTILMEQGRFFHYPGTTLLLFGAGSYLNPYGHVTAPEQVFRTAYPAGHDVEIIPGSHGRYFMPENIDALAATILRHLDRHRGRCS
;
A
#
# COMPACT_ATOMS: atom_id res chain seq x y z
N MET A 1 49.01 -20.77 -9.80
CA MET A 1 48.44 -20.62 -11.15
C MET A 1 48.45 -19.14 -11.49
N PRO A 2 48.90 -18.73 -12.69
CA PRO A 2 48.90 -17.31 -13.06
C PRO A 2 47.44 -16.83 -13.10
N ASP A 3 47.14 -15.75 -12.36
CA ASP A 3 45.83 -15.16 -12.04
C ASP A 3 44.62 -15.82 -12.73
N ALA A 4 43.98 -16.78 -12.06
CA ALA A 4 42.70 -17.30 -12.50
C ALA A 4 41.67 -16.18 -12.56
N ALA A 5 40.95 -16.06 -13.67
CA ALA A 5 40.08 -14.91 -13.89
C ALA A 5 38.99 -14.81 -12.82
N ARG A 6 38.79 -13.60 -12.28
CA ARG A 6 37.80 -13.32 -11.22
C ARG A 6 36.44 -13.01 -11.83
N LEU A 7 35.46 -13.86 -11.53
CA LEU A 7 34.09 -13.76 -12.02
C LEU A 7 33.13 -13.45 -10.86
N HIS A 8 32.14 -12.60 -11.12
CA HIS A 8 31.07 -12.31 -10.17
C HIS A 8 29.70 -12.60 -10.80
N LEU A 9 28.89 -13.43 -10.16
CA LEU A 9 27.60 -13.90 -10.65
C LEU A 9 26.45 -13.22 -9.88
N ILE A 10 25.55 -12.55 -10.60
CA ILE A 10 24.36 -11.91 -10.03
C ILE A 10 23.18 -12.88 -10.07
N GLY A 11 22.51 -13.09 -8.92
CA GLY A 11 21.47 -14.10 -8.76
C GLY A 11 22.04 -15.52 -8.76
N VAL A 12 23.18 -15.71 -8.08
CA VAL A 12 23.99 -16.94 -8.14
C VAL A 12 23.26 -18.20 -7.65
N GLY A 13 22.24 -18.07 -6.79
CA GLY A 13 21.41 -19.17 -6.30
C GLY A 13 20.33 -19.64 -7.28
N GLY A 14 20.18 -19.02 -8.46
CA GLY A 14 19.21 -19.41 -9.49
C GLY A 14 19.47 -20.79 -10.11
N SER A 15 18.42 -21.46 -10.62
CA SER A 15 18.45 -22.86 -11.08
C SER A 15 19.48 -23.18 -12.19
N GLY A 16 19.83 -22.22 -13.04
CA GLY A 16 20.92 -22.36 -14.02
C GLY A 16 22.18 -21.54 -13.70
N MET A 17 22.11 -20.55 -12.78
CA MET A 17 23.30 -19.80 -12.36
C MET A 17 24.16 -20.61 -11.38
N LEU A 18 23.52 -21.37 -10.48
CA LEU A 18 24.18 -22.26 -9.54
C LEU A 18 25.02 -23.34 -10.26
N PRO A 19 24.47 -24.16 -11.17
CA PRO A 19 25.26 -25.14 -11.92
C PRO A 19 26.41 -24.51 -12.73
N LEU A 20 26.17 -23.33 -13.33
CA LEU A 20 27.23 -22.61 -14.05
C LEU A 20 28.36 -22.18 -13.10
N ALA A 21 28.05 -21.70 -11.90
CA ALA A 21 29.05 -21.35 -10.89
C ALA A 21 29.94 -22.56 -10.55
N LEU A 22 29.35 -23.74 -10.40
CA LEU A 22 30.06 -24.99 -10.12
C LEU A 22 30.99 -25.38 -11.27
N LEU A 23 30.51 -25.31 -12.52
CA LEU A 23 31.32 -25.62 -13.70
C LEU A 23 32.49 -24.65 -13.88
N LEU A 24 32.28 -23.35 -13.64
CA LEU A 24 33.32 -22.34 -13.68
C LEU A 24 34.40 -22.59 -12.61
N ARG A 25 34.00 -23.01 -11.41
CA ARG A 25 34.95 -23.43 -10.37
C ARG A 25 35.76 -24.65 -10.79
N GLN A 26 35.13 -25.68 -11.36
CA GLN A 26 35.84 -26.87 -11.87
C GLN A 26 36.80 -26.55 -13.01
N ALA A 27 36.50 -25.53 -13.82
CA ALA A 27 37.39 -25.03 -14.87
C ALA A 27 38.53 -24.14 -14.34
N GLY A 28 38.61 -23.90 -13.03
CA GLY A 28 39.68 -23.16 -12.38
C GLY A 28 39.43 -21.65 -12.22
N TYR A 29 38.23 -21.13 -12.51
CA TYR A 29 37.92 -19.71 -12.30
C TYR A 29 37.75 -19.37 -10.81
N SER A 30 38.04 -18.12 -10.44
CA SER A 30 37.68 -17.58 -9.12
C SER A 30 36.28 -17.00 -9.19
N VAL A 31 35.31 -17.57 -8.47
CA VAL A 31 33.89 -17.21 -8.58
C VAL A 31 33.35 -16.67 -7.26
N THR A 32 32.67 -15.52 -7.33
CA THR A 32 31.85 -14.96 -6.25
C THR A 32 30.44 -14.72 -6.76
N GLY A 33 29.47 -14.51 -5.88
CA GLY A 33 28.14 -14.11 -6.32
C GLY A 33 27.34 -13.30 -5.30
N SER A 34 26.28 -12.67 -5.78
CA SER A 34 25.29 -11.94 -4.98
C SER A 34 23.92 -12.56 -5.23
N ASP A 35 23.15 -12.77 -4.17
CA ASP A 35 21.76 -13.23 -4.27
C ASP A 35 20.97 -12.91 -2.99
N ASN A 36 19.95 -12.06 -3.12
CA ASN A 36 19.11 -11.62 -2.01
C ASN A 36 18.14 -12.72 -1.53
N LEU A 37 17.93 -13.77 -2.34
CA LEU A 37 16.92 -14.81 -2.13
C LEU A 37 17.54 -16.22 -2.19
N CYS A 38 18.85 -16.36 -1.96
CA CYS A 38 19.52 -17.65 -2.00
C CYS A 38 19.00 -18.57 -0.88
N ALA A 39 18.38 -19.69 -1.25
CA ALA A 39 17.95 -20.69 -0.28
C ALA A 39 19.16 -21.32 0.47
N PRO A 40 19.07 -21.58 1.78
CA PRO A 40 20.20 -22.10 2.58
C PRO A 40 20.86 -23.37 2.00
N ALA A 41 20.07 -24.30 1.43
CA ALA A 41 20.60 -25.52 0.81
C ALA A 41 21.46 -25.24 -0.43
N ARG A 42 21.10 -24.24 -1.25
CA ARG A 42 21.87 -23.85 -2.44
C ARG A 42 23.12 -23.07 -2.06
N LEU A 43 23.01 -22.23 -1.03
CA LEU A 43 24.14 -21.54 -0.43
C LEU A 43 25.19 -22.55 0.06
N ALA A 44 24.77 -23.58 0.80
CA ALA A 44 25.68 -24.63 1.29
C ALA A 44 26.42 -25.37 0.16
N ILE A 45 25.75 -25.64 -0.98
CA ILE A 45 26.38 -26.24 -2.17
C ILE A 45 27.46 -25.33 -2.76
N LEU A 46 27.19 -24.01 -2.85
CA LEU A 46 28.13 -23.01 -3.36
C LEU A 46 29.34 -22.86 -2.43
N GLU A 47 29.09 -22.74 -1.13
CA GLU A 47 30.13 -22.61 -0.11
C GLU A 47 31.03 -23.84 -0.05
N ALA A 48 30.47 -25.05 -0.17
CA ALA A 48 31.25 -26.29 -0.23
C ALA A 48 32.22 -26.35 -1.43
N GLN A 49 31.96 -25.57 -2.49
CA GLN A 49 32.81 -25.46 -3.69
C GLN A 49 33.68 -24.18 -3.68
N GLY A 50 33.72 -23.50 -2.53
CA GLY A 50 34.50 -22.28 -2.30
C GLY A 50 33.99 -21.07 -3.09
N VAL A 51 32.69 -21.01 -3.38
CA VAL A 51 32.03 -19.84 -3.97
C VAL A 51 31.43 -19.01 -2.84
N ALA A 52 31.96 -17.80 -2.62
CA ALA A 52 31.41 -16.88 -1.64
C ALA A 52 30.16 -16.19 -2.21
N VAL A 53 29.07 -16.22 -1.45
CA VAL A 53 27.79 -15.61 -1.81
C VAL A 53 27.44 -14.53 -0.79
N LEU A 54 27.15 -13.32 -1.26
CA LEU A 54 26.62 -12.25 -0.41
C LEU A 54 25.09 -12.17 -0.53
N SER A 55 24.42 -12.02 0.62
CA SER A 55 23.03 -11.59 0.67
C SER A 55 23.01 -10.07 0.55
N GLY A 56 22.42 -9.56 -0.53
CA GLY A 56 22.55 -8.16 -0.92
C GLY A 56 23.41 -7.98 -2.17
N ALA A 57 23.10 -6.94 -2.94
CA ALA A 57 23.96 -6.51 -4.03
C ALA A 57 25.09 -5.62 -3.48
N ASP A 58 26.34 -5.94 -3.81
CA ASP A 58 27.53 -5.21 -3.42
C ASP A 58 28.33 -4.76 -4.66
N PRO A 59 28.22 -3.47 -5.06
CA PRO A 59 28.99 -2.92 -6.16
C PRO A 59 30.51 -3.12 -6.05
N ALA A 60 31.07 -3.31 -4.85
CA ALA A 60 32.50 -3.56 -4.68
C ALA A 60 32.94 -4.91 -5.28
N LEU A 61 32.12 -5.96 -5.16
CA LEU A 61 32.42 -7.27 -5.76
C LEU A 61 32.38 -7.21 -7.28
N ALA A 62 31.41 -6.51 -7.85
CA ALA A 62 31.33 -6.28 -9.29
C ALA A 62 32.58 -5.53 -9.82
N ARG A 63 33.11 -4.57 -9.04
CA ARG A 63 34.33 -3.81 -9.38
C ARG A 63 35.62 -4.61 -9.24
N ALA A 64 35.65 -5.55 -8.31
CA ALA A 64 36.80 -6.44 -8.11
C ALA A 64 36.85 -7.62 -9.10
N ALA A 65 35.78 -7.81 -9.88
CA ALA A 65 35.69 -8.84 -10.90
C ALA A 65 36.25 -8.36 -12.25
N GLN A 66 36.76 -9.30 -13.03
CA GLN A 66 37.17 -9.07 -14.43
C GLN A 66 36.02 -9.29 -15.41
N CYS A 67 34.97 -9.99 -14.98
CA CYS A 67 33.74 -10.15 -15.74
C CYS A 67 32.58 -10.42 -14.78
N VAL A 68 31.44 -9.77 -15.03
CA VAL A 68 30.19 -10.02 -14.33
C VAL A 68 29.32 -10.93 -15.19
N VAL A 69 28.70 -11.94 -14.61
CA VAL A 69 27.76 -12.84 -15.29
C VAL A 69 26.38 -12.65 -14.67
N ALA A 70 25.39 -12.35 -15.50
CA ALA A 70 24.02 -12.14 -15.05
C ALA A 70 23.03 -12.92 -15.91
N SER A 71 21.91 -13.31 -15.31
CA SER A 71 20.74 -13.78 -16.06
C SER A 71 20.14 -12.63 -16.87
N PRO A 72 19.60 -12.88 -18.08
CA PRO A 72 18.85 -11.87 -18.84
C PRO A 72 17.68 -11.24 -18.08
N ALA A 73 17.12 -11.95 -17.09
CA ALA A 73 16.03 -11.46 -16.24
C ALA A 73 16.46 -10.38 -15.23
N ILE A 74 17.76 -10.19 -14.99
CA ILE A 74 18.25 -9.12 -14.10
C ILE A 74 18.24 -7.81 -14.90
N PRO A 75 17.53 -6.74 -14.47
CA PRO A 75 17.42 -5.52 -15.24
C PRO A 75 18.76 -4.80 -15.39
N GLU A 76 18.97 -4.09 -16.50
CA GLU A 76 20.19 -3.28 -16.74
C GLU A 76 20.41 -2.19 -15.67
N THR A 77 19.34 -1.81 -14.97
CA THR A 77 19.38 -0.86 -13.84
C THR A 77 19.89 -1.50 -12.54
N HIS A 78 20.23 -2.79 -12.50
CA HIS A 78 20.76 -3.42 -11.30
C HIS A 78 22.08 -2.76 -10.85
N VAL A 79 22.24 -2.54 -9.53
CA VAL A 79 23.35 -1.74 -8.96
C VAL A 79 24.73 -2.27 -9.35
N GLU A 80 24.94 -3.59 -9.32
CA GLU A 80 26.21 -4.24 -9.72
C GLU A 80 26.44 -4.22 -11.24
N ARG A 81 25.38 -4.32 -12.06
CA ARG A 81 25.50 -4.20 -13.53
C ARG A 81 25.89 -2.79 -13.93
N ARG A 82 25.30 -1.77 -13.27
CA ARG A 82 25.68 -0.37 -13.46
C ARG A 82 27.11 -0.09 -12.98
N ALA A 83 27.51 -0.68 -11.85
CA ALA A 83 28.87 -0.57 -11.35
C ALA A 83 29.89 -1.16 -12.34
N ALA A 84 29.65 -2.38 -12.83
CA ALA A 84 30.48 -3.00 -13.86
C ALA A 84 30.55 -2.12 -15.13
N ARG A 85 29.41 -1.61 -15.60
CA ARG A 85 29.36 -0.73 -16.79
C ARG A 85 30.14 0.57 -16.61
N ARG A 86 30.09 1.19 -15.42
CA ARG A 86 30.83 2.43 -15.11
C ARG A 86 32.33 2.23 -15.13
N GLU A 87 32.81 1.10 -14.64
CA GLU A 87 34.24 0.74 -14.64
C GLU A 87 34.69 0.07 -15.94
N GLY A 88 33.80 -0.07 -16.95
CA GLY A 88 34.11 -0.75 -18.21
C GLY A 88 34.31 -2.27 -18.08
N ILE A 89 33.85 -2.88 -16.99
CA ILE A 89 33.94 -4.33 -16.74
C ILE A 89 32.87 -5.04 -17.59
N PRO A 90 33.24 -6.09 -18.36
CA PRO A 90 32.29 -6.77 -19.24
C PRO A 90 31.21 -7.51 -18.45
N VAL A 91 29.96 -7.36 -18.89
CA VAL A 91 28.80 -8.11 -18.38
C VAL A 91 28.39 -9.14 -19.44
N LYS A 92 28.43 -10.43 -19.11
CA LYS A 92 28.03 -11.54 -20.00
C LYS A 92 26.74 -12.19 -19.52
N THR A 93 25.97 -12.72 -20.47
CA THR A 93 24.83 -13.58 -20.16
C THR A 93 25.30 -14.98 -19.75
N ARG A 94 24.49 -15.67 -18.95
CA ARG A 94 24.70 -17.08 -18.58
C ARG A 94 25.00 -17.98 -19.77
N ALA A 95 24.16 -17.93 -20.81
CA ALA A 95 24.29 -18.75 -22.01
C ALA A 95 25.61 -18.51 -22.76
N ARG A 96 26.03 -17.24 -22.87
CA ARG A 96 27.31 -16.89 -23.51
C ARG A 96 28.49 -17.45 -22.72
N MET A 97 28.45 -17.36 -21.40
CA MET A 97 29.52 -17.90 -20.55
C MET A 97 29.60 -19.43 -20.65
N LEU A 98 28.46 -20.13 -20.67
CA LEU A 98 28.42 -21.58 -20.87
C LEU A 98 28.99 -21.98 -22.24
N ALA A 99 28.59 -21.31 -23.33
CA ALA A 99 29.08 -21.60 -24.68
C ALA A 99 30.59 -21.36 -24.83
N GLU A 100 31.15 -20.35 -24.14
CA GLU A 100 32.59 -20.14 -24.07
C GLU A 100 33.29 -21.28 -23.30
N LEU A 101 32.69 -21.75 -22.20
CA LEU A 101 33.26 -22.79 -21.35
C LEU A 101 33.33 -24.17 -22.03
N ILE A 102 32.31 -24.53 -22.81
CA ILE A 102 32.21 -25.84 -23.47
C ILE A 102 32.66 -25.82 -24.94
N ARG A 103 33.24 -24.70 -25.40
CA ARG A 103 33.72 -24.55 -26.77
C ARG A 103 34.73 -25.65 -27.12
N GLY A 104 34.56 -26.26 -28.29
CA GLY A 104 35.46 -27.30 -28.80
C GLY A 104 35.21 -28.70 -28.24
N ARG A 105 34.29 -28.86 -27.29
CA ARG A 105 33.86 -30.18 -26.81
C ARG A 105 32.80 -30.77 -27.74
N ARG A 106 32.75 -32.10 -27.82
CA ARG A 106 31.61 -32.80 -28.42
C ARG A 106 30.40 -32.60 -27.53
N THR A 107 29.27 -32.14 -28.06
CA THR A 107 28.11 -31.82 -27.22
C THR A 107 26.85 -32.55 -27.68
N ILE A 108 26.07 -32.98 -26.70
CA ILE A 108 24.73 -33.54 -26.88
C ILE A 108 23.75 -32.46 -26.39
N CYS A 109 23.03 -31.85 -27.31
CA CYS A 109 22.06 -30.81 -27.01
C CYS A 109 20.65 -31.38 -27.06
N VAL A 110 19.92 -31.29 -25.95
CA VAL A 110 18.50 -31.65 -25.88
C VAL A 110 17.64 -30.40 -26.10
N ALA A 111 16.77 -30.43 -27.10
CA ALA A 111 15.90 -29.33 -27.47
C ALA A 111 14.46 -29.82 -27.63
N GLY A 112 13.50 -28.97 -27.30
CA GLY A 112 12.06 -29.21 -27.48
C GLY A 112 11.23 -28.29 -26.58
N SER A 113 9.90 -28.42 -26.61
CA SER A 113 9.02 -27.64 -25.74
C SER A 113 8.94 -28.23 -24.33
N HIS A 114 8.68 -29.54 -24.18
CA HIS A 114 8.57 -30.25 -22.90
C HIS A 114 9.56 -31.42 -22.75
N GLY A 115 9.82 -31.83 -21.50
CA GLY A 115 10.59 -33.04 -21.18
C GLY A 115 12.13 -32.96 -21.31
N LYS A 116 12.69 -31.81 -21.71
CA LYS A 116 14.15 -31.63 -21.96
C LYS A 116 15.03 -32.06 -20.79
N SER A 117 14.74 -31.60 -19.58
CA SER A 117 15.54 -31.95 -18.39
C SER A 117 15.42 -33.42 -18.02
N THR A 118 14.23 -34.00 -18.22
CA THR A 118 13.99 -35.44 -18.02
C THR A 118 14.80 -36.27 -19.01
N VAL A 119 14.75 -35.92 -20.30
CA VAL A 119 15.55 -36.58 -21.34
C VAL A 119 17.05 -36.40 -21.09
N THR A 120 17.48 -35.20 -20.71
CA THR A 120 18.88 -34.92 -20.35
C THR A 120 19.35 -35.82 -19.20
N ALA A 121 18.56 -35.93 -18.12
CA ALA A 121 18.87 -36.79 -16.99
C ALA A 121 18.87 -38.28 -17.36
N MET A 122 17.92 -38.73 -18.19
CA MET A 122 17.91 -40.10 -18.72
C MET A 122 19.16 -40.39 -19.56
N VAL A 123 19.62 -39.44 -20.38
CA VAL A 123 20.86 -39.56 -21.15
C VAL A 123 22.07 -39.64 -20.21
N VAL A 124 22.14 -38.81 -19.18
CA VAL A 124 23.19 -38.86 -18.14
C VAL A 124 23.21 -40.24 -17.47
N GLN A 125 22.04 -40.79 -17.13
CA GLN A 125 21.93 -42.12 -16.52
C GLN A 125 22.41 -43.23 -17.44
N ILE A 126 22.01 -43.20 -18.71
CA ILE A 126 22.44 -44.18 -19.72
C ILE A 126 23.96 -44.10 -19.92
N LEU A 127 24.53 -42.90 -20.02
CA LEU A 127 25.98 -42.72 -20.18
C LEU A 127 26.78 -43.23 -18.99
N ARG A 128 26.26 -43.05 -17.76
CA ARG A 128 26.85 -43.65 -16.55
C ARG A 128 26.81 -45.18 -16.59
N ALA A 129 25.64 -45.75 -16.89
CA ALA A 129 25.47 -47.21 -16.96
C ALA A 129 26.32 -47.85 -18.07
N ALA A 130 26.60 -47.12 -19.16
CA ALA A 130 27.49 -47.56 -20.23
C ALA A 130 28.99 -47.52 -19.86
N GLY A 131 29.36 -47.13 -18.63
CA GLY A 131 30.76 -47.06 -18.19
C GLY A 131 31.52 -45.83 -18.68
N THR A 132 30.83 -44.85 -19.28
CA THR A 132 31.40 -43.54 -19.60
C THR A 132 31.34 -42.68 -18.33
N GLU A 133 32.37 -42.69 -17.48
CA GLU A 133 32.31 -41.97 -16.19
C GLU A 133 32.77 -40.50 -16.23
N ASP A 134 33.39 -40.05 -17.32
CA ASP A 134 34.07 -38.75 -17.39
C ASP A 134 33.46 -37.75 -18.37
N PHE A 135 32.20 -37.94 -18.76
CA PHE A 135 31.45 -36.96 -19.55
C PHE A 135 31.03 -35.76 -18.69
N GLY A 136 30.84 -34.62 -19.35
CA GLY A 136 30.35 -33.40 -18.73
C GLY A 136 28.84 -33.25 -18.90
N TYR A 137 28.20 -32.51 -18.00
CA TYR A 137 26.80 -32.15 -18.12
C TYR A 137 26.45 -30.93 -17.27
N MET A 138 25.40 -30.22 -17.67
CA MET A 138 24.77 -29.16 -16.89
C MET A 138 23.29 -29.48 -16.71
N LEU A 139 22.86 -29.74 -15.48
CA LEU A 139 21.47 -29.99 -15.11
C LEU A 139 21.03 -28.97 -14.03
N GLY A 140 19.75 -28.62 -14.02
CA GLY A 140 19.21 -27.68 -13.03
C GLY A 140 19.27 -28.21 -11.59
N ALA A 141 19.46 -27.31 -10.62
CA ALA A 141 19.72 -27.67 -9.21
C ALA A 141 18.51 -28.23 -8.40
N SER A 142 17.35 -28.44 -9.02
CA SER A 142 16.13 -28.95 -8.38
C SER A 142 15.84 -30.42 -8.69
N PHE A 143 16.82 -31.15 -9.23
CA PHE A 143 16.65 -32.54 -9.62
C PHE A 143 16.71 -33.47 -8.39
N ALA A 144 15.85 -34.49 -8.37
CA ALA A 144 15.53 -35.29 -7.19
C ALA A 144 16.36 -36.58 -7.05
N ASP A 145 17.32 -36.81 -7.93
CA ASP A 145 18.29 -37.90 -7.78
C ASP A 145 19.50 -37.40 -6.96
N PRO A 146 19.61 -37.78 -5.67
CA PRO A 146 20.69 -37.32 -4.81
C PRO A 146 22.08 -37.81 -5.27
N ASP A 147 22.13 -38.83 -6.12
CA ASP A 147 23.37 -39.42 -6.64
C ASP A 147 23.85 -38.70 -7.94
N ILE A 148 23.09 -37.72 -8.43
CA ILE A 148 23.45 -36.88 -9.57
C ILE A 148 23.73 -35.45 -9.08
N ALA A 149 25.02 -35.10 -8.98
CA ALA A 149 25.43 -33.73 -8.72
C ALA A 149 24.87 -32.78 -9.80
N PRO A 150 24.51 -31.51 -9.47
CA PRO A 150 23.83 -30.59 -10.40
C PRO A 150 24.58 -30.34 -11.72
N ALA A 151 25.92 -30.27 -11.70
CA ALA A 151 26.71 -30.16 -12.90
C ALA A 151 28.14 -30.68 -12.72
N ARG A 152 28.75 -31.11 -13.84
CA ARG A 152 30.14 -31.57 -13.91
C ARG A 152 30.74 -31.23 -15.27
N LEU A 153 31.99 -30.79 -15.30
CA LEU A 153 32.63 -30.37 -16.55
C LEU A 153 33.14 -31.56 -17.39
N GLY A 154 33.59 -32.64 -16.74
CA GLY A 154 34.14 -33.84 -17.40
C GLY A 154 35.44 -33.60 -18.17
N ALA A 155 36.03 -34.66 -18.71
CA ALA A 155 37.24 -34.60 -19.52
C ALA A 155 37.03 -33.82 -20.83
N PRO A 156 38.04 -33.09 -21.34
CA PRO A 156 37.95 -32.28 -22.56
C PRO A 156 37.41 -33.02 -23.79
N ASP A 157 37.80 -34.27 -24.00
CA ASP A 157 37.43 -35.07 -25.18
C ASP A 157 36.11 -35.86 -24.99
N ALA A 158 35.56 -35.84 -23.78
CA ALA A 158 34.31 -36.50 -23.45
C ALA A 158 33.10 -35.64 -23.86
N PRO A 159 31.95 -36.27 -24.17
CA PRO A 159 30.76 -35.53 -24.55
C PRO A 159 30.26 -34.64 -23.40
N PHE A 160 29.67 -33.50 -23.74
CA PHE A 160 29.02 -32.60 -22.77
C PHE A 160 27.52 -32.53 -23.06
N VAL A 161 26.69 -32.91 -22.08
CA VAL A 161 25.23 -32.93 -22.21
C VAL A 161 24.64 -31.61 -21.71
N THR A 162 23.79 -30.97 -22.51
CA THR A 162 23.17 -29.68 -22.15
C THR A 162 21.82 -29.47 -22.82
N GLU A 163 21.08 -28.47 -22.34
CA GLU A 163 19.75 -28.10 -22.84
C GLU A 163 19.80 -26.82 -23.69
N ALA A 164 18.97 -26.75 -24.74
CA ALA A 164 18.94 -25.61 -25.65
C ALA A 164 18.53 -24.28 -24.97
N CYS A 165 17.67 -24.30 -23.94
CA CYS A 165 17.27 -23.09 -23.21
C CYS A 165 18.41 -22.49 -22.36
N GLU A 166 19.27 -23.34 -21.81
CA GLU A 166 20.47 -22.91 -21.08
C GLU A 166 21.51 -22.26 -22.01
N ALA A 167 21.47 -22.61 -23.30
CA ALA A 167 22.28 -22.03 -24.36
C ALA A 167 21.57 -20.94 -25.19
N HIS A 168 20.30 -20.60 -24.91
CA HIS A 168 19.50 -19.68 -25.73
C HIS A 168 20.14 -18.29 -25.82
N GLY A 169 20.14 -17.70 -27.02
CA GLY A 169 20.90 -16.48 -27.35
C GLY A 169 22.39 -16.70 -27.64
N ALA A 170 23.00 -17.77 -27.11
CA ALA A 170 24.35 -18.23 -27.49
C ALA A 170 24.34 -19.33 -28.57
N LEU A 171 23.18 -19.95 -28.82
CA LEU A 171 22.95 -20.95 -29.88
C LEU A 171 23.39 -20.47 -31.27
N ALA A 172 23.33 -19.18 -31.56
CA ALA A 172 23.80 -18.64 -32.85
C ALA A 172 25.33 -18.73 -33.03
N GLN A 173 26.08 -18.92 -31.93
CA GLN A 173 27.55 -18.90 -31.89
C GLN A 173 28.17 -20.25 -31.51
N TRP A 174 27.35 -21.30 -31.34
CA TRP A 174 27.76 -22.64 -30.93
C TRP A 174 27.05 -23.71 -31.76
N GLN A 175 27.79 -24.73 -32.21
CA GLN A 175 27.28 -25.82 -33.04
C GLN A 175 27.43 -27.15 -32.29
N PRO A 176 26.32 -27.83 -31.91
CA PRO A 176 26.42 -29.11 -31.24
C PRO A 176 26.72 -30.27 -32.19
N THR A 177 27.29 -31.35 -31.65
CA THR A 177 27.60 -32.58 -32.40
C THR A 177 26.36 -33.46 -32.54
N TYR A 178 25.52 -33.51 -31.51
CA TYR A 178 24.29 -34.29 -31.47
C TYR A 178 23.12 -33.42 -31.01
N ALA A 179 21.97 -33.65 -31.63
CA ALA A 179 20.72 -33.01 -31.26
C ALA A 179 19.65 -34.06 -30.95
N ILE A 180 18.94 -33.88 -29.85
CA ILE A 180 17.70 -34.61 -29.57
C ILE A 180 16.56 -33.60 -29.65
N LEU A 181 15.61 -33.81 -30.55
CA LEU A 181 14.39 -33.04 -30.63
C LEU A 181 13.24 -33.83 -30.00
N THR A 182 12.81 -33.34 -28.83
CA THR A 182 11.55 -33.79 -28.21
C THR A 182 10.37 -33.06 -28.86
N ASN A 183 9.13 -33.38 -28.47
CA ASN A 183 7.90 -32.81 -29.06
C ASN A 183 7.95 -31.28 -29.16
N LEU A 184 7.30 -30.71 -30.18
CA LEU A 184 7.11 -29.26 -30.35
C LEU A 184 5.63 -28.90 -30.11
N ASP A 185 5.35 -28.26 -28.97
CA ASP A 185 4.03 -27.73 -28.63
C ASP A 185 4.04 -26.20 -28.40
N ASP A 186 2.85 -25.64 -28.18
CA ASP A 186 2.56 -24.21 -28.12
C ASP A 186 3.24 -23.49 -26.92
N ASP A 187 3.78 -24.19 -25.93
CA ASP A 187 4.07 -23.61 -24.60
C ASP A 187 5.36 -22.80 -24.47
N HIS A 188 6.24 -22.90 -25.46
CA HIS A 188 7.47 -22.11 -25.51
C HIS A 188 7.45 -21.09 -26.65
N ALA A 189 6.36 -21.02 -27.41
CA ALA A 189 6.17 -20.10 -28.52
C ALA A 189 6.50 -18.65 -28.15
N ASP A 190 6.16 -18.18 -26.94
CA ASP A 190 6.38 -16.76 -26.56
C ASP A 190 7.86 -16.38 -26.39
N HIS A 191 8.74 -17.35 -26.20
CA HIS A 191 10.20 -17.11 -26.20
C HIS A 191 10.76 -17.03 -27.63
N TYR A 192 9.94 -17.37 -28.63
CA TYR A 192 10.32 -17.48 -30.04
C TYR A 192 9.29 -16.79 -30.96
N ASP A 193 8.66 -15.68 -30.52
CA ASP A 193 7.69 -14.91 -31.31
C ASP A 193 6.51 -15.73 -31.89
N GLY A 194 6.04 -16.72 -31.14
CA GLY A 194 4.94 -17.61 -31.53
C GLY A 194 5.41 -18.99 -32.03
N LEU A 195 4.44 -19.87 -32.32
CA LEU A 195 4.70 -21.24 -32.78
C LEU A 195 5.49 -21.26 -34.11
N THR A 196 5.25 -20.28 -34.98
CA THR A 196 5.98 -20.11 -36.24
C THR A 196 7.45 -19.79 -36.01
N GLY A 197 7.78 -18.91 -35.06
CA GLY A 197 9.16 -18.59 -34.77
C GLY A 197 9.86 -19.69 -33.96
N LEU A 198 9.13 -20.45 -33.11
CA LEU A 198 9.64 -21.68 -32.49
C LEU A 198 10.05 -22.70 -33.55
N ARG A 199 9.14 -23.01 -34.50
CA ARG A 199 9.43 -23.92 -35.61
C ARG A 199 10.63 -23.44 -36.45
N ARG A 200 10.72 -22.14 -36.72
CA ARG A 200 11.86 -21.54 -37.42
C ARG A 200 13.16 -21.69 -36.63
N ALA A 201 13.16 -21.46 -35.32
CA ALA A 201 14.34 -21.57 -34.47
C ALA A 201 14.87 -23.01 -34.39
N PHE A 202 13.98 -23.99 -34.37
CA PHE A 202 14.34 -25.41 -34.38
C PHE A 202 14.83 -25.88 -35.75
N ALA A 203 14.21 -25.43 -36.84
CA ALA A 203 14.72 -25.67 -38.19
C ALA A 203 16.11 -25.03 -38.39
N ASP A 204 16.31 -23.79 -37.93
CA ASP A 204 17.61 -23.11 -37.92
C ASP A 204 18.63 -23.80 -37.01
N PHE A 205 18.18 -24.40 -35.91
CA PHE A 205 19.05 -25.21 -35.05
C PHE A 205 19.52 -26.50 -35.75
N LEU A 206 18.61 -27.24 -36.39
CA LEU A 206 18.95 -28.45 -37.13
C LEU A 206 19.84 -28.17 -38.34
N SER A 207 19.63 -27.05 -39.05
CA SER A 207 20.45 -26.67 -40.20
C SER A 207 21.89 -26.31 -39.83
N ARG A 208 22.14 -25.98 -38.55
CA ARG A 208 23.46 -25.65 -37.99
C ARG A 208 24.25 -26.85 -37.48
N LEU A 209 23.65 -28.04 -37.41
CA LEU A 209 24.41 -29.26 -37.15
C LEU A 209 25.48 -29.43 -38.24
N PRO A 210 26.72 -29.80 -37.88
CA PRO A 210 27.73 -30.07 -38.87
C PRO A 210 27.32 -31.30 -39.72
N PRO A 211 27.87 -31.48 -40.94
CA PRO A 211 27.49 -32.59 -41.82
C PRO A 211 27.59 -33.98 -41.20
N GLU A 212 28.57 -34.18 -40.32
CA GLU A 212 28.80 -35.41 -39.54
C GLU A 212 27.93 -35.53 -38.29
N GLY A 213 27.20 -34.47 -37.94
CA GLY A 213 26.29 -34.44 -36.81
C GLY A 213 25.13 -35.41 -36.98
N ARG A 214 24.49 -35.78 -35.86
CA ARG A 214 23.33 -36.70 -35.86
C ARG A 214 22.18 -36.11 -35.07
N ALA A 215 20.97 -36.26 -35.59
CA ALA A 215 19.74 -35.84 -34.91
C ALA A 215 18.88 -37.05 -34.51
N VAL A 216 18.23 -36.97 -33.36
CA VAL A 216 17.19 -37.92 -32.94
C VAL A 216 15.91 -37.12 -32.77
N VAL A 217 14.89 -37.45 -33.56
CA VAL A 217 13.73 -36.57 -33.74
C VAL A 217 12.42 -37.33 -33.50
N CYS A 218 11.47 -36.70 -32.81
CA CYS A 218 10.13 -37.26 -32.61
C CYS A 218 9.39 -37.31 -33.97
N GLY A 219 9.20 -38.51 -34.53
CA GLY A 219 8.57 -38.68 -35.85
C GLY A 219 7.04 -38.77 -35.83
N ASP A 220 6.44 -38.81 -34.63
CA ASP A 220 5.00 -38.63 -34.45
C ASP A 220 4.56 -37.15 -34.57
N ASP A 221 5.51 -36.21 -34.68
CA ASP A 221 5.25 -34.78 -34.85
C ASP A 221 5.52 -34.34 -36.31
N PRO A 222 4.47 -33.98 -37.09
CA PRO A 222 4.62 -33.60 -38.50
C PRO A 222 5.52 -32.38 -38.72
N ALA A 223 5.54 -31.43 -37.78
CA ALA A 223 6.35 -30.21 -37.92
C ALA A 223 7.84 -30.50 -37.72
N VAL A 224 8.17 -31.49 -36.89
CA VAL A 224 9.55 -31.98 -36.69
C VAL A 224 10.04 -32.72 -37.94
N VAL A 225 9.15 -33.51 -38.57
CA VAL A 225 9.46 -34.21 -39.83
C VAL A 225 9.71 -33.19 -40.96
N ASP A 226 8.91 -32.13 -41.07
CA ASP A 226 9.11 -31.06 -42.04
C ASP A 226 10.43 -30.30 -41.81
N ALA A 227 10.78 -30.01 -40.55
CA ALA A 227 12.04 -29.35 -40.19
C ALA A 227 13.27 -30.22 -40.55
N LEU A 228 13.13 -31.55 -40.48
CA LEU A 228 14.16 -32.49 -40.89
C LEU A 228 14.45 -32.43 -42.39
N GLY A 229 13.43 -32.21 -43.23
CA GLY A 229 13.60 -32.05 -44.67
C GLY A 229 14.51 -30.88 -45.08
N GLN A 230 14.76 -29.95 -44.16
CA GLN A 230 15.65 -28.79 -44.34
C GLN A 230 17.06 -29.00 -43.74
N ALA A 231 17.27 -30.08 -42.99
CA ALA A 231 18.54 -30.40 -42.34
C ALA A 231 19.47 -31.20 -43.27
N ARG A 232 20.79 -31.03 -43.13
CA ARG A 232 21.81 -31.75 -43.92
C ARG A 232 22.44 -32.95 -43.18
N CYS A 233 21.94 -33.28 -41.99
CA CYS A 233 22.49 -34.31 -41.11
C CYS A 233 21.64 -35.60 -41.10
N ALA A 234 22.26 -36.74 -40.77
CA ALA A 234 21.52 -38.00 -40.60
C ALA A 234 20.62 -37.96 -39.36
N ALA A 235 19.41 -38.52 -39.45
CA ALA A 235 18.47 -38.52 -38.33
C ALA A 235 17.74 -39.85 -38.11
N LEU A 236 17.46 -40.14 -36.84
CA LEU A 236 16.65 -41.27 -36.39
C LEU A 236 15.29 -40.76 -35.89
N THR A 237 14.19 -41.19 -36.52
CA THR A 237 12.83 -40.87 -36.08
C THR A 237 12.39 -41.83 -34.98
N TYR A 238 11.75 -41.32 -33.92
CA TYR A 238 11.20 -42.14 -32.84
C TYR A 238 9.74 -41.79 -32.51
N GLY A 239 8.97 -42.77 -32.03
CA GLY A 239 7.57 -42.56 -31.66
C GLY A 239 6.78 -43.86 -31.45
N PHE A 240 5.46 -43.77 -31.50
CA PHE A 240 4.53 -44.89 -31.39
C PHE A 240 3.97 -45.32 -32.76
N GLY A 241 3.95 -44.40 -33.73
CA GLY A 241 3.43 -44.66 -35.07
C GLY A 241 4.28 -45.66 -35.87
N ASP A 242 3.63 -46.36 -36.80
CA ASP A 242 4.27 -47.37 -37.67
C ASP A 242 5.37 -46.80 -38.57
N GLY A 243 5.36 -45.50 -38.83
CA GLY A 243 6.34 -44.80 -39.69
C GLY A 243 7.66 -44.45 -39.02
N ASN A 244 7.83 -44.69 -37.71
CA ASN A 244 9.04 -44.37 -36.99
C ASN A 244 10.10 -45.47 -37.13
N ALA A 245 11.37 -45.06 -37.31
CA ALA A 245 12.48 -46.00 -37.30
C ALA A 245 12.63 -46.67 -35.92
N LEU A 246 12.50 -45.91 -34.83
CA LEU A 246 12.53 -46.42 -33.47
C LEU A 246 11.12 -46.32 -32.86
N ARG A 247 10.42 -47.44 -32.76
CA ARG A 247 9.01 -47.50 -32.37
C ARG A 247 8.81 -48.20 -31.03
N ALA A 248 7.89 -47.70 -30.21
CA ALA A 248 7.41 -48.41 -29.01
C ALA A 248 5.95 -48.88 -29.16
N VAL A 249 5.65 -50.08 -28.66
CA VAL A 249 4.29 -50.62 -28.51
C VAL A 249 4.06 -50.86 -27.02
N GLN A 250 3.15 -50.10 -26.41
CA GLN A 250 2.89 -50.15 -24.97
C GLN A 250 2.28 -51.50 -24.53
N ASP A 251 2.65 -51.95 -23.34
CA ASP A 251 1.91 -52.96 -22.59
C ASP A 251 0.97 -52.30 -21.58
N GLY A 252 -0.13 -52.95 -21.22
CA GLY A 252 -1.12 -52.41 -20.28
C GLY A 252 -0.63 -52.31 -18.82
N ALA A 253 0.66 -52.60 -18.54
CA ALA A 253 1.26 -52.58 -17.22
C ALA A 253 2.33 -51.48 -17.07
N GLY A 254 2.47 -50.58 -18.05
CA GLY A 254 3.37 -49.43 -17.98
C GLY A 254 4.73 -49.60 -18.64
N GLY A 255 5.00 -50.74 -19.26
CA GLY A 255 6.15 -50.98 -20.12
C GLY A 255 5.84 -50.80 -21.60
N ALA A 256 6.85 -50.98 -22.45
CA ALA A 256 6.66 -51.00 -23.91
C ALA A 256 7.65 -51.95 -24.60
N THR A 257 7.18 -52.71 -25.59
CA THR A 257 8.07 -53.43 -26.50
C THR A 257 8.61 -52.45 -27.54
N VAL A 258 9.93 -52.34 -27.62
CA VAL A 258 10.63 -51.41 -28.51
C VAL A 258 11.09 -52.14 -29.77
N PHE A 259 10.94 -51.49 -30.92
CA PHE A 259 11.33 -51.96 -32.23
C PHE A 259 12.26 -50.95 -32.90
N LEU A 260 13.28 -51.42 -33.60
CA LEU A 260 14.13 -50.60 -34.46
C LEU A 260 14.07 -51.14 -35.90
N HIS A 261 13.63 -50.31 -36.83
CA HIS A 261 13.34 -50.66 -38.23
C HIS A 261 12.47 -51.92 -38.36
N GLY A 262 11.47 -52.05 -37.49
CA GLY A 262 10.53 -53.19 -37.46
C GLY A 262 11.01 -54.43 -36.68
N ASN A 263 12.28 -54.48 -36.25
CA ASN A 263 12.81 -55.60 -35.46
C ASN A 263 12.66 -55.34 -33.97
N ALA A 264 12.11 -56.29 -33.21
CA ALA A 264 11.97 -56.16 -31.76
C ALA A 264 13.34 -56.13 -31.07
N LEU A 265 13.60 -55.08 -30.29
CA LEU A 265 14.79 -54.94 -29.44
C LEU A 265 14.59 -55.53 -28.04
N GLY A 266 13.37 -55.45 -27.52
CA GLY A 266 13.00 -55.97 -26.20
C GLY A 266 12.02 -55.05 -25.47
N THR A 267 11.76 -55.36 -24.19
CA THR A 267 10.84 -54.58 -23.35
C THR A 267 11.58 -53.50 -22.59
N LEU A 268 11.09 -52.28 -22.70
CA LEU A 268 11.46 -51.14 -21.86
C LEU A 268 10.49 -51.08 -20.68
N ALA A 269 11.01 -51.27 -19.47
CA ALA A 269 10.28 -50.99 -18.24
C ALA A 269 10.71 -49.62 -17.71
N LEU A 270 9.78 -48.84 -17.17
CA LEU A 270 10.06 -47.59 -16.47
C LEU A 270 9.43 -47.64 -15.09
N ALA A 271 10.12 -47.08 -14.09
CA ALA A 271 9.61 -47.01 -12.72
C ALA A 271 8.31 -46.20 -12.60
N VAL A 272 8.07 -45.26 -13.52
CA VAL A 272 6.86 -44.44 -13.59
C VAL A 272 6.15 -44.66 -14.93
N PRO A 273 4.96 -45.29 -14.95
CA PRO A 273 4.19 -45.49 -16.17
C PRO A 273 3.70 -44.16 -16.76
N GLY A 274 3.65 -44.06 -18.09
CA GLY A 274 3.07 -42.91 -18.79
C GLY A 274 3.58 -42.73 -20.22
N ARG A 275 2.67 -42.46 -21.17
CA ARG A 275 2.99 -42.31 -22.60
C ARG A 275 4.04 -41.23 -22.88
N HIS A 276 4.00 -40.12 -22.14
CA HIS A 276 4.99 -39.03 -22.28
C HIS A 276 6.38 -39.43 -21.77
N ASN A 277 6.46 -40.12 -20.63
CA ASN A 277 7.74 -40.61 -20.09
C ASN A 277 8.34 -41.69 -20.99
N LEU A 278 7.51 -42.56 -21.56
CA LEU A 278 7.93 -43.51 -22.58
C LEU A 278 8.46 -42.79 -23.82
N LEU A 279 7.80 -41.71 -24.30
CA LEU A 279 8.30 -40.92 -25.42
C LEU A 279 9.65 -40.24 -25.12
N ASN A 280 9.83 -39.69 -23.91
CA ASN A 280 11.10 -39.13 -23.46
C ASN A 280 12.21 -40.20 -23.38
N ALA A 281 11.87 -41.36 -22.83
CA ALA A 281 12.74 -42.52 -22.77
C ALA A 281 13.12 -43.01 -24.18
N MET A 282 12.19 -42.93 -25.15
CA MET A 282 12.47 -43.23 -26.56
C MET A 282 13.47 -42.25 -27.19
N GLY A 283 13.38 -40.96 -26.87
CA GLY A 283 14.37 -39.96 -27.32
C GLY A 283 15.76 -40.22 -26.72
N ALA A 284 15.83 -40.52 -25.42
CA ALA A 284 17.07 -40.88 -24.74
C ALA A 284 17.66 -42.20 -25.27
N LEU A 285 16.81 -43.18 -25.53
CA LEU A 285 17.21 -44.45 -26.13
C LEU A 285 17.68 -44.26 -27.58
N GLY A 286 17.01 -43.41 -28.35
CA GLY A 286 17.41 -43.09 -29.72
C GLY A 286 18.80 -42.48 -29.80
N ILE A 287 19.15 -41.57 -28.87
CA ILE A 287 20.52 -41.05 -28.82
C ILE A 287 21.51 -42.10 -28.34
N ALA A 288 21.14 -42.96 -27.39
CA ALA A 288 21.99 -44.05 -26.92
C ALA A 288 22.38 -44.99 -28.07
N ILE A 289 21.40 -45.41 -28.88
CA ILE A 289 21.62 -46.23 -30.08
C ILE A 289 22.52 -45.49 -31.07
N THR A 290 22.29 -44.18 -31.26
CA THR A 290 23.08 -43.34 -32.16
C THR A 290 24.54 -43.22 -31.72
N LEU A 291 24.80 -43.29 -30.41
CA LEU A 291 26.13 -43.31 -29.79
C LEU A 291 26.74 -44.73 -29.73
N GLY A 292 26.00 -45.77 -30.15
CA GLY A 292 26.46 -47.16 -30.14
C GLY A 292 26.31 -47.88 -28.80
N ILE A 293 25.51 -47.34 -27.87
CA ILE A 293 25.20 -47.98 -26.58
C ILE A 293 24.14 -49.06 -26.82
N ASP A 294 24.35 -50.25 -26.25
CA ASP A 294 23.45 -51.37 -26.47
C ASP A 294 22.09 -51.18 -25.79
N PHE A 295 21.03 -51.71 -26.43
CA PHE A 295 19.65 -51.54 -25.96
C PHE A 295 19.44 -52.08 -24.54
N ARG A 296 20.09 -53.21 -24.17
CA ARG A 296 19.87 -53.82 -22.85
C ARG A 296 20.44 -52.92 -21.74
N THR A 297 21.63 -52.36 -21.93
CA THR A 297 22.24 -51.40 -21.00
C THR A 297 21.41 -50.14 -20.90
N ALA A 298 20.98 -49.56 -22.03
CA ALA A 298 20.16 -48.36 -22.03
C ALA A 298 18.79 -48.59 -21.39
N ALA A 299 18.08 -49.68 -21.75
CA ALA A 299 16.78 -50.02 -21.19
C ALA A 299 16.86 -50.38 -19.70
N GLY A 300 17.92 -51.08 -19.28
CA GLY A 300 18.16 -51.36 -17.86
C GLY A 300 18.39 -50.09 -17.05
N ALA A 301 19.24 -49.18 -17.56
CA ALA A 301 19.50 -47.88 -16.93
C ALA A 301 18.22 -47.02 -16.79
N LEU A 302 17.35 -47.07 -17.81
CA LEU A 302 16.05 -46.41 -17.78
C LEU A 302 15.06 -47.08 -16.83
N GLY A 303 15.10 -48.41 -16.68
CA GLY A 303 14.26 -49.14 -15.72
C GLY A 303 14.61 -48.84 -14.26
N GLU A 304 15.89 -48.56 -13.98
CA GLU A 304 16.38 -48.15 -12.66
C GLU A 304 16.31 -46.63 -12.44
N PHE A 305 15.94 -45.86 -13.45
CA PHE A 305 15.90 -44.41 -13.37
C PHE A 305 14.82 -43.94 -12.38
N ARG A 306 15.28 -43.48 -11.22
CA ARG A 306 14.45 -42.89 -10.16
C ARG A 306 14.27 -41.38 -10.30
N GLY A 307 15.04 -40.75 -11.20
CA GLY A 307 15.09 -39.30 -11.45
C GLY A 307 13.79 -38.65 -11.93
N ILE A 308 12.67 -39.38 -11.92
CA ILE A 308 11.32 -38.82 -11.99
C ILE A 308 10.67 -38.87 -10.60
N ALA A 309 11.41 -38.53 -9.54
CA ALA A 309 10.78 -38.12 -8.29
C ALA A 309 10.19 -36.73 -8.52
N ARG A 310 9.06 -36.70 -9.25
CA ARG A 310 8.10 -35.60 -9.35
C ARG A 310 6.83 -35.94 -10.16
N ARG A 311 6.50 -37.18 -10.55
CA ARG A 311 5.29 -37.36 -11.41
C ARG A 311 4.23 -38.38 -11.03
N LEU A 312 4.32 -38.99 -9.84
CA LEU A 312 3.23 -39.73 -9.16
C LEU A 312 3.81 -40.48 -7.95
N GLN A 313 4.13 -39.76 -6.88
CA GLN A 313 4.68 -40.37 -5.67
C GLN A 313 3.55 -40.70 -4.69
N ARG A 314 3.44 -41.95 -4.23
CA ARG A 314 2.59 -42.27 -3.08
C ARG A 314 3.19 -41.68 -1.82
N VAL A 315 2.44 -40.80 -1.16
CA VAL A 315 2.87 -40.07 0.04
C VAL A 315 2.35 -40.74 1.33
N SER A 316 1.26 -41.50 1.25
CA SER A 316 0.67 -42.17 2.41
C SER A 316 1.25 -43.58 2.69
N PRO A 317 1.39 -44.00 3.96
CA PRO A 317 1.76 -45.34 4.37
C PRO A 317 0.89 -46.46 3.76
N ALA A 318 1.45 -47.68 3.68
CA ALA A 318 0.72 -48.86 3.22
C ALA A 318 -0.50 -49.16 4.13
N GLY A 319 -1.68 -49.40 3.53
CA GLY A 319 -2.92 -49.70 4.25
C GLY A 319 -3.80 -48.49 4.63
N GLN A 320 -3.34 -47.25 4.42
CA GLN A 320 -4.14 -46.02 4.55
C GLN A 320 -4.69 -45.52 3.19
N LEU A 321 -5.50 -44.44 3.21
CA LEU A 321 -6.01 -43.73 2.03
C LEU A 321 -4.87 -43.47 1.03
N ARG A 322 -5.03 -43.76 -0.27
CA ARG A 322 -3.92 -43.67 -1.24
C ARG A 322 -3.76 -42.23 -1.73
N VAL A 323 -2.82 -41.49 -1.15
CA VAL A 323 -2.51 -40.11 -1.54
C VAL A 323 -1.27 -40.10 -2.42
N PHE A 324 -1.37 -39.45 -3.56
CA PHE A 324 -0.36 -39.33 -4.59
C PHE A 324 -0.08 -37.86 -4.92
N ASP A 325 1.19 -37.56 -5.21
CA ASP A 325 1.69 -36.23 -5.56
C ASP A 325 2.31 -36.25 -6.98
N ASP A 326 1.88 -35.35 -7.87
CA ASP A 326 2.30 -35.27 -9.27
C ASP A 326 2.55 -33.81 -9.72
N PHE A 327 3.72 -33.57 -10.29
CA PHE A 327 4.17 -32.28 -10.78
C PHE A 327 3.93 -32.17 -12.30
N ALA A 328 2.70 -32.44 -12.71
CA ALA A 328 2.25 -32.25 -14.08
C ALA A 328 2.13 -30.75 -14.39
N HIS A 329 2.82 -30.29 -15.43
CA HIS A 329 2.90 -28.86 -15.80
C HIS A 329 2.12 -28.52 -17.07
N HIS A 330 1.48 -29.52 -17.69
CA HIS A 330 0.73 -29.41 -18.93
C HIS A 330 -0.53 -30.30 -18.92
N PRO A 331 -1.63 -29.91 -19.58
CA PRO A 331 -2.88 -30.69 -19.57
C PRO A 331 -2.73 -32.15 -20.03
N THR A 332 -1.87 -32.40 -21.02
CA THR A 332 -1.62 -33.77 -21.51
C THR A 332 -0.94 -34.65 -20.46
N GLU A 333 -0.11 -34.06 -19.59
CA GLU A 333 0.54 -34.79 -18.49
C GLU A 333 -0.50 -35.17 -17.43
N ILE A 334 -1.40 -34.26 -17.08
CA ILE A 334 -2.53 -34.50 -16.17
C ILE A 334 -3.44 -35.62 -16.70
N ALA A 335 -3.82 -35.56 -17.98
CA ALA A 335 -4.67 -36.60 -18.58
C ALA A 335 -4.00 -37.98 -18.57
N ALA A 336 -2.69 -38.05 -18.81
CA ALA A 336 -1.93 -39.29 -18.76
C ALA A 336 -1.81 -39.84 -17.33
N ALA A 337 -1.55 -38.98 -16.34
CA ALA A 337 -1.49 -39.33 -14.94
C ALA A 337 -2.82 -39.91 -14.43
N LEU A 338 -3.94 -39.24 -14.75
CA LEU A 338 -5.28 -39.70 -14.40
C LEU A 338 -5.63 -41.07 -15.04
N ALA A 339 -5.23 -41.29 -16.29
CA ALA A 339 -5.43 -42.58 -16.97
C ALA A 339 -4.66 -43.72 -16.28
N VAL A 340 -3.39 -43.50 -15.98
CA VAL A 340 -2.53 -44.46 -15.27
C VAL A 340 -3.10 -44.80 -13.89
N LEU A 341 -3.54 -43.79 -13.14
CA LEU A 341 -4.09 -43.98 -11.80
C LEU A 341 -5.36 -44.84 -11.81
N ARG A 342 -6.25 -44.62 -12.79
CA ARG A 342 -7.46 -45.42 -12.99
C ARG A 342 -7.17 -46.87 -13.34
N GLU A 343 -6.15 -47.13 -14.15
CA GLU A 343 -5.78 -48.49 -14.56
C GLU A 343 -5.07 -49.27 -13.44
N THR A 344 -4.34 -48.58 -12.56
CA THR A 344 -3.43 -49.24 -11.59
C THR A 344 -3.95 -49.29 -10.16
N THR A 345 -4.91 -48.45 -9.77
CA THR A 345 -5.36 -48.32 -8.38
C THR A 345 -6.85 -48.63 -8.24
N GLN A 346 -7.19 -49.88 -7.89
CA GLN A 346 -8.56 -50.25 -7.50
C GLN A 346 -8.91 -49.60 -6.15
N GLY A 347 -9.35 -48.35 -6.20
CA GLY A 347 -10.08 -47.66 -5.16
C GLY A 347 -9.31 -46.77 -4.15
N ARG A 348 -9.95 -45.63 -3.81
CA ARG A 348 -9.60 -44.46 -2.98
C ARG A 348 -8.27 -43.79 -3.32
N LEU A 349 -8.32 -42.79 -4.20
CA LEU A 349 -7.15 -42.08 -4.72
C LEU A 349 -7.26 -40.55 -4.58
N ILE A 350 -6.26 -39.91 -3.96
CA ILE A 350 -6.07 -38.45 -3.99
C ILE A 350 -4.83 -38.13 -4.84
N ALA A 351 -4.95 -37.30 -5.87
CA ALA A 351 -3.86 -36.78 -6.70
C ALA A 351 -3.69 -35.27 -6.49
N ILE A 352 -2.51 -34.84 -6.04
CA ILE A 352 -2.17 -33.40 -5.94
C ILE A 352 -1.38 -33.02 -7.18
N LEU A 353 -1.84 -32.01 -7.91
CA LEU A 353 -1.25 -31.58 -9.18
C LEU A 353 -0.64 -30.17 -9.06
N GLU A 354 0.65 -30.04 -9.34
CA GLU A 354 1.38 -28.75 -9.25
C GLU A 354 1.68 -28.13 -10.62
N PRO A 355 0.91 -27.15 -11.13
CA PRO A 355 1.31 -26.39 -12.31
C PRO A 355 2.34 -25.31 -11.95
N GLN A 356 3.63 -25.52 -12.27
CA GLN A 356 4.72 -24.63 -11.85
C GLN A 356 4.72 -23.20 -12.45
N LEU A 357 3.81 -22.86 -13.37
CA LEU A 357 3.76 -21.56 -14.03
C LEU A 357 2.32 -21.05 -14.17
N HIS A 358 1.89 -20.17 -13.26
CA HIS A 358 0.52 -19.62 -13.21
C HIS A 358 0.15 -18.90 -14.52
N SER A 359 1.11 -18.21 -15.14
CA SER A 359 0.94 -17.55 -16.44
C SER A 359 0.67 -18.53 -17.60
N ARG A 360 1.02 -19.81 -17.48
CA ARG A 360 0.65 -20.86 -18.46
C ARG A 360 -0.75 -21.39 -18.22
N VAL A 361 -1.14 -21.58 -16.95
CA VAL A 361 -2.49 -22.00 -16.57
C VAL A 361 -3.52 -21.01 -17.11
N THR A 362 -3.27 -19.70 -17.01
CA THR A 362 -4.16 -18.68 -17.59
C THR A 362 -4.37 -18.86 -19.10
N ARG A 363 -3.31 -19.18 -19.85
CA ARG A 363 -3.36 -19.29 -21.32
C ARG A 363 -3.93 -20.60 -21.83
N MET A 364 -3.83 -21.66 -21.03
CA MET A 364 -4.23 -23.02 -21.40
C MET A 364 -5.41 -23.55 -20.59
N ALA A 365 -6.09 -22.66 -19.86
CA ALA A 365 -7.15 -22.99 -18.92
C ALA A 365 -8.19 -23.97 -19.49
N VAL A 366 -8.64 -23.77 -20.73
CA VAL A 366 -9.58 -24.66 -21.44
C VAL A 366 -9.02 -26.07 -21.61
N ARG A 367 -7.76 -26.20 -22.02
CA ARG A 367 -7.11 -27.51 -22.19
C ARG A 367 -6.90 -28.20 -20.83
N PHE A 368 -6.53 -27.44 -19.79
CA PHE A 368 -6.42 -27.95 -18.42
C PHE A 368 -7.77 -28.48 -17.91
N ALA A 369 -8.85 -27.72 -18.09
CA ALA A 369 -10.20 -28.16 -17.78
C ALA A 369 -10.54 -29.46 -18.52
N GLN A 370 -10.31 -29.53 -19.83
CA GLN A 370 -10.56 -30.75 -20.61
C GLN A 370 -9.79 -31.98 -20.09
N ALA A 371 -8.55 -31.82 -19.65
CA ALA A 371 -7.79 -32.92 -19.04
C ALA A 371 -8.39 -33.43 -17.73
N LEU A 372 -8.97 -32.53 -16.93
CA LEU A 372 -9.63 -32.86 -15.65
C LEU A 372 -10.96 -33.63 -15.85
N LYS A 373 -11.52 -33.71 -17.07
CA LYS A 373 -12.70 -34.56 -17.36
C LYS A 373 -12.48 -36.03 -17.11
N ALA A 374 -11.22 -36.46 -17.11
CA ALA A 374 -10.85 -37.82 -16.77
C ALA A 374 -10.80 -38.08 -15.26
N ALA A 375 -11.14 -37.12 -14.39
CA ALA A 375 -11.29 -37.33 -12.96
C ALA A 375 -12.77 -37.47 -12.57
N ASP A 376 -13.07 -38.29 -11.56
CA ASP A 376 -14.45 -38.48 -11.08
C ASP A 376 -14.95 -37.27 -10.28
N ARG A 377 -14.06 -36.60 -9.52
CA ARG A 377 -14.34 -35.37 -8.77
C ARG A 377 -13.11 -34.45 -8.71
N SER A 378 -13.26 -33.17 -9.03
CA SER A 378 -12.14 -32.22 -8.99
C SER A 378 -12.36 -31.12 -7.95
N PHE A 379 -11.35 -30.82 -7.13
CA PHE A 379 -11.38 -29.71 -6.19
C PHE A 379 -10.26 -28.71 -6.54
N ILE A 380 -10.64 -27.48 -6.82
CA ILE A 380 -9.64 -26.46 -7.16
C ILE A 380 -9.34 -25.71 -5.87
N LEU A 381 -8.15 -25.95 -5.31
CA LEU A 381 -7.61 -25.21 -4.18
C LEU A 381 -6.74 -24.08 -4.72
N PRO A 382 -7.02 -22.80 -4.40
CA PRO A 382 -6.18 -21.69 -4.85
C PRO A 382 -4.78 -21.77 -4.25
N VAL A 383 -3.76 -21.36 -5.00
CA VAL A 383 -2.37 -21.34 -4.48
C VAL A 383 -2.23 -20.41 -3.26
N ALA A 384 -3.03 -19.33 -3.24
CA ALA A 384 -3.13 -18.41 -2.09
C ALA A 384 -3.65 -19.09 -0.81
N ALA A 385 -4.49 -20.12 -0.93
CA ALA A 385 -5.05 -20.87 0.20
C ALA A 385 -4.00 -21.74 0.92
N LEU A 386 -2.82 -21.92 0.33
CA LEU A 386 -1.67 -22.62 0.89
C LEU A 386 -0.64 -21.69 1.54
N GLY A 387 -0.90 -20.37 1.53
CA GLY A 387 0.01 -19.37 2.08
C GLY A 387 1.20 -19.04 1.18
N GLU A 388 1.14 -19.39 -0.11
CA GLU A 388 2.18 -19.09 -1.09
C GLU A 388 1.91 -17.77 -1.83
N SER A 389 2.96 -16.98 -2.10
CA SER A 389 2.84 -15.69 -2.78
C SER A 389 2.62 -15.87 -4.28
N VAL A 390 1.48 -15.41 -4.79
CA VAL A 390 1.14 -15.47 -6.22
C VAL A 390 2.03 -14.50 -7.02
N GLN A 391 2.89 -15.00 -7.90
CA GLN A 391 3.54 -14.18 -8.93
C GLN A 391 2.58 -13.96 -10.10
N ALA A 392 2.61 -12.76 -10.69
CA ALA A 392 1.61 -12.24 -11.63
C ALA A 392 1.09 -13.24 -12.71
N GLY A 393 -0.24 -13.45 -12.70
CA GLY A 393 -1.02 -14.23 -13.66
C GLY A 393 -2.20 -14.94 -12.99
N ASP A 394 -3.44 -14.63 -13.38
CA ASP A 394 -4.68 -15.18 -12.81
C ASP A 394 -5.00 -16.59 -13.37
N GLY A 395 -4.10 -17.53 -13.13
CA GLY A 395 -4.23 -18.92 -13.61
C GLY A 395 -5.42 -19.64 -13.00
N ASP A 396 -5.68 -19.38 -11.72
CA ASP A 396 -6.71 -20.05 -10.94
C ASP A 396 -8.12 -19.66 -11.40
N ALA A 397 -8.39 -18.36 -11.63
CA ALA A 397 -9.70 -17.93 -12.12
C ALA A 397 -9.95 -18.36 -13.57
N ALA A 398 -8.93 -18.29 -14.43
CA ALA A 398 -9.04 -18.74 -15.81
C ALA A 398 -9.37 -20.23 -15.89
N LEU A 399 -8.69 -21.06 -15.09
CA LEU A 399 -8.96 -22.50 -15.01
C LEU A 399 -10.35 -22.80 -14.44
N ALA A 400 -10.77 -22.09 -13.38
CA ALA A 400 -12.10 -22.24 -12.82
C ALA A 400 -13.20 -21.87 -13.84
N ASP A 401 -12.98 -20.81 -14.63
CA ASP A 401 -13.90 -20.41 -15.69
C ASP A 401 -13.98 -21.44 -16.81
N ALA A 402 -12.82 -21.91 -17.28
CA ALA A 402 -12.74 -22.98 -18.25
C ALA A 402 -13.43 -24.28 -17.78
N CYS A 403 -13.27 -24.66 -16.51
CA CYS A 403 -13.97 -25.81 -15.95
C CYS A 403 -15.50 -25.63 -15.97
N ARG A 404 -16.00 -24.42 -15.68
CA ARG A 404 -17.44 -24.11 -15.80
C ARG A 404 -17.92 -24.23 -17.25
N THR A 405 -17.18 -23.66 -18.21
CA THR A 405 -17.53 -23.71 -19.64
C THR A 405 -17.53 -25.14 -20.19
N GLU A 406 -16.58 -25.98 -19.74
CA GLU A 406 -16.45 -27.37 -20.18
C GLU A 406 -17.44 -28.33 -19.50
N GLY A 407 -18.29 -27.83 -18.59
CA GLY A 407 -19.34 -28.61 -17.92
C GLY A 407 -18.82 -29.52 -16.80
N LEU A 408 -17.64 -29.23 -16.24
CA LEU A 408 -17.03 -30.02 -15.17
C LEU A 408 -17.62 -29.65 -13.81
N SER A 409 -18.10 -30.66 -13.08
CA SER A 409 -18.42 -30.51 -11.67
C SER A 409 -17.12 -30.38 -10.89
N HIS A 410 -16.76 -29.14 -10.52
CA HIS A 410 -15.62 -28.83 -9.67
C HIS A 410 -16.10 -28.03 -8.47
N GLN A 411 -15.47 -28.24 -7.32
CA GLN A 411 -15.74 -27.49 -6.11
C GLN A 411 -14.54 -26.60 -5.80
N HIS A 412 -14.78 -25.30 -5.70
CA HIS A 412 -13.79 -24.37 -5.18
C HIS A 412 -13.77 -24.48 -3.65
N VAL A 413 -12.58 -24.55 -3.06
CA VAL A 413 -12.39 -24.63 -1.61
C VAL A 413 -11.57 -23.41 -1.16
N ALA A 414 -12.05 -22.71 -0.13
CA ALA A 414 -11.48 -21.44 0.32
C ALA A 414 -10.15 -21.63 1.05
N ASP A 415 -10.01 -22.73 1.80
CA ASP A 415 -8.79 -23.08 2.52
C ASP A 415 -8.62 -24.59 2.71
N LEU A 416 -7.47 -24.99 3.27
CA LEU A 416 -7.16 -26.38 3.54
C LEU A 416 -8.13 -27.01 4.58
N SER A 417 -8.67 -26.23 5.51
CA SER A 417 -9.61 -26.72 6.52
C SER A 417 -10.96 -27.07 5.88
N GLU A 418 -11.45 -26.24 4.96
CA GLU A 418 -12.64 -26.54 4.17
C GLU A 418 -12.43 -27.76 3.27
N LEU A 419 -11.26 -27.87 2.62
CA LEU A 419 -10.91 -29.05 1.83
C LEU A 419 -10.90 -30.32 2.71
N LEU A 420 -10.31 -30.26 3.91
CA LEU A 420 -10.28 -31.39 4.85
C LEU A 420 -11.68 -31.80 5.31
N LEU A 421 -12.56 -30.84 5.64
CA LEU A 421 -13.94 -31.10 6.04
C LEU A 421 -14.73 -31.79 4.92
N ARG A 422 -14.65 -31.28 3.69
CA ARG A 422 -15.36 -31.85 2.54
C ARG A 422 -14.83 -33.24 2.16
N VAL A 423 -13.51 -33.43 2.20
CA VAL A 423 -12.88 -34.71 1.86
C VAL A 423 -13.20 -35.79 2.90
N GLN A 424 -13.33 -35.46 4.19
CA GLN A 424 -13.70 -36.45 5.22
C GLN A 424 -15.14 -36.97 5.06
N ASP A 425 -16.07 -36.13 4.61
CA ASP A 425 -17.49 -36.45 4.61
C ASP A 425 -17.97 -37.17 3.34
N ASP A 426 -17.28 -36.99 2.20
CA ASP A 426 -17.82 -37.37 0.88
C ASP A 426 -17.03 -38.45 0.11
N LEU A 427 -15.87 -38.92 0.59
CA LEU A 427 -15.01 -39.87 -0.14
C LEU A 427 -15.63 -41.26 -0.32
N ARG A 428 -15.80 -41.69 -1.57
CA ARG A 428 -16.20 -43.05 -1.97
C ARG A 428 -14.99 -43.92 -2.35
N ASP A 429 -15.22 -45.22 -2.50
CA ASP A 429 -14.16 -46.22 -2.73
C ASP A 429 -13.43 -46.05 -4.07
N ASP A 430 -13.82 -45.16 -4.98
CA ASP A 430 -13.25 -44.96 -6.32
C ASP A 430 -12.98 -43.50 -6.70
N ASP A 431 -13.17 -42.56 -5.76
CA ASP A 431 -12.97 -41.13 -6.02
C ASP A 431 -11.50 -40.82 -6.36
N THR A 432 -11.30 -40.04 -7.43
CA THR A 432 -10.00 -39.42 -7.81
C THR A 432 -10.06 -37.93 -7.50
N LEU A 433 -9.44 -37.49 -6.40
CA LEU A 433 -9.42 -36.08 -5.98
C LEU A 433 -8.24 -35.35 -6.61
N VAL A 434 -8.48 -34.34 -7.46
CA VAL A 434 -7.43 -33.42 -7.93
C VAL A 434 -7.35 -32.21 -7.02
N VAL A 435 -6.18 -31.86 -6.49
CA VAL A 435 -5.91 -30.60 -5.76
C VAL A 435 -4.81 -29.84 -6.47
N MET A 436 -5.13 -28.67 -7.01
CA MET A 436 -4.15 -27.78 -7.64
C MET A 436 -3.40 -27.01 -6.56
N ALA A 437 -2.06 -27.00 -6.57
CA ALA A 437 -1.26 -26.37 -5.52
C ALA A 437 0.01 -25.70 -6.08
N GLY A 438 0.58 -24.78 -5.30
CA GLY A 438 1.86 -24.12 -5.60
C GLY A 438 3.08 -25.04 -5.37
N ALA A 439 4.23 -24.46 -5.04
CA ALA A 439 5.56 -25.08 -5.01
C ALA A 439 5.78 -26.20 -3.97
N SER A 440 4.75 -26.63 -3.21
CA SER A 440 4.89 -27.63 -2.12
C SER A 440 3.73 -28.63 -1.97
N GLY A 441 3.21 -29.15 -3.08
CA GLY A 441 2.26 -30.27 -3.15
C GLY A 441 2.62 -31.47 -2.27
N ALA A 442 3.91 -31.83 -2.15
CA ALA A 442 4.37 -32.88 -1.24
C ALA A 442 4.13 -32.58 0.27
N ALA A 443 4.15 -31.31 0.67
CA ALA A 443 3.84 -30.90 2.04
C ALA A 443 2.33 -30.91 2.28
N LEU A 444 1.56 -30.47 1.29
CA LEU A 444 0.10 -30.55 1.30
C LEU A 444 -0.39 -32.00 1.37
N ALA A 445 0.19 -32.91 0.56
CA ALA A 445 -0.12 -34.33 0.55
C ALA A 445 0.11 -34.98 1.93
N ARG A 446 1.21 -34.64 2.60
CA ARG A 446 1.50 -35.12 3.96
C ARG A 446 0.51 -34.59 4.99
N ARG A 447 0.19 -33.29 4.95
CA ARG A 447 -0.80 -32.69 5.85
C ARG A 447 -2.19 -33.30 5.69
N LEU A 448 -2.61 -33.55 4.45
CA LEU A 448 -3.86 -34.25 4.16
C LEU A 448 -3.83 -35.69 4.69
N ALA A 449 -2.74 -36.43 4.46
CA ALA A 449 -2.60 -37.80 4.95
C ALA A 449 -2.61 -37.87 6.49
N GLU A 450 -1.94 -36.95 7.18
CA GLU A 450 -1.88 -36.86 8.65
C GLU A 450 -3.25 -36.49 9.25
N ALA A 451 -3.91 -35.45 8.71
CA ALA A 451 -5.20 -34.99 9.20
C ALA A 451 -6.33 -36.01 9.00
N LEU A 452 -6.30 -36.76 7.89
CA LEU A 452 -7.27 -37.84 7.62
C LEU A 452 -6.97 -39.12 8.43
N SER A 453 -5.77 -39.26 8.98
CA SER A 453 -5.38 -40.40 9.84
C SER A 453 -5.80 -40.22 11.31
N HIS A 454 -6.17 -39.01 11.73
CA HIS A 454 -6.63 -38.69 13.08
C HIS A 454 -8.01 -38.02 13.05
N PRO A 455 -9.11 -38.77 13.25
CA PRO A 455 -10.44 -38.18 13.26
C PRO A 455 -10.63 -37.35 14.53
N THR A 456 -10.37 -36.05 14.47
CA THR A 456 -10.86 -35.11 15.48
C THR A 456 -12.36 -34.92 15.31
N ALA A 457 -13.09 -35.00 16.41
CA ALA A 457 -14.55 -34.91 16.45
C ALA A 457 -15.08 -33.69 15.65
N ARG A 458 -16.02 -33.97 14.74
CA ARG A 458 -16.74 -32.98 13.94
C ARG A 458 -17.33 -31.86 14.83
N PRO A 459 -17.23 -30.57 14.45
CA PRO A 459 -18.29 -29.63 14.78
C PRO A 459 -19.55 -30.06 14.00
N SER A 460 -20.67 -30.22 14.70
CA SER A 460 -21.96 -30.50 14.08
C SER A 460 -22.35 -29.40 13.09
N ALA A 461 -23.01 -29.78 11.99
CA ALA A 461 -23.63 -28.85 11.04
C ALA A 461 -24.48 -27.78 11.77
N PRO A 462 -24.53 -26.52 11.30
CA PRO A 462 -25.25 -25.47 12.00
C PRO A 462 -26.76 -25.77 12.01
N GLU A 463 -27.27 -26.14 13.19
CA GLU A 463 -28.67 -25.94 13.56
C GLU A 463 -28.95 -24.43 13.50
N THR A 464 -29.87 -24.02 12.61
CA THR A 464 -30.51 -22.69 12.55
C THR A 464 -29.69 -21.51 13.10
N MET A 465 -28.97 -20.82 12.21
CA MET A 465 -28.16 -19.62 12.50
C MET A 465 -28.95 -18.57 13.31
N PRO A 466 -28.56 -18.22 14.53
CA PRO A 466 -29.32 -17.25 15.30
C PRO A 466 -29.21 -15.84 14.70
N SER A 467 -30.31 -15.10 14.66
CA SER A 467 -30.36 -13.66 14.35
C SER A 467 -29.69 -12.77 15.41
N ILE A 468 -28.84 -13.37 16.26
CA ILE A 468 -28.06 -12.78 17.34
C ILE A 468 -26.64 -13.35 17.25
N ALA A 469 -25.64 -12.47 17.22
CA ALA A 469 -24.23 -12.82 17.39
C ALA A 469 -23.68 -12.11 18.63
N ILE A 470 -22.80 -12.80 19.36
CA ILE A 470 -22.14 -12.27 20.56
C ILE A 470 -20.64 -12.46 20.35
N GLY A 471 -19.86 -11.40 20.55
CA GLY A 471 -18.41 -11.47 20.52
C GLY A 471 -17.84 -12.24 21.71
N ASP A 472 -16.53 -12.46 21.70
CA ASP A 472 -15.85 -13.18 22.78
C ASP A 472 -16.13 -12.50 24.13
N ARG A 473 -16.57 -13.30 25.12
CA ARG A 473 -16.65 -12.81 26.50
C ARG A 473 -15.25 -12.73 27.09
N ARG A 474 -14.84 -11.54 27.48
CA ARG A 474 -13.56 -11.24 28.11
C ARG A 474 -13.77 -10.57 29.48
N PRO A 475 -12.81 -10.66 30.40
CA PRO A 475 -12.85 -9.86 31.62
C PRO A 475 -12.96 -8.37 31.30
N THR A 476 -13.65 -7.61 32.15
CA THR A 476 -13.74 -6.15 32.02
C THR A 476 -12.33 -5.56 31.99
N PRO A 477 -11.95 -4.82 30.93
CA PRO A 477 -10.62 -4.26 30.84
C PRO A 477 -10.43 -3.12 31.84
N PRO A 478 -9.18 -2.86 32.27
CA PRO A 478 -8.87 -1.69 33.06
C PRO A 478 -9.11 -0.41 32.25
N ASP A 479 -9.30 0.69 32.97
CA ASP A 479 -9.39 2.03 32.39
C ASP A 479 -8.12 2.41 31.60
N LEU A 480 -8.25 3.30 30.62
CA LEU A 480 -7.14 3.76 29.77
C LEU A 480 -6.00 4.41 30.58
N LEU A 481 -6.31 5.14 31.66
CA LEU A 481 -5.28 5.80 32.48
C LEU A 481 -4.32 4.80 33.16
N PRO A 482 -4.80 3.75 33.88
CA PRO A 482 -3.97 2.65 34.36
C PRO A 482 -3.13 1.97 33.28
N LEU A 483 -3.66 1.78 32.06
CA LEU A 483 -2.93 1.18 30.94
C LEU A 483 -1.75 2.06 30.52
N VAL A 484 -1.98 3.36 30.34
CA VAL A 484 -0.94 4.34 30.01
C VAL A 484 0.13 4.41 31.11
N ALA A 485 -0.28 4.44 32.38
CA ALA A 485 0.64 4.43 33.53
C ALA A 485 1.50 3.15 33.57
N ALA A 486 0.91 2.00 33.26
CA ALA A 486 1.64 0.73 33.21
C ALA A 486 2.71 0.75 32.10
N HIS A 487 2.41 1.31 30.94
CA HIS A 487 3.39 1.48 29.86
C HIS A 487 4.48 2.49 30.22
N ALA A 488 4.14 3.61 30.85
CA ALA A 488 5.12 4.59 31.34
C ALA A 488 6.09 3.98 32.37
N ARG A 489 5.62 3.06 33.23
CA ARG A 489 6.50 2.33 34.16
C ARG A 489 7.38 1.30 33.46
N ARG A 490 6.83 0.56 32.49
CA ARG A 490 7.54 -0.53 31.79
C ARG A 490 8.54 -0.03 30.74
N GLN A 491 8.19 1.03 30.02
CA GLN A 491 8.91 1.57 28.88
C GLN A 491 8.86 3.11 28.87
N PRO A 492 9.44 3.79 29.87
CA PRO A 492 9.29 5.23 30.06
C PRO A 492 9.74 6.06 28.85
N THR A 493 10.75 5.60 28.12
CA THR A 493 11.35 6.30 26.97
C THR A 493 10.73 5.92 25.61
N ALA A 494 9.80 4.96 25.59
CA ALA A 494 9.11 4.57 24.36
C ALA A 494 8.24 5.73 23.84
N PRO A 495 8.14 5.92 22.52
CA PRO A 495 7.31 6.98 21.94
C PRO A 495 5.83 6.68 22.18
N ALA A 496 5.11 7.63 22.78
CA ALA A 496 3.66 7.55 22.92
C ALA A 496 2.94 8.34 21.81
N VAL A 497 3.42 9.54 21.51
CA VAL A 497 2.87 10.39 20.45
C VAL A 497 3.96 11.18 19.72
N GLU A 498 3.84 11.26 18.39
CA GLU A 498 4.77 11.96 17.51
C GLU A 498 4.02 12.86 16.51
N MET A 499 4.56 14.05 16.26
CA MET A 499 4.16 14.95 15.17
C MET A 499 5.42 15.61 14.60
N GLY A 500 5.85 15.16 13.43
CA GLY A 500 7.14 15.60 12.86
C GLY A 500 8.29 15.29 13.82
N HIS A 501 9.00 16.34 14.29
CA HIS A 501 10.09 16.21 15.24
C HIS A 501 9.66 16.32 16.72
N ARG A 502 8.41 16.73 16.98
CA ARG A 502 7.88 16.82 18.34
C ARG A 502 7.41 15.44 18.76
N ARG A 503 8.00 14.90 19.82
CA ARG A 503 7.72 13.57 20.35
C ARG A 503 7.54 13.66 21.85
N LEU A 504 6.51 12.99 22.38
CA LEU A 504 6.39 12.72 23.80
C LEU A 504 6.59 11.22 24.02
N SER A 505 7.53 10.88 24.91
CA SER A 505 7.60 9.52 25.44
C SER A 505 6.42 9.23 26.37
N TYR A 506 6.21 7.97 26.75
CA TYR A 506 5.19 7.63 27.74
C TYR A 506 5.40 8.35 29.08
N ALA A 507 6.65 8.52 29.52
CA ALA A 507 6.95 9.30 30.73
C ALA A 507 6.62 10.79 30.56
N ASP A 508 7.02 11.38 29.42
CA ASP A 508 6.71 12.79 29.11
C ASP A 508 5.21 13.04 29.02
N LEU A 509 4.47 12.11 28.42
CA LEU A 509 3.02 12.21 28.27
C LEU A 509 2.32 12.18 29.63
N VAL A 510 2.75 11.30 30.55
CA VAL A 510 2.22 11.22 31.92
C VAL A 510 2.51 12.52 32.69
N LEU A 511 3.74 13.04 32.60
CA LEU A 511 4.12 14.32 33.23
C LEU A 511 3.26 15.48 32.75
N ARG A 512 3.21 15.67 31.42
CA ARG A 512 2.49 16.79 30.81
C ARG A 512 0.99 16.70 31.07
N THR A 513 0.45 15.48 31.14
CA THR A 513 -0.93 15.22 31.52
C THR A 513 -1.22 15.64 32.96
N ASP A 514 -0.30 15.38 33.89
CA ASP A 514 -0.43 15.78 35.29
C ASP A 514 -0.36 17.29 35.49
N ASP A 515 0.55 17.96 34.76
CA ASP A 515 0.65 19.42 34.76
C ASP A 515 -0.62 20.07 34.20
N LEU A 516 -1.16 19.55 33.10
CA LEU A 516 -2.41 20.05 32.52
C LEU A 516 -3.61 19.77 33.43
N ALA A 517 -3.69 18.60 34.05
CA ALA A 517 -4.73 18.28 35.03
C ALA A 517 -4.69 19.24 36.22
N SER A 518 -3.50 19.57 36.72
CA SER A 518 -3.32 20.55 37.79
C SER A 518 -3.77 21.95 37.39
N ALA A 519 -3.43 22.38 36.16
CA ALA A 519 -3.86 23.66 35.62
C ALA A 519 -5.40 23.74 35.45
N LEU A 520 -6.02 22.67 34.96
CA LEU A 520 -7.47 22.56 34.83
C LEU A 520 -8.17 22.59 36.19
N ALA A 521 -7.64 21.88 37.19
CA ALA A 521 -8.16 21.93 38.55
C ALA A 521 -8.05 23.33 39.17
N ALA A 522 -6.92 24.02 38.95
CA ALA A 522 -6.74 25.41 39.38
C ALA A 522 -7.72 26.38 38.68
N ALA A 523 -8.12 26.08 37.44
CA ALA A 523 -9.17 26.78 36.71
C ALA A 523 -10.60 26.39 37.13
N GLY A 524 -10.76 25.55 38.17
CA GLY A 524 -12.04 25.18 38.76
C GLY A 524 -12.72 23.95 38.14
N VAL A 525 -12.05 23.22 37.24
CA VAL A 525 -12.59 21.98 36.65
C VAL A 525 -12.63 20.87 37.69
N SER A 526 -13.79 20.23 37.84
CA SER A 526 -14.03 19.11 38.75
C SER A 526 -14.51 17.85 38.01
N ALA A 527 -14.59 16.73 38.73
CA ALA A 527 -15.11 15.48 38.17
C ALA A 527 -16.55 15.65 37.67
N GLY A 528 -16.84 15.16 36.46
CA GLY A 528 -18.13 15.29 35.78
C GLY A 528 -18.31 16.56 34.95
N ASP A 529 -17.43 17.56 35.08
CA ASP A 529 -17.49 18.77 34.27
C ASP A 529 -17.09 18.49 32.81
N SER A 530 -17.81 19.09 31.87
CA SER A 530 -17.46 19.07 30.45
C SER A 530 -16.38 20.10 30.16
N VAL A 531 -15.27 19.65 29.57
CA VAL A 531 -14.16 20.50 29.17
C VAL A 531 -14.05 20.50 27.66
N GLY A 532 -14.20 21.68 27.07
CA GLY A 532 -13.97 21.88 25.64
C GLY A 532 -12.48 21.77 25.33
N VAL A 533 -12.13 21.18 24.20
CA VAL A 533 -10.76 21.22 23.69
C VAL A 533 -10.83 21.79 22.29
N CYS A 534 -10.23 22.96 22.08
CA CYS A 534 -10.19 23.62 20.78
C CYS A 534 -8.72 23.74 20.35
N LEU A 535 -8.16 22.66 19.82
CA LEU A 535 -6.75 22.58 19.45
C LEU A 535 -6.63 22.11 18.00
N GLY A 536 -5.71 22.70 17.22
CA GLY A 536 -5.27 22.15 15.93
C GLY A 536 -4.58 20.79 16.08
N GLN A 537 -4.21 20.14 14.96
CA GLN A 537 -3.49 18.86 14.99
C GLN A 537 -2.18 19.03 15.77
N SER A 538 -2.07 18.34 16.90
CA SER A 538 -0.93 18.48 17.80
C SER A 538 -0.88 17.35 18.82
N VAL A 539 0.32 17.08 19.34
CA VAL A 539 0.55 16.15 20.46
C VAL A 539 -0.21 16.57 21.74
N ASP A 540 -0.56 17.86 21.85
CA ASP A 540 -1.27 18.42 23.00
C ASP A 540 -2.74 17.92 23.07
N ARG A 541 -3.35 17.48 21.96
CA ARG A 541 -4.69 16.86 21.96
C ARG A 541 -4.74 15.60 22.83
N VAL A 542 -3.72 14.75 22.73
CA VAL A 542 -3.60 13.52 23.52
C VAL A 542 -3.46 13.84 25.00
N THR A 543 -2.63 14.84 25.30
CA THR A 543 -2.42 15.33 26.68
C THR A 543 -3.72 15.87 27.26
N ALA A 544 -4.48 16.67 26.51
CA ALA A 544 -5.76 17.23 26.96
C ALA A 544 -6.79 16.14 27.26
N PHE A 545 -6.93 15.15 26.39
CA PHE A 545 -7.83 14.02 26.61
C PHE A 545 -7.50 13.29 27.91
N LEU A 546 -6.25 12.87 28.10
CA LEU A 546 -5.84 12.16 29.32
C LEU A 546 -5.95 13.03 30.58
N ALA A 547 -5.67 14.33 30.51
CA ALA A 547 -5.74 15.24 31.66
C ALA A 547 -7.18 15.43 32.15
N ILE A 548 -8.11 15.57 31.19
CA ILE A 548 -9.54 15.68 31.49
C ILE A 548 -10.04 14.37 32.10
N LEU A 549 -9.67 13.22 31.51
CA LEU A 549 -9.98 11.92 32.10
C LEU A 549 -9.38 11.77 33.50
N ARG A 550 -8.18 12.27 33.74
CA ARG A 550 -7.50 12.19 35.04
C ARG A 550 -8.20 12.99 36.12
N LEU A 551 -8.85 14.10 35.76
CA LEU A 551 -9.73 14.86 36.66
C LEU A 551 -11.13 14.25 36.81
N GLY A 552 -11.46 13.22 36.05
CA GLY A 552 -12.80 12.66 35.96
C GLY A 552 -13.78 13.57 35.19
N GLY A 553 -13.28 14.52 34.39
CA GLY A 553 -14.08 15.37 33.51
C GLY A 553 -14.47 14.68 32.21
N VAL A 554 -15.27 15.37 31.40
CA VAL A 554 -15.80 14.89 30.12
C VAL A 554 -15.17 15.67 28.98
N PHE A 555 -14.43 14.97 28.11
CA PHE A 555 -13.78 15.58 26.96
C PHE A 555 -14.78 15.94 25.85
N VAL A 556 -14.72 17.18 25.34
CA VAL A 556 -15.55 17.65 24.23
C VAL A 556 -14.66 18.26 23.15
N PRO A 557 -14.42 17.58 22.02
CA PRO A 557 -13.61 18.15 20.94
C PRO A 557 -14.39 19.23 20.21
N LEU A 558 -13.74 20.38 20.04
CA LEU A 558 -14.25 21.53 19.31
C LEU A 558 -13.37 21.73 18.08
N ASP A 559 -13.95 21.53 16.91
CA ASP A 559 -13.24 21.78 15.66
C ASP A 559 -13.25 23.29 15.36
N PRO A 560 -12.06 23.94 15.32
CA PRO A 560 -11.95 25.38 15.08
C PRO A 560 -12.53 25.84 13.73
N ALA A 561 -12.65 24.93 12.75
CA ALA A 561 -13.21 25.24 11.44
C ALA A 561 -14.75 25.29 11.40
N LEU A 562 -15.43 24.91 12.50
CA LEU A 562 -16.88 24.96 12.56
C LEU A 562 -17.39 26.40 12.68
N PRO A 563 -18.55 26.72 12.06
CA PRO A 563 -19.17 28.03 12.20
C PRO A 563 -19.43 28.39 13.68
N GLU A 564 -19.31 29.68 14.01
CA GLU A 564 -19.46 30.18 15.39
C GLU A 564 -20.79 29.74 16.04
N GLU A 565 -21.89 29.77 15.30
CA GLU A 565 -23.22 29.34 15.79
C GLU A 565 -23.23 27.85 16.16
N ARG A 566 -22.54 27.01 15.39
CA ARG A 566 -22.39 25.57 15.67
C ARG A 566 -21.59 25.36 16.96
N LEU A 567 -20.47 26.07 17.10
CA LEU A 567 -19.62 26.00 18.28
C LEU A 567 -20.37 26.46 19.53
N ARG A 568 -21.10 27.58 19.45
CA ARG A 568 -21.95 28.07 20.53
C ARG A 568 -22.96 27.02 20.97
N TYR A 569 -23.68 26.42 20.03
CA TYR A 569 -24.65 25.37 20.32
C TYR A 569 -24.02 24.16 21.02
N MET A 570 -22.85 23.71 20.54
CA MET A 570 -22.12 22.59 21.15
C MET A 570 -21.68 22.91 22.58
N LEU A 571 -21.10 24.10 22.80
CA LEU A 571 -20.64 24.57 24.11
C LEU A 571 -21.79 24.63 25.12
N GLU A 572 -22.93 25.21 24.72
CA GLU A 572 -24.13 25.32 25.57
C GLU A 572 -24.73 23.95 25.88
N THR A 573 -24.90 23.10 24.86
CA THR A 573 -25.51 21.77 25.01
C THR A 573 -24.65 20.85 25.88
N ALA A 574 -23.33 20.91 25.73
CA ALA A 574 -22.40 20.15 26.55
C ALA A 574 -22.19 20.75 27.96
N GLY A 575 -22.61 22.00 28.19
CA GLY A 575 -22.40 22.72 29.45
C GLY A 575 -20.92 23.04 29.71
N VAL A 576 -20.15 23.31 28.64
CA VAL A 576 -18.73 23.61 28.72
C VAL A 576 -18.52 25.00 29.31
N ARG A 577 -17.75 25.09 30.38
CA ARG A 577 -17.35 26.35 31.03
C ARG A 577 -15.86 26.67 30.90
N THR A 578 -15.04 25.64 30.67
CA THR A 578 -13.59 25.77 30.51
C THR A 578 -13.17 25.12 29.20
N VAL A 579 -12.32 25.80 28.44
CA VAL A 579 -11.78 25.30 27.17
C VAL A 579 -10.26 25.24 27.24
N VAL A 580 -9.70 24.09 26.87
CA VAL A 580 -8.27 23.94 26.61
C VAL A 580 -7.96 24.51 25.24
N VAL A 581 -7.05 25.47 25.22
CA VAL A 581 -6.59 26.18 24.03
C VAL A 581 -5.06 26.18 23.98
N ASN A 582 -4.50 26.57 22.84
CA ASN A 582 -3.12 26.98 22.73
C ASN A 582 -3.05 28.25 21.87
N ALA A 583 -1.83 28.71 21.55
CA ALA A 583 -1.67 29.92 20.77
C ALA A 583 -2.19 29.83 19.31
N ALA A 584 -2.43 28.62 18.81
CA ALA A 584 -2.98 28.37 17.48
C ALA A 584 -4.52 28.22 17.47
N SER A 585 -5.17 28.19 18.64
CA SER A 585 -6.64 28.12 18.71
C SER A 585 -7.27 29.40 18.14
N PRO A 586 -8.35 29.32 17.34
CA PRO A 586 -9.08 30.49 16.88
C PRO A 586 -9.80 31.18 18.04
N ALA A 587 -10.27 32.40 17.78
CA ALA A 587 -11.20 33.06 18.69
C ALA A 587 -12.47 32.21 18.83
N LEU A 588 -12.83 31.88 20.07
CA LEU A 588 -14.07 31.20 20.40
C LEU A 588 -15.16 32.23 20.72
N PRO A 589 -16.46 31.85 20.63
CA PRO A 589 -17.55 32.74 20.97
C PRO A 589 -17.37 33.33 22.37
N ASP A 590 -17.56 34.65 22.52
CA ASP A 590 -17.51 35.33 23.82
C ASP A 590 -18.77 35.05 24.63
N ILE A 591 -18.81 33.86 25.23
CA ILE A 591 -19.91 33.38 26.08
C ILE A 591 -19.46 33.16 27.54
N GLY A 592 -18.40 33.85 27.97
CA GLY A 592 -17.88 33.77 29.34
C GLY A 592 -17.09 32.50 29.65
N LEU A 593 -16.39 31.93 28.66
CA LEU A 593 -15.56 30.73 28.82
C LEU A 593 -14.27 31.03 29.59
N GLY A 594 -13.90 30.14 30.50
CA GLY A 594 -12.54 30.06 31.04
C GLY A 594 -11.59 29.38 30.05
N PHE A 595 -10.34 29.86 29.96
CA PHE A 595 -9.35 29.29 29.06
C PHE A 595 -8.16 28.74 29.83
N VAL A 596 -7.76 27.51 29.51
CA VAL A 596 -6.50 26.92 29.99
C VAL A 596 -5.58 26.75 28.79
N ASN A 597 -4.46 27.47 28.79
CA ASN A 597 -3.49 27.43 27.71
C ASN A 597 -2.49 26.29 27.93
N CYS A 598 -2.66 25.17 27.22
CA CYS A 598 -1.75 24.02 27.34
C CYS A 598 -0.36 24.28 26.72
N GLY A 599 -0.21 25.33 25.89
CA GLY A 599 1.07 25.75 25.33
C GLY A 599 1.99 26.47 26.32
N GLN A 600 1.47 26.91 27.47
CA GLN A 600 2.26 27.55 28.54
C GLN A 600 2.78 26.55 29.58
N LEU A 601 2.44 25.28 29.44
CA LEU A 601 2.96 24.23 30.33
C LEU A 601 4.46 24.05 30.10
N PRO A 602 5.24 23.79 31.17
CA PRO A 602 6.67 23.52 31.05
C PRO A 602 6.92 22.33 30.14
N ASP A 603 8.02 22.39 29.38
CA ASP A 603 8.49 21.21 28.65
C ASP A 603 9.05 20.17 29.63
N PRO A 604 9.00 18.88 29.27
CA PRO A 604 9.60 17.83 30.10
C PRO A 604 11.09 18.10 30.33
N ASP A 605 11.49 18.13 31.59
CA ASP A 605 12.86 18.42 32.06
C ASP A 605 13.64 17.16 32.47
N GLY A 606 13.07 15.98 32.19
CA GLY A 606 13.63 14.68 32.57
C GLY A 606 13.32 14.27 34.02
N ARG A 607 12.47 15.00 34.75
CA ARG A 607 11.98 14.56 36.07
C ARG A 607 11.19 13.26 35.93
N PRO A 608 11.20 12.39 36.96
CA PRO A 608 10.44 11.13 36.90
C PRO A 608 8.94 11.41 36.81
N ALA A 609 8.25 10.64 35.96
CA ALA A 609 6.81 10.72 35.85
C ALA A 609 6.12 10.40 37.18
N PRO A 610 5.06 11.15 37.57
CA PRO A 610 4.31 10.86 38.76
C PRO A 610 3.71 9.45 38.66
N ASP A 611 3.70 8.73 39.78
CA ASP A 611 3.00 7.45 39.82
C ASP A 611 1.50 7.73 39.86
N TRP A 612 0.83 7.46 38.74
CA TRP A 612 -0.63 7.43 38.75
C TRP A 612 -1.04 6.17 39.51
N ASP A 613 -1.37 6.35 40.79
CA ASP A 613 -2.14 5.36 41.54
C ASP A 613 -3.35 4.99 40.69
N ALA A 614 -3.48 3.71 40.36
CA ALA A 614 -4.60 3.18 39.59
C ALA A 614 -5.88 3.27 40.43
N ARG A 615 -6.40 4.47 40.64
CA ARG A 615 -7.74 4.66 41.18
C ARG A 615 -8.69 4.22 40.08
N GLU A 616 -9.39 3.13 40.33
CA GLU A 616 -10.50 2.72 39.47
C GLU A 616 -11.51 3.85 39.41
N SER A 617 -11.65 4.46 38.23
CA SER A 617 -12.80 5.30 37.95
C SER A 617 -14.01 4.40 37.74
N ALA A 618 -15.19 4.85 38.16
CA ALA A 618 -16.43 4.14 37.87
C ALA A 618 -16.56 3.95 36.35
N ALA A 619 -16.83 2.71 35.91
CA ALA A 619 -16.96 2.38 34.48
C ALA A 619 -18.06 3.21 33.79
N ASP A 620 -19.09 3.61 34.54
CA ASP A 620 -20.23 4.41 34.07
C ASP A 620 -19.94 5.92 34.03
N ALA A 621 -18.81 6.38 34.57
CA ALA A 621 -18.40 7.77 34.44
C ALA A 621 -18.19 8.12 32.96
N LEU A 622 -18.52 9.36 32.58
CA LEU A 622 -18.35 9.80 31.20
C LEU A 622 -16.88 10.04 30.87
N ALA A 623 -16.48 9.63 29.66
CA ALA A 623 -15.17 9.90 29.10
C ALA A 623 -15.22 11.11 28.15
N TYR A 624 -16.17 11.09 27.21
CA TYR A 624 -16.27 12.13 26.19
C TYR A 624 -17.69 12.30 25.65
N MET A 625 -17.91 13.42 24.95
CA MET A 625 -19.09 13.67 24.14
C MET A 625 -18.70 14.04 22.71
N ILE A 626 -19.29 13.36 21.74
CA ILE A 626 -19.18 13.68 20.31
C ILE A 626 -20.55 14.11 19.79
N PHE A 627 -20.58 15.15 18.95
CA PHE A 627 -21.81 15.67 18.37
C PHE A 627 -22.05 15.09 16.98
N THR A 628 -23.24 14.50 16.77
CA THR A 628 -23.68 13.94 15.48
C THR A 628 -24.83 14.75 14.87
N SER A 629 -25.08 14.61 13.57
CA SER A 629 -26.19 15.28 12.87
C SER A 629 -27.56 14.73 13.32
N GLY A 630 -28.56 15.61 13.39
CA GLY A 630 -29.88 15.27 13.93
C GLY A 630 -30.92 14.97 12.83
N THR A 631 -31.52 13.77 12.87
CA THR A 631 -32.65 13.34 12.00
C THR A 631 -33.79 14.35 11.80
N THR A 632 -34.01 15.27 12.73
CA THR A 632 -35.17 16.19 12.75
C THR A 632 -34.85 17.56 13.37
N GLY A 633 -33.57 17.91 13.58
CA GLY A 633 -33.21 19.08 14.40
C GLY A 633 -31.72 19.27 14.64
N PRO A 634 -31.33 20.05 15.68
CA PRO A 634 -29.94 20.43 15.93
C PRO A 634 -29.06 19.24 16.36
N PRO A 635 -27.72 19.39 16.35
CA PRO A 635 -26.78 18.31 16.61
C PRO A 635 -27.00 17.58 17.94
N LYS A 636 -26.80 16.26 17.97
CA LYS A 636 -27.01 15.43 19.16
C LYS A 636 -25.68 15.13 19.82
N ALA A 637 -25.52 15.49 21.10
CA ALA A 637 -24.36 15.09 21.89
C ALA A 637 -24.53 13.65 22.40
N VAL A 638 -23.67 12.74 21.94
CA VAL A 638 -23.62 11.33 22.35
C VAL A 638 -22.68 11.18 23.55
N GLU A 639 -23.19 10.65 24.66
CA GLU A 639 -22.44 10.51 25.91
C GLU A 639 -21.79 9.12 26.02
N ILE A 640 -20.46 9.05 25.96
CA ILE A 640 -19.68 7.81 26.03
C ILE A 640 -19.01 7.64 27.38
N SER A 641 -19.11 6.46 27.97
CA SER A 641 -18.53 6.13 29.27
C SER A 641 -17.07 5.69 29.16
N ARG A 642 -16.37 5.74 30.28
CA ARG A 642 -14.98 5.28 30.41
C ARG A 642 -14.87 3.77 30.18
N GLY A 643 -15.83 3.00 30.70
CA GLY A 643 -15.90 1.57 30.47
C GLY A 643 -16.09 1.21 28.99
N ALA A 644 -16.91 1.99 28.28
CA ALA A 644 -17.17 1.78 26.86
C ALA A 644 -15.91 1.98 26.01
N ILE A 645 -15.20 3.11 26.19
CA ILE A 645 -13.96 3.39 25.46
C ILE A 645 -12.81 2.45 25.86
N ALA A 646 -12.73 2.03 27.12
CA ALA A 646 -11.76 1.03 27.57
C ALA A 646 -12.02 -0.35 26.94
N ASN A 647 -13.29 -0.76 26.83
CA ASN A 647 -13.68 -1.98 26.12
C ASN A 647 -13.25 -1.94 24.65
N TYR A 648 -13.58 -0.84 23.96
CA TYR A 648 -13.16 -0.63 22.58
C TYR A 648 -11.63 -0.67 22.45
N ALA A 649 -10.89 0.09 23.26
CA ALA A 649 -9.45 0.22 23.13
C ALA A 649 -8.71 -1.12 23.24
N VAL A 650 -9.08 -1.97 24.21
CA VAL A 650 -8.46 -3.29 24.39
C VAL A 650 -8.89 -4.26 23.29
N ALA A 651 -10.16 -4.26 22.90
CA ALA A 651 -10.66 -5.13 21.85
C ALA A 651 -10.05 -4.78 20.48
N ALA A 652 -10.04 -3.49 20.11
CA ALA A 652 -9.45 -2.97 18.88
C ALA A 652 -7.95 -3.25 18.83
N SER A 653 -7.19 -2.95 19.89
CA SER A 653 -5.75 -3.27 19.97
C SER A 653 -5.49 -4.76 19.68
N ARG A 654 -6.31 -5.66 20.23
CA ARG A 654 -6.19 -7.11 20.01
C ARG A 654 -6.52 -7.51 18.58
N HIS A 655 -7.70 -7.14 18.09
CA HIS A 655 -8.23 -7.63 16.80
C HIS A 655 -7.53 -7.00 15.61
N PHE A 656 -7.10 -5.73 15.75
CA PHE A 656 -6.30 -5.02 14.77
C PHE A 656 -4.81 -5.31 14.88
N GLN A 657 -4.39 -6.15 15.85
CA GLN A 657 -3.02 -6.62 16.04
C GLN A 657 -2.02 -5.48 16.29
N ILE A 658 -2.44 -4.46 17.04
CA ILE A 658 -1.60 -3.33 17.42
C ILE A 658 -0.65 -3.78 18.54
N SER A 659 0.63 -3.90 18.20
CA SER A 659 1.72 -4.23 19.11
C SER A 659 2.41 -2.98 19.67
N PRO A 660 3.21 -3.06 20.74
CA PRO A 660 3.92 -1.89 21.30
C PRO A 660 4.89 -1.19 20.33
N ASP A 661 5.39 -1.90 19.31
CA ASP A 661 6.23 -1.34 18.24
C ASP A 661 5.41 -0.72 17.09
N ALA A 662 4.07 -0.83 17.14
CA ALA A 662 3.20 -0.26 16.13
C ALA A 662 3.26 1.26 16.12
N ARG A 663 3.12 1.79 14.91
CA ARG A 663 3.00 3.21 14.59
C ARG A 663 1.66 3.40 13.89
N VAL A 664 0.73 4.04 14.58
CA VAL A 664 -0.68 4.18 14.19
C VAL A 664 -0.94 5.60 13.73
N SER A 665 -1.60 5.77 12.59
CA SER A 665 -1.95 7.09 12.05
C SER A 665 -3.01 7.81 12.88
N GLN A 666 -2.90 9.12 13.02
CA GLN A 666 -3.94 9.99 13.56
C GLN A 666 -4.30 11.07 12.53
N ILE A 667 -5.19 10.72 11.61
CA ILE A 667 -5.60 11.55 10.45
C ILE A 667 -7.06 12.00 10.59
N SER A 668 -7.87 11.19 11.28
CA SER A 668 -9.30 11.40 11.47
C SER A 668 -9.63 12.80 12.01
N GLY A 669 -10.71 13.41 11.48
CA GLY A 669 -11.17 14.73 11.89
C GLY A 669 -11.44 14.80 13.38
N PHE A 670 -11.17 15.95 14.01
CA PHE A 670 -11.15 16.06 15.47
C PHE A 670 -12.52 15.85 16.14
N GLY A 671 -13.59 16.28 15.47
CA GLY A 671 -14.97 16.03 15.90
C GLY A 671 -15.51 14.63 15.55
N PHE A 672 -14.68 13.77 14.95
CA PHE A 672 -15.05 12.40 14.59
C PHE A 672 -14.52 11.44 15.66
N ASP A 673 -15.38 10.52 16.12
CA ASP A 673 -15.08 9.60 17.21
C ASP A 673 -13.95 8.60 16.89
N VAL A 674 -13.73 8.25 15.62
CA VAL A 674 -12.56 7.47 15.18
C VAL A 674 -11.25 8.13 15.62
N SER A 675 -11.16 9.47 15.70
CA SER A 675 -9.94 10.12 16.23
C SER A 675 -9.67 9.81 17.71
N VAL A 676 -10.73 9.64 18.50
CA VAL A 676 -10.65 9.20 19.90
C VAL A 676 -10.35 7.71 19.98
N GLY A 677 -10.93 6.92 19.08
CA GLY A 677 -10.66 5.49 18.92
C GLY A 677 -9.19 5.20 18.59
N ASP A 678 -8.65 5.85 17.57
CA ASP A 678 -7.26 5.73 17.11
C ASP A 678 -6.29 6.02 18.27
N LEU A 679 -6.56 7.08 19.04
CA LEU A 679 -5.81 7.42 20.25
C LEU A 679 -5.91 6.30 21.30
N ALA A 680 -7.13 5.86 21.62
CA ALA A 680 -7.36 4.92 22.71
C ALA A 680 -6.76 3.54 22.43
N MET A 681 -6.97 2.98 21.23
CA MET A 681 -6.43 1.67 20.84
C MET A 681 -4.90 1.67 20.80
N THR A 682 -4.29 2.78 20.37
CA THR A 682 -2.84 2.94 20.31
C THR A 682 -2.22 2.99 21.71
N LEU A 683 -2.79 3.83 22.59
CA LEU A 683 -2.28 3.99 23.95
C LEU A 683 -2.48 2.74 24.80
N ALA A 684 -3.59 2.02 24.62
CA ALA A 684 -3.83 0.74 25.29
C ALA A 684 -2.77 -0.31 24.91
N ALA A 685 -2.33 -0.32 23.64
CA ALA A 685 -1.31 -1.24 23.13
C ALA A 685 0.13 -0.92 23.60
N GLY A 686 0.39 0.28 24.11
CA GLY A 686 1.77 0.73 24.36
C GLY A 686 2.47 1.24 23.08
N ALA A 687 1.70 1.51 22.03
CA ALA A 687 2.16 1.87 20.70
C ALA A 687 2.34 3.39 20.52
N CYS A 688 2.88 3.80 19.37
CA CYS A 688 3.08 5.21 19.04
C CYS A 688 1.96 5.75 18.15
N LEU A 689 1.27 6.81 18.60
CA LEU A 689 0.30 7.56 17.80
C LEU A 689 1.02 8.63 16.97
N VAL A 690 0.81 8.68 15.66
CA VAL A 690 1.57 9.57 14.77
C VAL A 690 0.63 10.51 14.02
N TYR A 691 0.83 11.81 14.20
CA TYR A 691 0.14 12.87 13.48
C TYR A 691 0.90 13.25 12.19
N PRO A 692 0.21 13.54 11.08
CA PRO A 692 0.83 14.23 9.95
C PRO A 692 1.20 15.67 10.34
N THR A 693 2.21 16.23 9.69
CA THR A 693 2.42 17.69 9.68
C THR A 693 1.45 18.34 8.70
N ASP A 694 1.02 19.59 8.90
CA ASP A 694 -0.08 20.25 8.15
C ASP A 694 -0.07 20.03 6.62
N LEU A 695 1.09 20.09 5.96
CA LEU A 695 1.23 19.85 4.51
C LEU A 695 0.98 18.40 4.06
N GLN A 696 0.85 17.46 4.99
CA GLN A 696 0.71 16.02 4.77
C GLN A 696 -0.66 15.47 5.14
N ALA A 697 -1.53 16.28 5.74
CA ALA A 697 -2.87 15.89 6.16
C ALA A 697 -3.90 15.89 5.01
N VAL A 698 -3.58 16.48 3.86
CA VAL A 698 -4.48 16.52 2.69
C VAL A 698 -4.55 15.12 2.08
N PRO A 699 -5.74 14.48 2.06
CA PRO A 699 -5.94 13.17 1.44
C PRO A 699 -5.36 13.10 0.02
N GLY A 700 -4.61 12.04 -0.28
CA GLY A 700 -3.87 11.87 -1.53
C GLY A 700 -2.38 11.54 -1.33
N PRO A 701 -1.49 11.94 -2.26
CA PRO A 701 -0.04 11.73 -2.14
C PRO A 701 0.62 12.38 -0.94
N PRO A 702 0.14 13.50 -0.38
CA PRO A 702 0.66 13.97 0.90
C PRO A 702 0.54 12.92 2.00
N VAL A 703 -0.61 12.21 2.07
CA VAL A 703 -0.80 11.06 2.98
C VAL A 703 0.08 9.87 2.58
N GLY A 704 0.24 9.59 1.28
CA GLY A 704 1.21 8.58 0.80
C GLY A 704 2.65 8.83 1.28
N ARG A 705 3.09 10.10 1.25
CA ARG A 705 4.39 10.51 1.79
C ARG A 705 4.44 10.37 3.31
N PHE A 706 3.37 10.76 4.00
CA PHE A 706 3.25 10.59 5.44
C PHE A 706 3.41 9.12 5.84
N ILE A 707 2.69 8.20 5.19
CA ILE A 707 2.80 6.75 5.44
C ILE A 707 4.26 6.29 5.34
N ALA A 708 4.96 6.70 4.27
CA ALA A 708 6.36 6.32 4.05
C ALA A 708 7.32 6.95 5.08
N GLN A 709 7.23 8.26 5.31
CA GLN A 709 8.14 9.01 6.17
C GLN A 709 7.96 8.65 7.65
N ALA A 710 6.71 8.58 8.09
CA ALA A 710 6.37 8.18 9.44
C ALA A 710 6.53 6.68 9.67
N ARG A 711 6.84 5.89 8.62
CA ARG A 711 6.93 4.41 8.66
C ARG A 711 5.71 3.82 9.37
N LEU A 712 4.52 4.24 8.95
CA LEU A 712 3.28 3.78 9.56
C LEU A 712 3.15 2.28 9.37
N THR A 713 2.68 1.63 10.43
CA THR A 713 2.35 0.20 10.44
C THR A 713 0.85 -0.03 10.33
N HIS A 714 0.07 0.87 10.93
CA HIS A 714 -1.39 0.84 10.94
C HIS A 714 -1.88 2.17 10.40
N LEU A 715 -2.69 2.09 9.35
CA LEU A 715 -3.31 3.24 8.71
C LEU A 715 -4.83 3.14 8.91
N SER A 716 -5.41 4.14 9.55
CA SER A 716 -6.84 4.26 9.89
C SER A 716 -7.44 5.49 9.18
N LEU A 717 -8.48 5.28 8.37
CA LEU A 717 -9.19 6.32 7.61
C LEU A 717 -10.50 5.81 7.00
N THR A 718 -11.23 6.68 6.31
CA THR A 718 -12.42 6.29 5.55
C THR A 718 -12.06 5.64 4.21
N PRO A 719 -12.91 4.76 3.65
CA PRO A 719 -12.76 4.23 2.30
C PRO A 719 -12.51 5.32 1.24
N SER A 720 -13.26 6.42 1.27
CA SER A 720 -13.10 7.53 0.31
C SER A 720 -11.72 8.20 0.41
N ALA A 721 -11.21 8.43 1.62
CA ALA A 721 -9.88 9.01 1.80
C ALA A 721 -8.77 8.05 1.35
N LEU A 722 -8.96 6.73 1.50
CA LEU A 722 -8.01 5.71 1.05
C LEU A 722 -7.96 5.59 -0.47
N ALA A 723 -9.10 5.79 -1.15
CA ALA A 723 -9.22 5.66 -2.60
C ALA A 723 -8.30 6.62 -3.36
N ILE A 724 -8.09 7.83 -2.83
CA ILE A 724 -7.38 8.91 -3.52
C ILE A 724 -5.87 8.95 -3.21
N ILE A 725 -5.37 8.13 -2.29
CA ILE A 725 -3.92 7.98 -2.05
C ILE A 725 -3.34 7.23 -3.26
N PRO A 726 -2.30 7.70 -3.96
CA PRO A 726 -1.75 7.06 -5.16
C PRO A 726 -1.09 5.72 -4.83
N PRO A 727 -0.96 4.79 -5.81
CA PRO A 727 -0.23 3.55 -5.59
C PRO A 727 1.26 3.80 -5.32
N ALA A 728 1.75 3.29 -4.19
CA ALA A 728 3.16 3.31 -3.83
C ALA A 728 3.48 2.09 -2.95
N GLU A 729 4.74 1.66 -2.94
CA GLU A 729 5.19 0.63 -2.02
C GLU A 729 5.35 1.22 -0.61
N HIS A 730 4.56 0.70 0.33
CA HIS A 730 4.65 1.01 1.75
C HIS A 730 5.02 -0.28 2.50
N PRO A 731 6.31 -0.65 2.56
CA PRO A 731 6.75 -1.94 3.11
C PRO A 731 6.55 -2.06 4.62
N HIS A 732 6.48 -0.93 5.33
CA HIS A 732 6.22 -0.90 6.77
C HIS A 732 4.73 -0.97 7.11
N LEU A 733 3.85 -0.68 6.15
CA LEU A 733 2.41 -0.67 6.37
C LEU A 733 1.87 -2.09 6.33
N THR A 734 1.52 -2.63 7.49
CA THR A 734 1.05 -4.01 7.67
C THR A 734 -0.47 -4.10 7.81
N HIS A 735 -1.12 -3.02 8.28
CA HIS A 735 -2.56 -2.97 8.55
C HIS A 735 -3.20 -1.74 7.93
N VAL A 736 -4.33 -1.94 7.26
CA VAL A 736 -5.21 -0.87 6.78
C VAL A 736 -6.57 -1.07 7.39
N ILE A 737 -7.01 -0.11 8.19
CA ILE A 737 -8.31 -0.11 8.86
C ILE A 737 -9.16 0.94 8.17
N VAL A 738 -10.32 0.52 7.68
CA VAL A 738 -11.32 1.42 7.11
C VAL A 738 -12.62 1.38 7.90
N ALA A 739 -13.20 2.54 8.13
CA ALA A 739 -14.45 2.69 8.88
C ALA A 739 -15.28 3.88 8.39
N GLY A 740 -16.51 3.98 8.86
CA GLY A 740 -17.42 5.10 8.61
C GLY A 740 -18.28 4.97 7.35
N GLU A 741 -17.79 4.32 6.28
CA GLU A 741 -18.50 4.15 5.00
C GLU A 741 -18.59 2.68 4.58
N ALA A 742 -19.42 2.41 3.56
CA ALA A 742 -19.36 1.13 2.87
C ALA A 742 -18.01 1.01 2.15
N CYS A 743 -17.26 -0.07 2.41
CA CYS A 743 -15.97 -0.30 1.78
C CYS A 743 -16.15 -1.01 0.41
N PRO A 744 -15.73 -0.39 -0.71
CA PRO A 744 -15.76 -1.04 -2.02
C PRO A 744 -14.77 -2.21 -2.11
N PRO A 745 -15.11 -3.33 -2.76
CA PRO A 745 -14.18 -4.45 -2.99
C PRO A 745 -12.88 -4.01 -3.69
N ALA A 746 -12.95 -3.03 -4.59
CA ALA A 746 -11.79 -2.49 -5.30
C ALA A 746 -10.72 -1.90 -4.36
N LEU A 747 -11.11 -1.36 -3.19
CA LEU A 747 -10.14 -0.88 -2.21
C LEU A 747 -9.46 -2.04 -1.48
N VAL A 748 -10.20 -3.11 -1.17
CA VAL A 748 -9.64 -4.33 -0.58
C VAL A 748 -8.66 -4.98 -1.55
N GLU A 749 -9.01 -5.07 -2.84
CA GLU A 749 -8.11 -5.54 -3.91
C GLU A 749 -6.79 -4.76 -3.97
N ARG A 750 -6.88 -3.44 -3.81
CA ARG A 750 -5.76 -2.53 -3.94
C ARG A 750 -4.86 -2.50 -2.71
N TRP A 751 -5.46 -2.50 -1.52
CA TRP A 751 -4.76 -2.23 -0.27
C TRP A 751 -4.60 -3.46 0.63
N GLY A 752 -5.36 -4.53 0.40
CA GLY A 752 -5.31 -5.78 1.16
C GLY A 752 -4.26 -6.79 0.69
N LYS A 753 -3.63 -6.59 -0.48
CA LYS A 753 -2.53 -7.44 -0.93
C LYS A 753 -1.31 -7.26 -0.04
N GLY A 754 -0.86 -8.34 0.60
CA GLY A 754 0.31 -8.35 1.48
C GLY A 754 0.12 -7.60 2.81
N ARG A 755 -1.12 -7.27 3.17
CA ARG A 755 -1.49 -6.51 4.39
C ARG A 755 -2.76 -7.08 5.00
N SER A 756 -2.96 -6.85 6.29
CA SER A 756 -4.24 -7.09 6.94
C SER A 756 -5.17 -5.92 6.62
N PHE A 757 -6.21 -6.16 5.82
CA PHE A 757 -7.23 -5.15 5.53
C PHE A 757 -8.45 -5.39 6.40
N ILE A 758 -8.84 -4.39 7.17
CA ILE A 758 -9.89 -4.50 8.17
C ILE A 758 -10.98 -3.50 7.82
N ASN A 759 -12.19 -4.00 7.59
CA ASN A 759 -13.39 -3.17 7.49
C ASN A 759 -14.09 -3.18 8.84
N ALA A 760 -14.04 -2.05 9.54
CA ALA A 760 -14.66 -1.88 10.84
C ALA A 760 -15.96 -1.07 10.72
N TYR A 761 -16.92 -1.39 11.58
CA TYR A 761 -18.24 -0.78 11.57
C TYR A 761 -18.69 -0.44 12.99
N GLY A 762 -19.10 0.80 13.18
CA GLY A 762 -19.95 1.18 14.30
C GLY A 762 -20.46 2.60 14.15
N PRO A 763 -21.67 2.87 14.68
CA PRO A 763 -22.12 4.22 14.97
C PRO A 763 -21.47 4.75 16.26
N THR A 764 -21.40 6.07 16.39
CA THR A 764 -20.92 6.78 17.59
C THR A 764 -21.60 6.32 18.87
N GLU A 765 -22.89 5.99 18.78
CA GLU A 765 -23.72 5.48 19.87
C GLU A 765 -23.32 4.09 20.39
N SER A 766 -22.40 3.41 19.72
CA SER A 766 -21.79 2.13 20.13
C SER A 766 -20.29 2.21 20.38
N THR A 767 -19.76 3.43 20.55
CA THR A 767 -18.34 3.73 20.81
C THR A 767 -17.42 3.31 19.67
N VAL A 768 -17.26 4.22 18.70
CA VAL A 768 -16.34 4.08 17.56
C VAL A 768 -16.72 2.93 16.63
N GLU A 769 -16.34 1.69 16.95
CA GLU A 769 -16.67 0.50 16.16
C GLU A 769 -17.16 -0.64 17.07
N ALA A 770 -18.20 -1.35 16.61
CA ALA A 770 -18.83 -2.45 17.33
C ALA A 770 -18.68 -3.80 16.63
N LEU A 771 -18.47 -3.79 15.31
CA LEU A 771 -18.22 -4.96 14.47
C LEU A 771 -16.94 -4.76 13.65
N PHE A 772 -16.30 -5.85 13.24
CA PHE A 772 -15.19 -5.80 12.29
C PHE A 772 -15.11 -7.05 11.41
N ALA A 773 -14.60 -6.88 10.19
CA ALA A 773 -14.25 -7.96 9.29
C ALA A 773 -12.80 -7.82 8.83
N ARG A 774 -12.08 -8.93 8.74
CA ARG A 774 -10.82 -9.00 7.97
C ARG A 774 -11.19 -9.32 6.53
N CYS A 775 -10.98 -8.37 5.64
CA CYS A 775 -11.33 -8.50 4.24
C CYS A 775 -10.13 -8.96 3.42
N ALA A 776 -10.37 -9.88 2.49
CA ALA A 776 -9.36 -10.32 1.55
C ALA A 776 -9.79 -9.97 0.11
N PRO A 777 -8.84 -9.68 -0.78
CA PRO A 777 -9.09 -9.64 -2.22
C PRO A 777 -9.91 -10.85 -2.69
N GLY A 778 -10.89 -10.64 -3.58
CA GLY A 778 -11.76 -11.68 -4.13
C GLY A 778 -12.91 -12.13 -3.22
N THR A 779 -13.00 -11.64 -1.98
CA THR A 779 -14.09 -11.97 -1.06
C THR A 779 -15.13 -10.85 -0.97
N PRO A 780 -16.44 -11.17 -0.80
CA PRO A 780 -17.45 -10.16 -0.53
C PRO A 780 -17.12 -9.38 0.75
N VAL A 781 -17.18 -8.05 0.68
CA VAL A 781 -16.91 -7.17 1.82
C VAL A 781 -18.11 -7.20 2.77
N THR A 782 -17.88 -7.54 4.03
CA THR A 782 -18.88 -7.57 5.09
C THR A 782 -18.52 -6.58 6.20
N ILE A 783 -19.46 -6.28 7.09
CA ILE A 783 -19.17 -5.53 8.34
C ILE A 783 -18.78 -6.46 9.49
N GLY A 784 -18.80 -7.77 9.25
CA GLY A 784 -18.19 -8.78 10.09
C GLY A 784 -18.95 -9.12 11.35
N THR A 785 -18.22 -9.44 12.42
CA THR A 785 -18.76 -9.96 13.68
C THR A 785 -18.46 -9.02 14.84
N PRO A 786 -19.17 -9.14 15.98
CA PRO A 786 -18.99 -8.23 17.10
C PRO A 786 -17.60 -8.30 17.74
N PHE A 787 -17.12 -7.14 18.21
CA PHE A 787 -15.98 -7.02 19.10
C PHE A 787 -16.22 -7.73 20.44
N ASP A 788 -15.13 -7.89 21.21
CA ASP A 788 -15.18 -8.48 22.55
C ASP A 788 -16.21 -7.78 23.43
N ASN A 789 -16.99 -8.59 24.14
CA ASN A 789 -18.10 -8.17 25.01
C ASN A 789 -19.27 -7.44 24.31
N MET A 790 -19.16 -7.15 23.00
CA MET A 790 -20.25 -6.60 22.20
C MET A 790 -21.10 -7.71 21.61
N GLY A 791 -22.30 -7.37 21.18
CA GLY A 791 -23.17 -8.24 20.42
C GLY A 791 -24.02 -7.46 19.43
N ALA A 792 -24.59 -8.18 18.48
CA ALA A 792 -25.44 -7.64 17.45
C ALA A 792 -26.60 -8.58 17.14
N CYS A 793 -27.74 -8.02 16.77
CA CYS A 793 -28.91 -8.79 16.37
C CYS A 793 -29.70 -8.08 15.28
N LEU A 794 -30.53 -8.83 14.55
CA LEU A 794 -31.41 -8.30 13.51
C LEU A 794 -32.86 -8.31 13.99
N MET A 795 -33.53 -7.16 13.92
CA MET A 795 -34.89 -6.99 14.40
C MET A 795 -35.84 -6.43 13.34
N ASP A 796 -37.12 -6.78 13.46
CA ASP A 796 -38.20 -6.16 12.72
C ASP A 796 -38.67 -4.84 13.37
N GLU A 797 -39.63 -4.17 12.74
CA GLU A 797 -40.19 -2.89 13.21
C GLU A 797 -40.88 -2.99 14.57
N THR A 798 -41.23 -4.21 15.01
CA THR A 798 -41.88 -4.49 16.30
C THR A 798 -40.88 -4.91 17.39
N LEU A 799 -39.58 -4.78 17.12
CA LEU A 799 -38.47 -5.19 18.00
C LEU A 799 -38.46 -6.69 18.31
N ARG A 800 -38.92 -7.51 17.36
CA ARG A 800 -38.76 -8.96 17.41
C ARG A 800 -37.60 -9.38 16.52
N LEU A 801 -36.90 -10.45 16.90
CA LEU A 801 -35.86 -11.00 16.07
C LEU A 801 -36.45 -11.48 14.75
N VAL A 802 -35.81 -11.11 13.64
CA VAL A 802 -36.16 -11.66 12.32
C VAL A 802 -35.78 -13.14 12.25
N ALA A 803 -36.40 -13.89 11.34
CA ALA A 803 -35.99 -15.28 11.14
C ALA A 803 -34.56 -15.36 10.55
N PRO A 804 -33.80 -16.44 10.81
CA PRO A 804 -32.47 -16.63 10.22
C PRO A 804 -32.45 -16.40 8.71
N GLY A 805 -31.49 -15.59 8.23
CA GLY A 805 -31.33 -15.26 6.82
C GLY A 805 -32.27 -14.17 6.28
N GLN A 806 -33.20 -13.66 7.09
CA GLN A 806 -34.02 -12.50 6.73
C GLN A 806 -33.28 -11.18 6.99
N GLU A 807 -33.66 -10.16 6.21
CA GLU A 807 -33.20 -8.78 6.41
C GLU A 807 -33.93 -8.17 7.61
N GLY A 808 -33.21 -7.35 8.38
CA GLY A 808 -33.77 -6.61 9.52
C GLY A 808 -32.98 -5.35 9.82
N GLU A 809 -33.45 -4.59 10.81
CA GLU A 809 -32.69 -3.51 11.43
C GLU A 809 -31.53 -4.10 12.25
N LEU A 810 -30.30 -3.65 12.00
CA LEU A 810 -29.15 -3.98 12.84
C LEU A 810 -29.28 -3.29 14.19
N CYS A 811 -29.28 -4.07 15.26
CA CYS A 811 -29.28 -3.59 16.64
C CYS A 811 -28.01 -4.05 17.34
N LEU A 812 -27.38 -3.17 18.10
CA LEU A 812 -26.13 -3.44 18.81
C LEU A 812 -26.37 -3.50 20.32
N PHE A 813 -25.62 -4.31 21.06
CA PHE A 813 -25.69 -4.36 22.52
C PHE A 813 -24.34 -4.67 23.14
N GLY A 814 -24.20 -4.41 24.45
CA GLY A 814 -22.96 -4.63 25.20
C GLY A 814 -22.46 -3.36 25.88
N PRO A 815 -21.29 -3.43 26.54
CA PRO A 815 -20.74 -2.35 27.35
C PRO A 815 -20.26 -1.14 26.52
N GLY A 816 -20.08 -1.30 25.21
CA GLY A 816 -19.74 -0.22 24.29
C GLY A 816 -20.91 0.72 23.96
N LEU A 817 -22.13 0.43 24.39
CA LEU A 817 -23.26 1.34 24.14
C LEU A 817 -23.10 2.67 24.89
N ALA A 818 -23.41 3.76 24.19
CA ALA A 818 -23.52 5.08 24.78
C ALA A 818 -24.57 5.09 25.89
N ARG A 819 -24.36 5.98 26.87
CA ARG A 819 -25.36 6.26 27.91
C ARG A 819 -26.65 6.79 27.29
N GLY A 820 -26.52 7.61 26.24
CA GLY A 820 -27.63 8.19 25.50
C GLY A 820 -27.25 9.53 24.90
N TYR A 821 -28.27 10.34 24.64
CA TYR A 821 -28.11 11.69 24.12
C TYR A 821 -28.30 12.71 25.25
N ARG A 822 -27.36 13.64 25.36
CA ARG A 822 -27.38 14.72 26.35
C ARG A 822 -28.68 15.52 26.23
N HIS A 823 -29.39 15.67 27.34
CA HIS A 823 -30.66 16.41 27.45
C HIS A 823 -31.79 15.93 26.51
N GLN A 824 -31.73 14.69 26.00
CA GLN A 824 -32.77 14.11 25.14
C GLN A 824 -33.19 12.71 25.63
N PRO A 825 -33.85 12.60 26.80
CA PRO A 825 -34.22 11.31 27.40
C PRO A 825 -35.24 10.53 26.57
N GLU A 826 -36.19 11.21 25.92
CA GLU A 826 -37.20 10.56 25.07
C GLU A 826 -36.58 9.89 23.84
N LEU A 827 -35.71 10.61 23.14
CA LEU A 827 -34.95 10.06 22.02
C LEU A 827 -34.02 8.94 22.47
N THR A 828 -33.42 9.07 23.65
CA THR A 828 -32.59 8.03 24.25
C THR A 828 -33.40 6.77 24.51
N ALA A 829 -34.58 6.86 25.12
CA ALA A 829 -35.45 5.71 25.35
C ALA A 829 -35.91 5.06 24.04
N GLN A 830 -36.19 5.87 23.00
CA GLN A 830 -36.61 5.39 21.69
C GLN A 830 -35.49 4.63 20.96
N ARG A 831 -34.25 5.14 21.03
CA ARG A 831 -33.10 4.57 20.32
C ARG A 831 -32.36 3.49 21.11
N PHE A 832 -32.48 3.51 22.44
CA PHE A 832 -31.88 2.54 23.34
C PHE A 832 -32.91 1.76 24.18
N PRO A 833 -33.88 1.06 23.56
CA PRO A 833 -34.87 0.30 24.29
C PRO A 833 -34.25 -0.93 24.98
N VAL A 834 -34.96 -1.45 25.99
CA VAL A 834 -34.68 -2.76 26.57
C VAL A 834 -35.62 -3.78 25.95
N VAL A 835 -35.06 -4.86 25.42
CA VAL A 835 -35.79 -5.96 24.77
C VAL A 835 -35.36 -7.28 25.37
N ASP A 836 -36.24 -8.28 25.35
CA ASP A 836 -35.90 -9.61 25.87
C ASP A 836 -35.20 -10.43 24.78
N LEU A 837 -33.91 -10.72 24.96
CA LEU A 837 -33.12 -11.50 24.02
C LEU A 837 -32.96 -12.95 24.49
N PRO A 838 -33.21 -13.95 23.63
CA PRO A 838 -32.98 -15.36 23.94
C PRO A 838 -31.58 -15.61 24.52
N GLY A 839 -31.54 -16.27 25.69
CA GLY A 839 -30.29 -16.61 26.39
C GLY A 839 -29.59 -15.45 27.12
N LEU A 840 -30.07 -14.21 26.98
CA LEU A 840 -29.52 -13.02 27.65
C LEU A 840 -30.54 -12.34 28.58
N GLY A 841 -31.83 -12.53 28.35
CA GLY A 841 -32.88 -11.86 29.11
C GLY A 841 -33.07 -10.39 28.69
N PRO A 842 -33.64 -9.54 29.55
CA PRO A 842 -33.80 -8.11 29.31
C PRO A 842 -32.45 -7.43 29.02
N THR A 843 -32.28 -7.02 27.76
CA THR A 843 -31.03 -6.48 27.23
C THR A 843 -31.27 -5.09 26.62
N ARG A 844 -30.46 -4.11 27.01
CA ARG A 844 -30.46 -2.78 26.39
C ARG A 844 -29.75 -2.86 25.04
N ILE A 845 -30.47 -2.52 23.98
CA ILE A 845 -29.95 -2.48 22.60
C ILE A 845 -29.84 -1.04 22.12
N TYR A 846 -29.05 -0.78 21.08
CA TYR A 846 -29.08 0.45 20.29
C TYR A 846 -29.59 0.13 18.88
N ARG A 847 -30.61 0.87 18.45
CA ARG A 847 -31.22 0.78 17.12
C ARG A 847 -30.49 1.65 16.11
N THR A 848 -29.71 1.03 15.23
CA THR A 848 -28.81 1.74 14.31
C THR A 848 -29.55 2.43 13.15
N GLY A 849 -30.74 1.96 12.80
CA GLY A 849 -31.42 2.31 11.55
C GLY A 849 -30.71 1.82 10.28
N ASP A 850 -29.66 1.00 10.38
CA ASP A 850 -29.04 0.32 9.26
C ASP A 850 -29.78 -0.98 8.97
N ARG A 851 -30.09 -1.23 7.70
CA ARG A 851 -30.64 -2.49 7.22
C ARG A 851 -29.49 -3.45 7.01
N ALA A 852 -29.58 -4.65 7.57
CA ALA A 852 -28.55 -5.67 7.42
C ALA A 852 -29.15 -7.07 7.30
N LYS A 853 -28.31 -8.01 6.90
CA LYS A 853 -28.60 -9.45 6.94
C LYS A 853 -27.38 -10.22 7.45
N ALA A 854 -27.63 -11.38 8.04
CA ALA A 854 -26.55 -12.31 8.40
C ALA A 854 -26.14 -13.12 7.16
N GLY A 855 -24.83 -13.20 6.92
CA GLY A 855 -24.22 -14.10 5.95
C GLY A 855 -24.28 -15.55 6.41
N ALA A 856 -23.96 -16.47 5.49
CA ALA A 856 -23.93 -17.90 5.78
C ALA A 856 -22.84 -18.28 6.81
N ASP A 857 -21.81 -17.44 6.94
CA ASP A 857 -20.71 -17.51 7.89
C ASP A 857 -21.02 -16.83 9.24
N GLY A 858 -22.21 -16.23 9.39
CA GLY A 858 -22.62 -15.48 10.57
C GLY A 858 -22.10 -14.03 10.63
N ALA A 859 -21.34 -13.58 9.62
CA ALA A 859 -20.94 -12.18 9.50
C ALA A 859 -22.11 -11.31 9.03
N PHE A 860 -22.23 -10.09 9.56
CA PHE A 860 -23.27 -9.17 9.10
C PHE A 860 -22.87 -8.47 7.79
N ILE A 861 -23.84 -8.29 6.90
CA ILE A 861 -23.72 -7.54 5.66
C ILE A 861 -24.63 -6.32 5.77
N CYS A 862 -24.05 -5.13 5.66
CA CYS A 862 -24.81 -3.88 5.60
C CYS A 862 -25.45 -3.72 4.22
N LEU A 863 -26.76 -3.47 4.18
CA LEU A 863 -27.57 -3.32 2.96
C LEU A 863 -28.03 -1.87 2.74
N GLY A 864 -27.49 -0.93 3.50
CA GLY A 864 -27.84 0.48 3.48
C GLY A 864 -28.70 0.91 4.67
N ARG A 865 -29.31 2.09 4.57
CA ARG A 865 -30.12 2.68 5.65
C ARG A 865 -31.62 2.42 5.46
N MET A 866 -32.33 2.30 6.58
CA MET A 866 -33.80 2.24 6.61
C MET A 866 -34.44 3.63 6.57
N ASP A 867 -33.70 4.65 7.01
CA ASP A 867 -34.10 6.05 6.95
C ASP A 867 -33.44 6.79 5.77
N SER A 868 -33.76 8.07 5.60
CA SER A 868 -33.24 8.88 4.50
C SER A 868 -31.84 9.44 4.75
N GLN A 869 -31.11 8.97 5.76
CA GLN A 869 -29.82 9.53 6.14
C GLN A 869 -28.73 9.11 5.14
N LEU A 870 -27.84 10.04 4.79
CA LEU A 870 -26.79 9.85 3.79
C LEU A 870 -25.42 9.70 4.47
N LYS A 871 -24.53 8.93 3.85
CA LYS A 871 -23.10 8.88 4.20
C LYS A 871 -22.31 9.45 3.04
N VAL A 872 -21.54 10.51 3.27
CA VAL A 872 -20.71 11.16 2.25
C VAL A 872 -19.34 11.46 2.84
N ASN A 873 -18.26 10.96 2.25
CA ASN A 873 -16.87 11.13 2.70
C ASN A 873 -16.64 10.78 4.19
N GLY A 874 -17.38 9.80 4.71
CA GLY A 874 -17.34 9.33 6.11
C GLY A 874 -18.24 10.11 7.05
N TYR A 875 -18.82 11.23 6.60
CA TYR A 875 -19.75 12.01 7.40
C TYR A 875 -21.16 11.47 7.29
N ARG A 876 -21.78 11.30 8.45
CA ARG A 876 -23.21 11.01 8.58
C ARG A 876 -23.99 12.31 8.39
N ILE A 877 -24.69 12.43 7.28
CA ILE A 877 -25.43 13.64 6.87
C ILE A 877 -26.92 13.34 6.91
N GLU A 878 -27.67 14.21 7.58
CA GLU A 878 -29.13 14.16 7.60
C GLU A 878 -29.65 15.11 6.51
N PRO A 879 -30.26 14.61 5.42
CA PRO A 879 -30.80 15.49 4.38
C PRO A 879 -31.77 16.52 4.95
N GLY A 880 -32.53 16.16 5.99
CA GLY A 880 -33.45 17.06 6.66
C GLY A 880 -32.79 18.31 7.24
N GLU A 881 -31.55 18.21 7.73
CA GLU A 881 -30.78 19.36 8.25
C GLU A 881 -30.43 20.34 7.11
N VAL A 882 -30.02 19.78 5.97
CA VAL A 882 -29.68 20.56 4.76
C VAL A 882 -30.95 21.14 4.11
N GLU A 883 -32.01 20.36 4.04
CA GLU A 883 -33.33 20.76 3.52
C GLU A 883 -33.93 21.88 4.37
N ALA A 884 -33.85 21.80 5.70
CA ALA A 884 -34.30 22.85 6.61
C ALA A 884 -33.48 24.14 6.44
N ALA A 885 -32.15 24.01 6.31
CA ALA A 885 -31.29 25.16 6.04
C ALA A 885 -31.65 25.82 4.69
N LEU A 886 -31.89 25.03 3.64
CA LEU A 886 -32.34 25.50 2.32
C LEU A 886 -33.70 26.21 2.40
N CYS A 887 -34.69 25.60 3.05
CA CYS A 887 -36.02 26.19 3.22
C CYS A 887 -36.02 27.45 4.11
N SER A 888 -34.97 27.68 4.89
CA SER A 888 -34.81 28.91 5.67
C SER A 888 -34.26 30.09 4.85
N LEU A 889 -33.88 29.86 3.58
CA LEU A 889 -33.38 30.90 2.69
C LEU A 889 -34.54 31.65 2.00
N PRO A 890 -34.41 32.97 1.79
CA PRO A 890 -35.44 33.75 1.09
C PRO A 890 -35.72 33.21 -0.31
N GLY A 891 -37.00 33.03 -0.65
CA GLY A 891 -37.43 32.59 -1.99
C GLY A 891 -37.61 31.07 -2.16
N VAL A 892 -37.03 30.25 -1.28
CA VAL A 892 -37.17 28.78 -1.34
C VAL A 892 -38.48 28.36 -0.68
N ASN A 893 -39.34 27.66 -1.42
CA ASN A 893 -40.63 27.16 -0.95
C ASN A 893 -40.54 25.74 -0.38
N ASP A 894 -39.77 24.86 -1.02
CA ASP A 894 -39.53 23.49 -0.57
C ASP A 894 -38.17 23.01 -1.08
N ALA A 895 -37.55 22.03 -0.41
CA ALA A 895 -36.28 21.47 -0.82
C ALA A 895 -36.19 19.97 -0.50
N ALA A 896 -35.50 19.23 -1.36
CA ALA A 896 -35.15 17.83 -1.13
C ALA A 896 -33.68 17.59 -1.50
N VAL A 897 -32.93 16.95 -0.60
CA VAL A 897 -31.53 16.60 -0.86
C VAL A 897 -31.44 15.11 -1.16
N SER A 898 -30.71 14.77 -2.22
CA SER A 898 -30.41 13.40 -2.62
C SER A 898 -28.92 13.23 -2.92
N LEU A 899 -28.49 11.97 -2.98
CA LEU A 899 -27.14 11.57 -3.35
C LEU A 899 -27.18 10.97 -4.76
N VAL A 900 -26.24 11.35 -5.62
CA VAL A 900 -25.97 10.64 -6.86
C VAL A 900 -24.68 9.86 -6.71
N SER A 901 -24.79 8.54 -6.86
CA SER A 901 -23.66 7.63 -6.95
C SER A 901 -23.40 7.26 -8.40
N SER A 902 -22.12 7.26 -8.79
CA SER A 902 -21.68 6.98 -10.16
C SER A 902 -20.50 6.01 -10.15
N ASP A 903 -20.50 5.03 -11.06
CA ASP A 903 -19.36 4.12 -11.25
C ASP A 903 -18.14 4.85 -11.86
N HIS A 904 -18.31 6.10 -12.27
CA HIS A 904 -17.31 6.90 -12.98
C HIS A 904 -16.92 8.18 -12.24
N ALA A 905 -17.56 8.53 -11.10
CA ALA A 905 -17.26 9.73 -10.32
C ALA A 905 -17.65 9.55 -8.84
N ALA A 906 -17.02 10.31 -7.94
CA ALA A 906 -17.35 10.29 -6.51
C ALA A 906 -18.80 10.71 -6.24
N ASP A 907 -19.39 10.20 -5.15
CA ASP A 907 -20.75 10.52 -4.71
C ASP A 907 -20.95 12.03 -4.51
N ARG A 908 -22.08 12.57 -5.00
CA ARG A 908 -22.39 14.01 -4.93
C ARG A 908 -23.75 14.29 -4.30
N LEU A 909 -23.81 15.26 -3.37
CA LEU A 909 -25.06 15.81 -2.86
C LEU A 909 -25.68 16.76 -3.88
N ILE A 910 -26.95 16.53 -4.20
CA ILE A 910 -27.81 17.38 -5.04
C ILE A 910 -28.95 17.95 -4.22
N ALA A 911 -29.08 19.27 -4.19
CA ALA A 911 -30.23 19.98 -3.66
C ALA A 911 -31.26 20.25 -4.76
N HIS A 912 -32.43 19.66 -4.63
CA HIS A 912 -33.59 19.94 -5.47
C HIS A 912 -34.41 21.03 -4.82
N VAL A 913 -34.51 22.18 -5.46
CA VAL A 913 -35.07 23.40 -4.86
C VAL A 913 -36.36 23.78 -5.58
N VAL A 914 -37.44 23.97 -4.83
CA VAL A 914 -38.70 24.51 -5.33
C VAL A 914 -38.77 25.97 -4.93
N MET A 915 -38.92 26.86 -5.92
CA MET A 915 -39.00 28.30 -5.69
C MET A 915 -40.43 28.75 -5.42
N MET A 916 -40.60 29.84 -4.65
CA MET A 916 -41.89 30.52 -4.56
C MET A 916 -42.34 31.03 -5.94
N PRO A 917 -43.65 31.03 -6.25
CA PRO A 917 -44.15 31.52 -7.53
C PRO A 917 -43.69 32.95 -7.84
N GLY A 918 -43.14 33.17 -9.03
CA GLY A 918 -42.65 34.49 -9.47
C GLY A 918 -41.27 34.90 -8.93
N VAL A 919 -40.63 34.06 -8.11
CA VAL A 919 -39.25 34.28 -7.63
C VAL A 919 -38.28 33.50 -8.53
N PRO A 920 -37.29 34.15 -9.16
CA PRO A 920 -36.29 33.43 -9.95
C PRO A 920 -35.42 32.55 -9.05
N ALA A 921 -34.94 31.42 -9.60
CA ALA A 921 -34.00 30.57 -8.88
C ALA A 921 -32.73 31.37 -8.51
N PRO A 922 -32.23 31.33 -7.26
CA PRO A 922 -31.05 32.06 -6.87
C PRO A 922 -29.81 31.45 -7.52
N ASP A 923 -28.75 32.23 -7.61
CA ASP A 923 -27.46 31.74 -8.08
C ASP A 923 -26.99 30.57 -7.19
N PRO A 924 -26.66 29.39 -7.76
CA PRO A 924 -26.07 28.28 -7.02
C PRO A 924 -24.86 28.67 -6.15
N VAL A 925 -24.09 29.69 -6.54
CA VAL A 925 -22.98 30.23 -5.74
C VAL A 925 -23.49 30.93 -4.48
N ASP A 926 -24.50 31.79 -4.60
CA ASP A 926 -25.12 32.49 -3.46
C ASP A 926 -25.81 31.50 -2.49
N LEU A 927 -26.50 30.47 -3.02
CA LEU A 927 -27.07 29.40 -2.20
C LEU A 927 -25.99 28.66 -1.39
N ARG A 928 -24.87 28.33 -2.04
CA ARG A 928 -23.74 27.63 -1.41
C ARG A 928 -23.13 28.47 -0.29
N ASP A 929 -22.90 29.75 -0.54
CA ASP A 929 -22.29 30.65 0.45
C ASP A 929 -23.19 30.90 1.66
N ARG A 930 -24.50 31.04 1.45
CA ARG A 930 -25.48 31.13 2.55
C ARG A 930 -25.57 29.85 3.37
N LEU A 931 -25.49 28.68 2.73
CA LEU A 931 -25.48 27.39 3.44
C LEU A 931 -24.19 27.20 4.24
N ARG A 932 -23.01 27.61 3.72
CA ARG A 932 -21.72 27.53 4.43
C ARG A 932 -21.69 28.30 5.75
N GLN A 933 -22.52 29.34 5.89
CA GLN A 933 -22.63 30.10 7.14
C GLN A 933 -23.36 29.32 8.24
N ARG A 934 -24.15 28.30 7.90
CA ARG A 934 -25.08 27.61 8.81
C ARG A 934 -24.81 26.12 8.94
N LEU A 935 -24.22 25.53 7.91
CA LEU A 935 -23.90 24.12 7.82
C LEU A 935 -22.38 23.93 7.71
N PRO A 936 -21.83 22.85 8.30
CA PRO A 936 -20.48 22.42 7.99
C PRO A 936 -20.27 22.24 6.48
N SER A 937 -19.06 22.49 5.98
CA SER A 937 -18.73 22.45 4.55
C SER A 937 -19.10 21.12 3.87
N TYR A 938 -18.95 19.99 4.56
CA TYR A 938 -19.29 18.66 4.06
C TYR A 938 -20.79 18.40 3.90
N MET A 939 -21.66 19.21 4.52
CA MET A 939 -23.12 19.12 4.37
C MET A 939 -23.66 20.01 3.24
N VAL A 940 -22.83 20.88 2.67
CA VAL A 940 -23.26 21.85 1.65
C VAL A 940 -23.34 21.15 0.28
N PRO A 941 -24.51 21.14 -0.39
CA PRO A 941 -24.67 20.49 -1.69
C PRO A 941 -23.78 21.08 -2.79
N SER A 942 -23.31 20.21 -3.69
CA SER A 942 -22.44 20.62 -4.81
C SER A 942 -23.24 21.06 -6.03
N VAL A 943 -24.44 20.51 -6.21
CA VAL A 943 -25.36 20.79 -7.31
C VAL A 943 -26.69 21.31 -6.73
N PHE A 944 -27.19 22.40 -7.31
CA PHE A 944 -28.51 22.96 -6.99
C PHE A 944 -29.37 22.88 -8.26
N LEU A 945 -30.46 22.12 -8.18
CA LEU A 945 -31.36 21.88 -9.30
C LEU A 945 -32.74 22.46 -8.99
N PRO A 946 -33.12 23.59 -9.61
CA PRO A 946 -34.48 24.10 -9.51
C PRO A 946 -35.46 23.13 -10.16
N ILE A 947 -36.51 22.73 -9.43
CA ILE A 947 -37.56 21.85 -9.95
C ILE A 947 -38.95 22.44 -9.68
N PRO A 948 -39.96 22.12 -10.52
CA PRO A 948 -41.32 22.63 -10.33
C PRO A 948 -41.99 22.09 -9.06
N GLY A 949 -41.51 20.97 -8.51
CA GLY A 949 -42.02 20.43 -7.25
C GLY A 949 -41.37 19.13 -6.79
N ILE A 950 -41.29 18.99 -5.46
CA ILE A 950 -41.37 17.76 -4.64
C ILE A 950 -42.09 16.50 -5.18
N PRO A 951 -41.51 15.50 -5.91
CA PRO A 951 -42.23 14.26 -6.19
C PRO A 951 -42.62 13.55 -4.87
N ARG A 952 -43.80 12.94 -4.82
CA ARG A 952 -44.31 12.28 -3.61
C ARG A 952 -44.72 10.83 -3.91
N THR A 953 -44.44 9.94 -2.97
CA THR A 953 -44.90 8.55 -2.97
C THR A 953 -46.42 8.47 -2.77
N ALA A 954 -47.02 7.30 -3.01
CA ALA A 954 -48.44 7.05 -2.76
C ALA A 954 -48.90 7.36 -1.31
N ASN A 955 -47.96 7.37 -0.36
CA ASN A 955 -48.20 7.70 1.05
C ASN A 955 -47.92 9.17 1.40
N GLY A 956 -47.74 10.04 0.40
CA GLY A 956 -47.52 11.49 0.57
C GLY A 956 -46.12 11.89 1.05
N LYS A 957 -45.20 10.94 1.28
CA LYS A 957 -43.78 11.19 1.60
C LYS A 957 -43.00 11.62 0.36
N ARG A 958 -41.95 12.44 0.51
CA ARG A 958 -41.05 12.84 -0.59
C ARG A 958 -40.43 11.61 -1.25
N ASP A 959 -40.62 11.47 -2.55
CA ASP A 959 -40.05 10.39 -3.35
C ASP A 959 -38.70 10.85 -3.95
N ARG A 960 -37.62 10.54 -3.24
CA ARG A 960 -36.26 10.89 -3.67
C ARG A 960 -35.79 10.08 -4.87
N SER A 961 -36.39 8.91 -5.13
CA SER A 961 -36.03 8.06 -6.29
C SER A 961 -36.57 8.63 -7.61
N ALA A 962 -37.63 9.45 -7.52
CA ALA A 962 -38.24 10.12 -8.67
C ALA A 962 -37.66 11.52 -8.93
N LEU A 963 -36.63 11.95 -8.20
CA LEU A 963 -35.98 13.25 -8.41
C LEU A 963 -35.09 13.24 -9.66
N PRO A 964 -35.14 14.29 -10.49
CA PRO A 964 -34.39 14.34 -11.74
C PRO A 964 -32.89 14.48 -11.51
N VAL A 965 -32.09 13.69 -12.21
CA VAL A 965 -30.62 13.79 -12.21
C VAL A 965 -30.13 14.29 -13.57
N PRO A 966 -29.28 15.33 -13.64
CA PRO A 966 -28.76 15.83 -14.91
C PRO A 966 -28.03 14.74 -15.73
N PRO A 967 -28.34 14.54 -17.03
CA PRO A 967 -27.77 13.44 -17.84
C PRO A 967 -26.25 13.49 -18.03
N HIS A 968 -25.64 14.67 -17.91
CA HIS A 968 -24.18 14.83 -18.00
C HIS A 968 -23.46 14.24 -16.77
N LEU A 969 -24.16 13.99 -15.67
CA LEU A 969 -23.64 13.28 -14.51
C LEU A 969 -23.65 11.74 -14.71
N THR A 970 -24.18 11.24 -15.83
CA THR A 970 -24.37 9.79 -16.10
C THR A 970 -23.93 9.30 -17.49
N GLN A 971 -23.26 10.12 -18.34
CA GLN A 971 -22.84 9.74 -19.71
C GLN A 971 -21.37 10.08 -20.04
N PRO A 972 -20.71 9.36 -20.98
CA PRO A 972 -19.34 9.66 -21.42
C PRO A 972 -19.23 10.86 -22.41
N PRO A 973 -18.09 11.59 -22.45
CA PRO A 973 -17.94 12.88 -23.17
C PRO A 973 -17.62 12.80 -24.69
N LYS A 974 -17.79 13.94 -25.43
CA LYS A 974 -17.61 14.14 -26.90
C LYS A 974 -16.37 15.02 -27.26
N PRO A 975 -15.79 14.97 -28.49
CA PRO A 975 -14.43 15.50 -28.84
C PRO A 975 -14.21 17.02 -29.10
N ARG A 976 -12.90 17.42 -29.12
CA ARG A 976 -12.22 18.75 -28.88
C ARG A 976 -12.22 19.86 -29.94
N THR A 977 -12.44 21.11 -29.49
CA THR A 977 -12.05 22.39 -30.16
C THR A 977 -11.58 23.45 -29.13
N THR A 978 -10.64 24.35 -29.47
CA THR A 978 -10.06 25.41 -28.58
C THR A 978 -9.99 26.80 -29.24
N GLY A 979 -10.04 27.89 -28.44
CA GLY A 979 -10.19 29.28 -28.93
C GLY A 979 -9.05 30.28 -28.62
N THR A 980 -8.15 30.06 -27.65
CA THR A 980 -7.05 31.00 -27.30
C THR A 980 -5.67 30.36 -27.05
N ALA A 981 -4.60 31.17 -27.04
CA ALA A 981 -3.22 30.69 -26.80
C ALA A 981 -2.97 30.23 -25.36
N THR A 982 -3.57 30.90 -24.36
CA THR A 982 -3.54 30.48 -22.95
C THR A 982 -4.28 29.15 -22.78
N GLU A 983 -5.45 28.98 -23.39
CA GLU A 983 -6.20 27.71 -23.41
C GLU A 983 -5.40 26.57 -24.05
N ALA A 984 -4.77 26.80 -25.20
CA ALA A 984 -3.96 25.78 -25.88
C ALA A 984 -2.77 25.33 -25.02
N ARG A 985 -2.13 26.27 -24.32
CA ARG A 985 -0.99 25.98 -23.43
C ARG A 985 -1.44 25.27 -22.16
N LEU A 986 -2.59 25.65 -21.58
CA LEU A 986 -3.19 24.94 -20.47
C LEU A 986 -3.62 23.53 -20.85
N MET A 987 -4.24 23.33 -22.01
CA MET A 987 -4.57 21.98 -22.50
C MET A 987 -3.33 21.11 -22.69
N ALA A 988 -2.25 21.65 -23.26
CA ALA A 988 -0.99 20.91 -23.40
C ALA A 988 -0.41 20.53 -22.03
N LEU A 989 -0.55 21.41 -21.03
CA LEU A 989 -0.14 21.15 -19.66
C LEU A 989 -1.01 20.06 -19.00
N ILE A 990 -2.33 20.11 -19.21
CA ILE A 990 -3.28 19.10 -18.74
C ILE A 990 -2.97 17.74 -19.38
N ASP A 991 -2.73 17.71 -20.70
CA ASP A 991 -2.38 16.47 -21.39
C ASP A 991 -1.05 15.87 -20.89
N LYS A 992 -0.12 16.72 -20.45
CA LYS A 992 1.16 16.31 -19.86
C LYS A 992 1.02 15.79 -18.42
N GLU A 993 0.24 16.47 -17.59
CA GLU A 993 0.18 16.21 -16.14
C GLU A 993 -0.95 15.25 -15.73
N ALA A 994 -2.09 15.29 -16.44
CA ALA A 994 -3.27 14.44 -16.18
C ALA A 994 -3.46 13.33 -17.22
N GLY A 995 -2.77 13.39 -18.37
CA GLY A 995 -2.82 12.41 -19.45
C GLY A 995 -3.49 12.93 -20.71
N ALA A 996 -3.10 12.39 -21.87
CA ALA A 996 -3.60 12.86 -23.15
C ALA A 996 -5.12 12.63 -23.29
N ASN A 997 -5.85 13.67 -23.70
CA ASN A 997 -7.29 13.63 -23.97
C ASN A 997 -8.22 13.55 -22.74
N VAL A 998 -7.77 14.02 -21.56
CA VAL A 998 -8.58 14.05 -20.33
C VAL A 998 -9.85 14.91 -20.45
N VAL A 999 -9.75 16.19 -20.79
CA VAL A 999 -10.91 17.07 -21.03
C VAL A 999 -11.14 17.24 -22.52
N ALA A 1000 -12.36 17.09 -23.02
CA ALA A 1000 -12.63 17.10 -24.45
C ALA A 1000 -13.06 18.45 -25.03
N GLY A 1001 -12.97 19.55 -24.27
CA GLY A 1001 -13.29 20.91 -24.71
C GLY A 1001 -12.82 21.93 -23.69
N THR A 1002 -12.73 23.21 -24.05
CA THR A 1002 -12.25 24.24 -23.10
C THR A 1002 -13.22 24.49 -21.95
N ARG A 1003 -14.49 24.14 -22.12
CA ARG A 1003 -15.56 24.25 -21.11
C ARG A 1003 -15.77 22.98 -20.31
N ASP A 1004 -15.00 21.94 -20.59
CA ASP A 1004 -15.13 20.69 -19.85
C ASP A 1004 -14.51 20.88 -18.47
N SER A 1005 -15.27 20.53 -17.45
CA SER A 1005 -14.79 20.50 -16.08
C SER A 1005 -13.71 19.43 -15.97
N LEU A 1006 -12.52 19.84 -15.53
CA LEU A 1006 -11.41 18.95 -15.21
C LEU A 1006 -11.81 17.97 -14.09
N ARG A 1007 -12.65 18.40 -13.14
CA ARG A 1007 -13.16 17.50 -12.09
C ARG A 1007 -14.13 16.47 -12.64
N ASP A 1008 -15.02 16.86 -13.55
CA ASP A 1008 -15.93 15.93 -14.22
C ASP A 1008 -15.18 14.97 -15.18
N ALA A 1009 -14.03 15.40 -15.70
CA ALA A 1009 -13.11 14.58 -16.49
C ALA A 1009 -12.22 13.63 -15.65
N GLY A 1010 -12.46 13.52 -14.34
CA GLY A 1010 -11.73 12.58 -13.48
C GLY A 1010 -10.38 13.09 -12.96
N VAL A 1011 -10.09 14.39 -13.10
CA VAL A 1011 -8.95 15.03 -12.43
C VAL A 1011 -9.29 15.19 -10.95
N ASP A 1012 -8.79 14.29 -10.12
CA ASP A 1012 -8.98 14.32 -8.67
C ASP A 1012 -8.31 15.53 -8.01
N SER A 1013 -8.62 15.80 -6.73
CA SER A 1013 -8.10 16.96 -5.99
C SER A 1013 -6.57 17.02 -5.95
N LEU A 1014 -5.90 15.86 -6.05
CA LEU A 1014 -4.46 15.82 -6.16
C LEU A 1014 -3.99 16.23 -7.56
N ALA A 1015 -4.48 15.55 -8.59
CA ALA A 1015 -4.11 15.79 -9.97
C ALA A 1015 -4.38 17.27 -10.30
N MET A 1016 -5.43 17.81 -9.72
CA MET A 1016 -5.75 19.22 -9.72
C MET A 1016 -4.73 20.08 -8.98
N ALA A 1017 -4.34 19.72 -7.75
CA ALA A 1017 -3.30 20.45 -7.02
C ALA A 1017 -1.97 20.45 -7.79
N ASN A 1018 -1.54 19.30 -8.32
CA ASN A 1018 -0.33 19.19 -9.15
C ASN A 1018 -0.45 20.00 -10.44
N LEU A 1019 -1.62 19.98 -11.09
CA LEU A 1019 -1.90 20.78 -12.27
C LEU A 1019 -1.85 22.27 -11.96
N LEU A 1020 -2.46 22.73 -10.87
CA LEU A 1020 -2.38 24.13 -10.42
C LEU A 1020 -0.94 24.55 -10.16
N PHE A 1021 -0.14 23.72 -9.50
CA PHE A 1021 1.29 23.97 -9.34
C PHE A 1021 2.03 24.07 -10.67
N ALA A 1022 1.74 23.17 -11.62
CA ALA A 1022 2.35 23.22 -12.94
C ALA A 1022 1.90 24.47 -13.71
N ILE A 1023 0.67 24.96 -13.50
CA ILE A 1023 0.16 26.20 -14.08
C ILE A 1023 0.87 27.40 -13.46
N GLU A 1024 0.96 27.47 -12.13
CA GLU A 1024 1.70 28.52 -11.42
C GLU A 1024 3.16 28.60 -11.88
N ASP A 1025 3.82 27.45 -12.04
CA ASP A 1025 5.20 27.36 -12.56
C ASP A 1025 5.31 27.77 -14.03
N ALA A 1026 4.40 27.30 -14.89
CA ALA A 1026 4.42 27.60 -16.32
C ALA A 1026 4.11 29.07 -16.65
N PHE A 1027 3.37 29.76 -15.78
CA PHE A 1027 2.90 31.12 -16.00
C PHE A 1027 3.48 32.15 -15.02
N GLY A 1028 4.21 31.74 -13.98
CA GLY A 1028 4.88 32.64 -13.03
C GLY A 1028 3.92 33.44 -12.15
N ILE A 1029 2.78 32.84 -11.77
CA ILE A 1029 1.72 33.47 -10.98
C ILE A 1029 1.38 32.63 -9.75
N THR A 1030 0.60 33.19 -8.82
CA THR A 1030 -0.03 32.44 -7.72
C THR A 1030 -1.53 32.47 -7.93
N LEU A 1031 -2.16 31.30 -7.93
CA LEU A 1031 -3.60 31.13 -8.03
C LEU A 1031 -4.14 30.92 -6.62
N ASP A 1032 -5.07 31.77 -6.16
CA ASP A 1032 -5.65 31.63 -4.83
C ASP A 1032 -6.45 30.32 -4.70
N ALA A 1033 -6.60 29.82 -3.47
CA ALA A 1033 -7.37 28.62 -3.12
C ALA A 1033 -8.88 28.68 -3.48
N GLY A 1034 -9.35 29.79 -4.08
CA GLY A 1034 -10.70 29.95 -4.65
C GLY A 1034 -11.08 28.94 -5.73
N PHE A 1035 -10.20 28.00 -6.06
CA PHE A 1035 -10.50 26.82 -6.88
C PHE A 1035 -11.64 25.94 -6.30
N GLU A 1036 -11.88 26.03 -4.99
CA GLU A 1036 -13.04 25.41 -4.31
C GLU A 1036 -14.40 26.03 -4.71
N ALA A 1037 -14.41 27.13 -5.48
CA ALA A 1037 -15.63 27.79 -5.92
C ALA A 1037 -16.27 27.19 -7.20
N GLY A 1038 -15.65 26.20 -7.83
CA GLY A 1038 -16.23 25.50 -9.01
C GLY A 1038 -15.69 25.96 -10.37
N PHE A 1039 -14.48 26.51 -10.40
CA PHE A 1039 -13.82 27.03 -11.61
C PHE A 1039 -12.81 26.03 -12.18
N ASP A 1040 -13.27 24.93 -12.74
CA ASP A 1040 -12.43 23.79 -13.16
C ASP A 1040 -12.39 23.56 -14.67
N THR A 1041 -12.84 24.52 -15.48
CA THR A 1041 -12.73 24.42 -16.93
C THR A 1041 -11.46 25.09 -17.43
N VAL A 1042 -10.95 24.64 -18.58
CA VAL A 1042 -9.76 25.23 -19.21
C VAL A 1042 -10.00 26.70 -19.58
N GLU A 1043 -11.21 27.05 -20.00
CA GLU A 1043 -11.65 28.42 -20.33
C GLU A 1043 -11.53 29.32 -19.10
N VAL A 1044 -12.03 28.86 -17.94
CA VAL A 1044 -11.97 29.66 -16.71
C VAL A 1044 -10.55 29.73 -16.15
N LEU A 1045 -9.79 28.64 -16.20
CA LEU A 1045 -8.37 28.66 -15.84
C LEU A 1045 -7.58 29.62 -16.72
N ALA A 1046 -7.85 29.65 -18.03
CA ALA A 1046 -7.23 30.59 -18.95
C ALA A 1046 -7.57 32.04 -18.59
N LEU A 1047 -8.84 32.32 -18.26
CA LEU A 1047 -9.28 33.63 -17.80
C LEU A 1047 -8.63 34.04 -16.47
N MET A 1048 -8.46 33.11 -15.52
CA MET A 1048 -7.80 33.38 -14.24
C MET A 1048 -6.30 33.65 -14.39
N VAL A 1049 -5.64 32.85 -15.22
CA VAL A 1049 -4.23 33.05 -15.59
C VAL A 1049 -4.08 34.41 -16.28
N ASP A 1050 -4.89 34.70 -17.28
CA ASP A 1050 -4.87 35.98 -17.99
C ASP A 1050 -5.23 37.15 -17.07
N ALA A 1051 -6.17 36.98 -16.14
CA ALA A 1051 -6.55 38.00 -15.17
C ALA A 1051 -5.42 38.26 -14.18
N ARG A 1052 -4.71 37.24 -13.69
CA ARG A 1052 -3.55 37.43 -12.80
C ARG A 1052 -2.34 38.00 -13.51
N LEU A 1053 -2.14 37.65 -14.77
CA LEU A 1053 -1.13 38.31 -15.62
C LEU A 1053 -1.48 39.78 -15.91
N LYS A 1054 -2.76 40.18 -15.81
CA LYS A 1054 -3.25 41.54 -16.07
C LYS A 1054 -3.61 42.36 -14.82
N ALA A 1055 -3.74 41.73 -13.64
CA ALA A 1055 -4.26 42.37 -12.44
C ALA A 1055 -3.26 43.37 -11.83
N PRO A 1056 -3.67 44.63 -11.55
CA PRO A 1056 -2.93 45.52 -10.69
C PRO A 1056 -3.08 45.13 -9.21
N HIS A 1057 -2.06 45.47 -8.41
CA HIS A 1057 -1.94 45.12 -6.99
C HIS A 1057 -3.12 45.62 -6.12
N VAL A 1058 -3.66 44.78 -5.23
CA VAL A 1058 -4.65 45.15 -4.20
C VAL A 1058 -3.93 45.31 -2.84
N PRO A 1059 -4.00 46.45 -2.15
CA PRO A 1059 -3.35 46.64 -0.84
C PRO A 1059 -4.06 45.85 0.29
N SER A 1060 -3.31 45.45 1.34
CA SER A 1060 -3.86 44.88 2.58
C SER A 1060 -4.69 45.91 3.37
N SER A 1061 -5.65 45.44 4.18
CA SER A 1061 -6.22 46.28 5.24
C SER A 1061 -5.16 46.51 6.34
N PRO A 1062 -4.88 47.75 6.75
CA PRO A 1062 -3.97 48.10 7.84
C PRO A 1062 -4.23 47.33 9.15
N ASP A 1063 -5.48 46.91 9.39
CA ASP A 1063 -5.92 46.22 10.62
C ASP A 1063 -5.19 44.88 10.85
N ILE A 1064 -4.82 44.17 9.78
CA ILE A 1064 -4.19 42.85 9.87
C ILE A 1064 -2.72 42.99 10.33
N GLU A 1065 -2.01 44.00 9.84
CA GLU A 1065 -0.59 44.21 10.18
C GLU A 1065 -0.42 44.72 11.61
N GLU A 1066 -1.34 45.56 12.08
CA GLU A 1066 -1.38 46.01 13.48
C GLU A 1066 -1.70 44.84 14.43
N ALA A 1067 -2.67 43.99 14.07
CA ALA A 1067 -2.99 42.78 14.83
C ALA A 1067 -1.83 41.78 14.87
N LEU A 1068 -1.13 41.57 13.75
CA LEU A 1068 0.06 40.72 13.67
C LEU A 1068 1.18 41.25 14.57
N THR A 1069 1.43 42.56 14.53
CA THR A 1069 2.44 43.21 15.37
C THR A 1069 2.15 43.01 16.85
N ALA A 1070 0.91 43.25 17.28
CA ALA A 1070 0.47 43.07 18.66
C ALA A 1070 0.65 41.63 19.15
N LYS A 1071 0.39 40.64 18.28
CA LYS A 1071 0.56 39.22 18.61
C LYS A 1071 2.03 38.78 18.67
N LEU A 1072 2.92 39.35 17.87
CA LEU A 1072 4.33 38.92 17.80
C LEU A 1072 5.20 39.52 18.92
N LEU A 1073 4.91 40.76 19.33
CA LEU A 1073 5.72 41.50 20.32
C LEU A 1073 5.94 40.77 21.67
N PRO A 1074 4.93 40.10 22.27
CA PRO A 1074 5.13 39.34 23.52
C PRO A 1074 6.14 38.20 23.36
N HIS A 1075 6.12 37.49 22.23
CA HIS A 1075 7.03 36.38 21.97
C HIS A 1075 8.46 36.82 21.66
N LEU A 1076 8.64 38.08 21.27
CA LEU A 1076 9.95 38.71 21.13
C LEU A 1076 10.50 39.22 22.46
N ALA A 1077 9.68 39.41 23.50
CA ALA A 1077 10.13 39.95 24.79
C ALA A 1077 11.19 39.05 25.47
N THR A 1078 11.11 37.75 25.24
CA THR A 1078 12.03 36.74 25.80
C THR A 1078 13.29 36.53 24.96
N TRP A 1079 13.42 37.20 23.82
CA TRP A 1079 14.60 37.11 22.97
C TRP A 1079 15.69 38.09 23.42
N PRO A 1080 16.95 37.65 23.48
CA PRO A 1080 18.05 38.55 23.79
C PRO A 1080 18.24 39.60 22.67
N GLY A 1081 18.79 40.77 23.03
CA GLY A 1081 19.14 41.84 22.09
C GLY A 1081 18.18 43.03 22.04
N ARG A 1082 18.56 44.08 21.30
CA ARG A 1082 17.80 45.34 21.14
C ARG A 1082 16.68 45.19 20.11
N ARG A 1083 15.50 45.75 20.36
CA ARG A 1083 14.43 45.89 19.34
C ARG A 1083 14.82 46.96 18.34
N LEU A 1084 14.56 46.70 17.06
CA LEU A 1084 14.83 47.55 15.91
C LEU A 1084 13.62 47.53 14.97
N GLY A 1085 13.59 48.49 14.03
CA GLY A 1085 12.49 48.68 13.09
C GLY A 1085 11.40 49.60 13.64
N LYS A 1086 10.39 49.88 12.82
CA LYS A 1086 9.28 50.78 13.16
C LYS A 1086 8.34 50.13 14.18
N ALA A 1087 8.03 48.84 13.99
CA ALA A 1087 7.18 48.04 14.86
C ALA A 1087 7.96 47.34 16.00
N GLY A 1088 9.30 47.35 15.94
CA GLY A 1088 10.15 46.76 16.97
C GLY A 1088 10.20 45.23 16.88
N LEU A 1089 9.92 44.67 15.70
CA LEU A 1089 9.78 43.23 15.49
C LEU A 1089 11.09 42.52 15.15
N VAL A 1090 12.16 43.29 14.93
CA VAL A 1090 13.50 42.78 14.62
C VAL A 1090 14.40 42.93 15.85
N ARG A 1091 15.20 41.91 16.15
CA ARG A 1091 16.17 41.90 17.25
C ARG A 1091 17.60 41.91 16.73
N SER A 1092 18.51 42.59 17.42
CA SER A 1092 19.95 42.45 17.18
C SER A 1092 20.71 42.27 18.49
N LEU A 1093 21.69 41.36 18.48
CA LEU A 1093 22.55 41.02 19.62
C LEU A 1093 23.85 41.84 19.67
N ALA A 1094 24.23 42.48 18.57
CA ALA A 1094 25.46 43.25 18.44
C ALA A 1094 25.16 44.69 18.04
N GLU A 1095 26.12 45.60 18.26
CA GLU A 1095 26.04 46.96 17.72
C GLU A 1095 26.09 46.94 16.18
N GLU A 1096 25.40 47.89 15.55
CA GLU A 1096 25.34 47.99 14.11
C GLU A 1096 26.73 48.35 13.55
N ARG A 1097 27.25 47.50 12.67
CA ARG A 1097 28.56 47.63 12.05
C ARG A 1097 28.39 47.69 10.53
N PRO A 1098 29.36 48.24 9.76
CA PRO A 1098 29.30 48.26 8.30
C PRO A 1098 29.60 46.86 7.70
N LEU A 1099 28.82 45.86 8.12
CA LEU A 1099 28.96 44.46 7.75
C LEU A 1099 27.72 43.95 6.98
N PRO A 1100 27.90 42.85 6.25
CA PRO A 1100 26.89 41.89 5.83
C PRO A 1100 25.56 41.87 6.59
N LYS A 1101 24.46 42.48 6.13
CA LYS A 1101 23.18 42.38 6.87
C LYS A 1101 22.44 41.08 6.55
N LEU A 1102 22.35 40.17 7.52
CA LEU A 1102 21.62 38.91 7.43
C LEU A 1102 20.39 38.96 8.33
N PHE A 1103 19.20 38.87 7.73
CA PHE A 1103 17.93 38.81 8.42
C PHE A 1103 17.47 37.36 8.51
N TRP A 1104 17.32 36.84 9.73
CA TRP A 1104 17.00 35.44 9.96
C TRP A 1104 15.76 35.25 10.83
N CYS A 1105 14.81 34.44 10.36
CA CYS A 1105 13.59 34.12 11.07
C CYS A 1105 13.77 32.88 11.94
N PHE A 1106 13.73 33.03 13.27
CA PHE A 1106 13.98 31.96 14.24
C PHE A 1106 12.70 31.47 14.95
N GLN A 1107 12.80 30.26 15.50
CA GLN A 1107 11.77 29.66 16.34
C GLN A 1107 12.01 29.90 17.83
N ALA A 1108 13.25 30.13 18.27
CA ALA A 1108 13.54 30.46 19.67
C ALA A 1108 14.70 31.43 19.82
N GLY A 1109 14.71 32.21 20.91
CA GLY A 1109 15.78 33.17 21.21
C GLY A 1109 17.15 32.50 21.41
N GLN A 1110 17.16 31.24 21.85
CA GLN A 1110 18.40 30.45 21.99
C GLN A 1110 19.05 30.15 20.63
N GLU A 1111 18.26 29.95 19.57
CA GLU A 1111 18.79 29.72 18.22
C GLU A 1111 19.48 30.98 17.69
N LEU A 1112 18.88 32.15 17.93
CA LEU A 1112 19.45 33.45 17.58
C LEU A 1112 20.80 33.67 18.28
N SER A 1113 20.89 33.42 19.59
CA SER A 1113 22.16 33.55 20.33
C SER A 1113 23.24 32.63 19.78
N ARG A 1114 22.93 31.35 19.58
CA ARG A 1114 23.92 30.36 19.12
C ARG A 1114 24.37 30.61 17.69
N LEU A 1115 23.47 31.03 16.80
CA LEU A 1115 23.87 31.41 15.45
C LEU A 1115 24.72 32.69 15.45
N SER A 1116 24.41 33.65 16.33
CA SER A 1116 25.24 34.84 16.51
C SER A 1116 26.65 34.50 17.01
N GLU A 1117 26.78 33.55 17.94
CA GLU A 1117 28.07 33.06 18.43
C GLU A 1117 28.87 32.41 17.29
N GLY A 1118 28.24 31.53 16.50
CA GLY A 1118 28.90 30.83 15.40
C GLY A 1118 29.29 31.73 14.22
N LEU A 1119 28.48 32.75 13.89
CA LEU A 1119 28.78 33.70 12.81
C LEU A 1119 29.83 34.76 13.21
N GLY A 1120 30.03 34.98 14.51
CA GLY A 1120 31.00 35.94 15.04
C GLY A 1120 30.83 37.36 14.48
N GLU A 1121 31.95 38.06 14.23
CA GLU A 1121 31.95 39.43 13.73
C GLU A 1121 31.93 39.55 12.19
N ALA A 1122 31.53 38.49 11.48
CA ALA A 1122 31.56 38.45 10.00
C ALA A 1122 30.30 39.02 9.32
N VAL A 1123 29.19 39.12 10.07
CA VAL A 1123 27.89 39.63 9.61
C VAL A 1123 27.16 40.38 10.73
N SER A 1124 26.30 41.31 10.35
CA SER A 1124 25.28 41.86 11.25
C SER A 1124 24.02 40.98 11.16
N LEU A 1125 23.82 40.12 12.17
CA LEU A 1125 22.67 39.24 12.29
C LEU A 1125 21.47 39.96 12.92
N PHE A 1126 20.33 39.86 12.27
CA PHE A 1126 19.06 40.42 12.71
C PHE A 1126 18.03 39.29 12.84
N GLY A 1127 17.51 39.08 14.04
CA GLY A 1127 16.53 38.03 14.34
C GLY A 1127 15.09 38.52 14.17
N LEU A 1128 14.28 37.73 13.46
CA LEU A 1128 12.83 37.93 13.34
C LEU A 1128 12.10 36.72 13.91
N ARG A 1129 10.89 36.92 14.44
CA ARG A 1129 10.10 35.82 15.03
C ARG A 1129 9.31 35.07 13.96
N SER A 1130 9.44 33.75 13.92
CA SER A 1130 8.47 32.97 13.16
C SER A 1130 7.07 33.09 13.81
N GLY A 1131 6.09 33.53 13.03
CA GLY A 1131 4.72 33.74 13.49
C GLY A 1131 3.90 32.49 13.85
N HIS A 1132 4.41 31.27 13.64
CA HIS A 1132 3.66 30.02 13.89
C HIS A 1132 3.19 29.83 15.35
N LEU A 1133 3.80 30.51 16.32
CA LEU A 1133 3.36 30.51 17.71
C LEU A 1133 2.33 31.62 18.03
N ALA A 1134 1.96 32.44 17.05
CA ALA A 1134 1.14 33.63 17.23
C ALA A 1134 -0.02 33.70 16.24
N VAL A 1135 0.15 33.13 15.04
CA VAL A 1135 -0.84 33.10 13.95
C VAL A 1135 -0.66 31.84 13.10
N GLU A 1136 -1.78 31.28 12.65
CA GLU A 1136 -1.79 30.25 11.62
C GLU A 1136 -1.33 30.83 10.27
N TYR A 1137 -0.65 30.02 9.47
CA TYR A 1137 -0.16 30.42 8.15
C TYR A 1137 -1.19 30.10 7.08
N THR A 1138 -2.20 30.95 6.97
CA THR A 1138 -3.07 31.03 5.79
C THR A 1138 -2.38 31.86 4.71
N ALA A 1139 -2.89 31.85 3.48
CA ALA A 1139 -2.35 32.66 2.40
C ALA A 1139 -2.30 34.16 2.78
N ASP A 1140 -3.37 34.66 3.41
CA ASP A 1140 -3.50 36.08 3.78
C ASP A 1140 -2.58 36.47 4.93
N THR A 1141 -2.48 35.65 5.98
CA THR A 1141 -1.62 35.95 7.14
C THR A 1141 -0.14 35.82 6.80
N LEU A 1142 0.23 34.84 5.97
CA LEU A 1142 1.61 34.65 5.54
C LEU A 1142 2.07 35.77 4.60
N SER A 1143 1.22 36.18 3.65
CA SER A 1143 1.47 37.33 2.77
C SER A 1143 1.61 38.64 3.55
N SER A 1144 0.71 38.86 4.52
CA SER A 1144 0.75 40.05 5.38
C SER A 1144 1.96 40.05 6.32
N LEU A 1145 2.38 38.89 6.82
CA LEU A 1145 3.59 38.74 7.61
C LEU A 1145 4.85 39.00 6.76
N GLY A 1146 4.84 38.59 5.49
CA GLY A 1146 5.88 38.91 4.52
C GLY A 1146 6.05 40.42 4.32
N ARG A 1147 4.93 41.14 4.12
CA ARG A 1147 4.93 42.62 4.03
C ARG A 1147 5.43 43.30 5.28
N LEU A 1148 4.86 42.94 6.43
CA LEU A 1148 5.26 43.51 7.72
C LEU A 1148 6.77 43.38 7.95
N TYR A 1149 7.34 42.20 7.65
CA TYR A 1149 8.78 42.01 7.77
C TYR A 1149 9.60 42.67 6.68
N ALA A 1150 9.12 42.75 5.43
CA ALA A 1150 9.78 43.52 4.37
C ALA A 1150 9.91 45.01 4.74
N ASP A 1151 8.88 45.59 5.36
CA ASP A 1151 8.86 46.98 5.81
C ASP A 1151 9.81 47.22 6.98
N GLU A 1152 9.81 46.32 7.98
CA GLU A 1152 10.77 46.37 9.08
C GLU A 1152 12.22 46.25 8.56
N ILE A 1153 12.48 45.29 7.67
CA ILE A 1153 13.79 45.10 7.03
C ILE A 1153 14.20 46.37 6.27
N THR A 1154 13.28 46.97 5.51
CA THR A 1154 13.53 48.20 4.75
C THR A 1154 13.86 49.38 5.68
N SER A 1155 13.21 49.48 6.84
CA SER A 1155 13.49 50.54 7.80
C SER A 1155 14.89 50.43 8.44
N ILE A 1156 15.41 49.21 8.60
CA ILE A 1156 16.72 48.94 9.23
C ILE A 1156 17.84 48.93 8.18
N ALA A 1157 17.55 48.47 6.98
CA ALA A 1157 18.48 48.34 5.87
C ALA A 1157 17.89 49.00 4.63
N PRO A 1158 17.95 50.34 4.52
CA PRO A 1158 17.39 51.05 3.37
C PRO A 1158 18.20 50.83 2.08
N THR A 1159 19.48 50.46 2.19
CA THR A 1159 20.42 50.29 1.08
C THR A 1159 21.21 48.98 1.20
N GLY A 1160 21.72 48.49 0.07
CA GLY A 1160 22.62 47.33 -0.02
C GLY A 1160 21.95 46.00 -0.36
N PRO A 1161 22.75 44.96 -0.69
CA PRO A 1161 22.26 43.62 -0.93
C PRO A 1161 21.74 43.00 0.38
N LEU A 1162 20.49 42.52 0.34
CA LEU A 1162 19.84 41.89 1.49
C LEU A 1162 20.05 40.38 1.46
N PHE A 1163 20.35 39.80 2.63
CA PHE A 1163 20.43 38.36 2.82
C PHE A 1163 19.34 37.94 3.79
N LEU A 1164 18.54 36.95 3.39
CA LEU A 1164 17.40 36.45 4.17
C LEU A 1164 17.64 35.00 4.54
N GLY A 1165 17.12 34.53 5.68
CA GLY A 1165 17.28 33.14 6.10
C GLY A 1165 16.23 32.65 7.10
N GLY A 1166 15.87 31.38 7.07
CA GLY A 1166 14.94 30.84 8.06
C GLY A 1166 14.92 29.32 8.13
N ASN A 1167 14.63 28.78 9.32
CA ASN A 1167 14.45 27.34 9.54
C ASN A 1167 12.97 26.94 9.51
N CYS A 1168 12.65 25.83 8.85
CA CYS A 1168 11.30 25.27 8.81
C CYS A 1168 10.24 26.35 8.52
N GLN A 1169 9.22 26.55 9.35
CA GLN A 1169 8.23 27.60 9.15
C GLN A 1169 8.80 29.03 9.01
N GLY A 1170 9.96 29.34 9.60
CA GLY A 1170 10.64 30.62 9.41
C GLY A 1170 11.14 30.85 7.98
N GLY A 1171 11.46 29.79 7.24
CA GLY A 1171 11.85 29.87 5.82
C GLY A 1171 10.69 30.32 4.91
N LEU A 1172 9.46 29.86 5.19
CA LEU A 1172 8.26 30.29 4.47
C LEU A 1172 8.00 31.79 4.65
N VAL A 1173 8.19 32.30 5.87
CA VAL A 1173 8.03 33.73 6.15
C VAL A 1173 9.07 34.57 5.40
N MET A 1174 10.32 34.12 5.37
CA MET A 1174 11.40 34.83 4.69
C MET A 1174 11.28 34.76 3.16
N ARG A 1175 10.62 33.73 2.62
CA ARG A 1175 10.18 33.73 1.22
C ARG A 1175 9.25 34.90 0.93
N GLU A 1176 8.16 35.03 1.67
CA GLU A 1176 7.17 36.08 1.42
C GLU A 1176 7.79 37.47 1.61
N ALA A 1177 8.59 37.65 2.66
CA ALA A 1177 9.31 38.89 2.87
C ALA A 1177 10.27 39.20 1.70
N GLY A 1178 10.97 38.19 1.18
CA GLY A 1178 11.87 38.37 0.04
C GLY A 1178 11.14 38.66 -1.27
N LEU A 1179 9.99 38.02 -1.53
CA LEU A 1179 9.13 38.33 -2.67
C LEU A 1179 8.66 39.78 -2.60
N GLU A 1180 8.20 40.21 -1.42
CA GLU A 1180 7.76 41.58 -1.22
C GLU A 1180 8.90 42.59 -1.38
N LEU A 1181 10.07 42.34 -0.81
CA LEU A 1181 11.25 43.19 -1.00
C LEU A 1181 11.59 43.34 -2.49
N MET A 1182 11.57 42.26 -3.27
CA MET A 1182 11.78 42.34 -4.72
C MET A 1182 10.70 43.13 -5.44
N ARG A 1183 9.42 42.99 -5.04
CA ARG A 1183 8.32 43.82 -5.57
C ARG A 1183 8.53 45.30 -5.27
N GLN A 1184 9.07 45.63 -4.10
CA GLN A 1184 9.48 46.98 -3.72
C GLN A 1184 10.75 47.46 -4.46
N GLY A 1185 11.24 46.71 -5.45
CA GLY A 1185 12.43 47.03 -6.25
C GLY A 1185 13.75 46.82 -5.50
N ARG A 1186 13.73 46.11 -4.37
CA ARG A 1186 14.92 45.84 -3.54
C ARG A 1186 15.69 44.65 -4.08
N THR A 1187 17.02 44.73 -3.99
CA THR A 1187 17.90 43.61 -4.34
C THR A 1187 18.08 42.66 -3.15
N VAL A 1188 17.47 41.48 -3.24
CA VAL A 1188 17.74 40.35 -2.34
C VAL A 1188 18.81 39.47 -2.97
N ALA A 1189 20.00 39.46 -2.39
CA ALA A 1189 21.16 38.78 -2.96
C ALA A 1189 21.15 37.27 -2.72
N LEU A 1190 20.59 36.81 -1.59
CA LEU A 1190 20.42 35.39 -1.29
C LEU A 1190 19.30 35.18 -0.26
N THR A 1191 18.50 34.15 -0.47
CA THR A 1191 17.53 33.65 0.50
C THR A 1191 17.89 32.23 0.92
N ILE A 1192 18.14 32.03 2.21
CA ILE A 1192 18.57 30.76 2.79
C ILE A 1192 17.36 30.05 3.40
N LEU A 1193 17.01 28.92 2.83
CA LEU A 1193 15.85 28.14 3.23
C LEU A 1193 16.31 26.84 3.84
N MET A 1194 16.20 26.73 5.16
CA MET A 1194 16.71 25.60 5.91
C MET A 1194 15.58 24.64 6.27
N GLU A 1195 15.77 23.35 5.98
CA GLU A 1195 14.81 22.28 6.28
C GLU A 1195 13.42 22.51 5.68
N GLN A 1196 13.36 23.09 4.48
CA GLN A 1196 12.10 23.23 3.74
C GLN A 1196 11.80 21.96 2.97
N GLY A 1197 10.57 21.45 3.10
CA GLY A 1197 10.04 20.44 2.18
C GLY A 1197 9.85 21.00 0.77
N ARG A 1198 8.84 20.51 0.04
CA ARG A 1198 8.43 21.15 -1.23
C ARG A 1198 8.18 22.64 -1.00
N PHE A 1199 8.73 23.49 -1.85
CA PHE A 1199 8.67 24.94 -1.70
C PHE A 1199 8.22 25.60 -3.00
N PHE A 1200 7.35 26.60 -2.88
CA PHE A 1200 6.75 27.35 -3.99
C PHE A 1200 7.80 28.15 -4.77
N HIS A 1201 7.60 28.34 -6.08
CA HIS A 1201 8.50 29.06 -6.97
C HIS A 1201 9.02 30.38 -6.36
N TYR A 1202 10.33 30.63 -6.37
CA TYR A 1202 10.92 31.87 -5.87
C TYR A 1202 11.91 32.42 -6.90
N PRO A 1203 11.71 33.66 -7.39
CA PRO A 1203 12.50 34.22 -8.48
C PRO A 1203 13.90 34.68 -8.05
N GLY A 1204 14.17 34.75 -6.74
CA GLY A 1204 15.47 35.14 -6.19
C GLY A 1204 16.47 33.99 -6.10
N THR A 1205 17.74 34.35 -5.86
CA THR A 1205 18.80 33.37 -5.59
C THR A 1205 18.53 32.69 -4.25
N THR A 1206 18.51 31.35 -4.25
CA THR A 1206 18.13 30.55 -3.09
C THR A 1206 19.23 29.54 -2.74
N LEU A 1207 19.54 29.45 -1.45
CA LEU A 1207 20.34 28.38 -0.85
C LEU A 1207 19.44 27.48 -0.01
N LEU A 1208 19.32 26.21 -0.39
CA LEU A 1208 18.63 25.19 0.40
C LEU A 1208 19.64 24.50 1.33
N LEU A 1209 19.40 24.58 2.64
CA LEU A 1209 20.23 23.93 3.66
C LEU A 1209 19.49 22.75 4.29
N PHE A 1210 20.13 21.58 4.30
CA PHE A 1210 19.57 20.36 4.89
C PHE A 1210 20.51 19.70 5.88
N GLY A 1211 19.95 19.11 6.93
CA GLY A 1211 20.67 18.24 7.85
C GLY A 1211 21.04 16.90 7.25
N ALA A 1212 22.24 16.41 7.54
CA ALA A 1212 22.66 15.04 7.20
C ALA A 1212 21.76 13.97 7.84
N GLY A 1213 21.11 14.28 8.98
CA GLY A 1213 20.11 13.44 9.64
C GLY A 1213 18.68 14.01 9.57
N SER A 1214 18.39 14.88 8.59
CA SER A 1214 17.05 15.46 8.42
C SER A 1214 16.03 14.40 7.97
N TYR A 1215 14.76 14.50 8.40
CA TYR A 1215 13.67 13.67 7.87
C TYR A 1215 13.37 13.96 6.39
N LEU A 1216 13.78 15.13 5.89
CA LEU A 1216 13.71 15.48 4.47
C LEU A 1216 14.84 14.83 3.66
N ASN A 1217 15.93 14.40 4.32
CA ASN A 1217 16.99 13.54 3.81
C ASN A 1217 16.91 12.15 4.48
N PRO A 1218 15.87 11.34 4.18
CA PRO A 1218 15.49 10.19 4.99
C PRO A 1218 16.50 9.02 4.98
N TYR A 1219 17.66 9.14 4.33
CA TYR A 1219 18.66 8.09 4.29
C TYR A 1219 20.08 8.64 4.30
N GLY A 1220 20.84 8.35 5.36
CA GLY A 1220 22.30 8.29 5.31
C GLY A 1220 22.85 7.19 4.37
N HIS A 1221 22.07 6.75 3.37
CA HIS A 1221 22.39 5.69 2.39
C HIS A 1221 22.28 6.16 0.93
N VAL A 1222 21.95 7.42 0.67
CA VAL A 1222 22.09 8.01 -0.67
C VAL A 1222 23.54 8.44 -0.84
N THR A 1223 24.26 7.86 -1.80
CA THR A 1223 25.69 8.14 -2.04
C THR A 1223 25.99 9.58 -2.50
N ALA A 1224 24.97 10.38 -2.85
CA ALA A 1224 25.08 11.79 -3.25
C ALA A 1224 23.76 12.53 -2.96
N PRO A 1225 23.44 12.82 -1.68
CA PRO A 1225 22.14 13.38 -1.29
C PRO A 1225 21.89 14.75 -1.92
N GLU A 1226 22.93 15.56 -2.15
CA GLU A 1226 22.85 16.80 -2.93
C GLU A 1226 22.32 16.61 -4.36
N GLN A 1227 22.56 15.45 -4.99
CA GLN A 1227 22.10 15.16 -6.34
C GLN A 1227 20.61 14.82 -6.40
N VAL A 1228 20.08 14.17 -5.35
CA VAL A 1228 18.64 13.88 -5.23
C VAL A 1228 17.85 15.17 -5.04
N PHE A 1229 18.32 16.09 -4.21
CA PHE A 1229 17.66 17.38 -4.02
C PHE A 1229 17.81 18.32 -5.22
N ARG A 1230 18.97 18.34 -5.90
CA ARG A 1230 19.12 19.06 -7.18
C ARG A 1230 18.21 18.53 -8.27
N THR A 1231 17.87 17.24 -8.24
CA THR A 1231 16.90 16.63 -9.15
C THR A 1231 15.46 16.98 -8.76
N ALA A 1232 15.16 17.09 -7.47
CA ALA A 1232 13.85 17.52 -6.97
C ALA A 1232 13.58 19.02 -7.20
N TYR A 1233 14.62 19.84 -7.33
CA TYR A 1233 14.55 21.29 -7.52
C TYR A 1233 15.46 21.75 -8.67
N PRO A 1234 15.11 21.48 -9.94
CA PRO A 1234 15.98 21.68 -11.10
C PRO A 1234 16.23 23.16 -11.47
N ALA A 1235 15.60 24.12 -10.79
CA ALA A 1235 15.58 25.54 -11.13
C ALA A 1235 16.87 26.33 -10.79
N GLY A 1236 18.01 25.67 -10.60
CA GLY A 1236 19.31 26.34 -10.42
C GLY A 1236 19.60 26.88 -9.01
N HIS A 1237 18.94 26.35 -7.97
CA HIS A 1237 19.22 26.71 -6.57
C HIS A 1237 20.51 26.06 -6.04
N ASP A 1238 21.21 26.76 -5.14
CA ASP A 1238 22.34 26.20 -4.40
C ASP A 1238 21.80 25.24 -3.33
N VAL A 1239 22.39 24.06 -3.17
CA VAL A 1239 21.97 23.05 -2.16
C VAL A 1239 23.19 22.59 -1.39
N GLU A 1240 23.11 22.60 -0.06
CA GLU A 1240 24.17 22.14 0.85
C GLU A 1240 23.61 21.25 1.95
N ILE A 1241 24.43 20.32 2.40
CA ILE A 1241 24.10 19.39 3.49
C ILE A 1241 25.07 19.62 4.64
N ILE A 1242 24.54 19.81 5.84
CA ILE A 1242 25.30 20.13 7.05
C ILE A 1242 25.15 19.03 8.12
N PRO A 1243 26.12 18.86 9.02
CA PRO A 1243 26.01 17.93 10.15
C PRO A 1243 24.80 18.24 11.05
N GLY A 1244 24.17 17.19 11.58
CA GLY A 1244 23.04 17.29 12.51
C GLY A 1244 21.72 16.75 11.97
N SER A 1245 20.82 16.34 12.88
CA SER A 1245 19.44 15.97 12.59
C SER A 1245 18.49 17.15 12.81
N HIS A 1246 17.23 17.00 12.40
CA HIS A 1246 16.23 18.05 12.58
C HIS A 1246 16.18 18.57 14.03
N GLY A 1247 16.19 19.90 14.20
CA GLY A 1247 16.22 20.56 15.52
C GLY A 1247 17.59 20.57 16.23
N ARG A 1248 18.63 19.90 15.71
CA ARG A 1248 19.97 19.83 16.35
C ARG A 1248 21.01 20.77 15.74
N TYR A 1249 20.65 21.54 14.72
CA TYR A 1249 21.60 22.39 13.97
C TYR A 1249 22.20 23.51 14.78
N PHE A 1250 21.41 24.08 15.68
CA PHE A 1250 21.86 25.12 16.57
C PHE A 1250 22.50 24.55 17.84
N MET A 1251 22.87 23.26 17.90
CA MET A 1251 23.61 22.70 19.04
C MET A 1251 25.11 22.99 18.91
N PRO A 1252 25.86 23.08 20.03
CA PRO A 1252 27.30 23.39 20.01
C PRO A 1252 28.12 22.49 19.06
N GLU A 1253 27.73 21.23 18.90
CA GLU A 1253 28.39 20.26 18.03
C GLU A 1253 28.19 20.50 16.51
N ASN A 1254 27.18 21.27 16.10
CA ASN A 1254 26.83 21.49 14.68
C ASN A 1254 26.90 22.97 14.24
N ILE A 1255 26.90 23.90 15.19
CA ILE A 1255 26.71 25.34 14.92
C ILE A 1255 27.84 25.93 14.06
N ASP A 1256 29.09 25.51 14.28
CA ASP A 1256 30.24 25.99 13.51
C ASP A 1256 30.14 25.60 12.03
N ALA A 1257 29.64 24.40 11.74
CA ALA A 1257 29.45 23.92 10.38
C ALA A 1257 28.32 24.65 9.65
N LEU A 1258 27.22 24.95 10.37
CA LEU A 1258 26.13 25.79 9.86
C LEU A 1258 26.63 27.20 9.55
N ALA A 1259 27.34 27.83 10.49
CA ALA A 1259 27.87 29.18 10.34
C ALA A 1259 28.88 29.27 9.18
N ALA A 1260 29.83 28.35 9.08
CA ALA A 1260 30.81 28.31 8.00
C ALA A 1260 30.15 28.16 6.62
N THR A 1261 29.08 27.37 6.52
CA THR A 1261 28.33 27.17 5.27
C THR A 1261 27.61 28.46 4.86
N ILE A 1262 26.94 29.12 5.80
CA ILE A 1262 26.28 30.41 5.55
C ILE A 1262 27.30 31.44 5.06
N LEU A 1263 28.41 31.64 5.78
CA LEU A 1263 29.43 32.65 5.44
C LEU A 1263 30.00 32.45 4.03
N ARG A 1264 30.31 31.21 3.65
CA ARG A 1264 30.83 30.87 2.33
C ARG A 1264 29.88 31.26 1.19
N HIS A 1265 28.56 31.11 1.39
CA HIS A 1265 27.56 31.50 0.39
C HIS A 1265 27.28 33.00 0.39
N LEU A 1266 27.31 33.64 1.56
CA LEU A 1266 27.24 35.10 1.63
C LEU A 1266 28.40 35.74 0.84
N ASP A 1267 29.64 35.28 1.02
CA ASP A 1267 30.79 35.82 0.29
C ASP A 1267 30.72 35.59 -1.22
N ARG A 1268 30.22 34.43 -1.67
CA ARG A 1268 30.01 34.14 -3.09
C ARG A 1268 29.04 35.12 -3.74
N HIS A 1269 27.96 35.46 -3.05
CA HIS A 1269 26.91 36.32 -3.58
C HIS A 1269 27.14 37.81 -3.30
N ARG A 1270 28.09 38.16 -2.41
CA ARG A 1270 28.64 39.53 -2.27
C ARG A 1270 29.35 39.99 -3.56
N GLY A 1271 30.13 39.11 -4.19
CA GLY A 1271 30.94 39.44 -5.39
C GLY A 1271 30.18 39.52 -6.72
N ARG A 1272 28.87 39.19 -6.73
CA ARG A 1272 28.01 39.26 -7.94
C ARG A 1272 27.18 40.54 -8.02
N CYS A 1273 27.18 41.36 -6.97
CA CYS A 1273 26.43 42.60 -6.87
C CYS A 1273 27.32 43.86 -6.82
N SER A 1274 28.62 43.72 -7.13
CA SER A 1274 29.59 44.82 -7.26
C SER A 1274 29.77 45.26 -8.70
#